data_AF-A0A955KU64-F1
#
_entry.id   AF-A0A955KU64-F1
#
_cell.length_a   1.000
_cell.length_b   1.000
_cell.length_c   1.000
_cell.angle_alpha   90.00
_cell.angle_beta   90.00
_cell.angle_gamma   90.00
#
_symmetry.space_group_name_H-M   'P 1'
#
loop_
_entity.id
_entity.type
_entity.pdbx_description
1 polymer ?
#
loop_
_entity_poly.entity_id
_entity_poly.type
_entity_poly.pdbx_seq_one_letter_code
_entity_poly.pdbx_strand_id
1 'polypeptide(L)'
;MKNAFLYKSISSQSCRQQFPDLLHNKRFVFADDQKPANDNAPDPEKAPEKAEKPRKAAKESPDDDRRISYLTTDVGSKAQIFANLGSRSLAEELKQKESNKETAERLKSAMANMQGILDLEKKSKTRTKQILEELIHKGQIEHEQAKKILNMGPDDSDFDAMWSQIIDNPNNSVTKNDLTTIKREAYEFEKLEARFKEANEKYSEVMREALDSINLEAQRQRNIDIYSRRLGFPLKRDQIVHSKTYRDVIREDGTIIHEPIYRELTIKDVYFDDPFAEEEDKKIPSITPMVAVQIKDLWEDENGHEMGEITHMSVEDLKQMADLTSMVEPIETDQDTDDIDKELKELSTILGVEVKEGDTFEYRELHEKEDESTSGFNRSVRIINIHKKEDPFLQQENSRKKELKETYIELDQPVVVENHPQIVSKSSLTMGEFARWYKRIDALKPMSLKEVRDELEKENRERNNKYERKSKMYPPVTIEEGEVLYYDTDPPRTFVIKRVDTIKDQIHLDSGSVYTPATFLAWVRRNEVEKMTPEAQAEKMTEHLDDVDPRKKAMLEKARKEAEEQLKDRVENPPQKPANDNQPPEAPSASAIGQLWNQTRFLSLGDMWEMGKEIVDYVKRYLERMQKGRIGAVGYSIFPGRLGGEFKALAQQAENESVQRYMQSYEQYGYGDLYDRLRNTNDKDELKAILQSMSAKGWIIWNDPVLLEAISRIGRGIDDSLQVKTFDEEKIKSILDAFWGDSTYIDFKHKNESAYNSIKNSEKEGAAAFESDPNGKTLKVRLQSLLHQHINGEWVDRARYEAYLEFAIAGGKLSFADKVYFLIMGVGAQAPADSDFPGRTLLDMSRIGALAASSSILSKYPIIEFFAAGKAPVFNAGGEMVRDKNGDPVLEKINKDTFKHLVHQLVEKETGKSIYSMAANELNPTEGISNLTERTIMRDRAVRKRLSKASGDVSNWDHDDMHEFGAQLDEDKVKQLVYSAGGAQRATPEGIKNTIVGMNNYMSIDLEDYLKSMEKGDVNKANGHLKDFMKRMYAFQRLHALLDRRFDRPQADLTRFSRDQYNDFALVDDSRRVITHMNEMNDFMRMFIEKLMEIDAKSFRGLAKDWDFMNSYQPTANLQQRQQEVLAKFSENFNKALGAVMEKVGPEGVYQIIESIQGRGDNKTIKGILKRSNKQASEKEQKELVKFDYEGLTAAQETVAKIERLELALKAAGGKIDQAAKQRHKKEQMDELITRIKQGEAMYISDQQIAMLEGRLRELESVLGDEFEEAA
;
A
#
# COMPACT_ATOMS: atom_id res chain seq x y z
N MET A 1 -32.08 -20.68 -29.48
CA MET A 1 -33.02 -20.96 -28.35
C MET A 1 -32.42 -21.96 -27.36
N LYS A 2 -31.36 -21.57 -26.63
CA LYS A 2 -30.78 -22.37 -25.53
C LYS A 2 -30.08 -21.53 -24.45
N ASN A 3 -30.43 -20.23 -24.31
CA ASN A 3 -29.86 -19.31 -23.31
C ASN A 3 -30.96 -18.48 -22.61
N ALA A 4 -31.93 -19.14 -21.97
CA ALA A 4 -33.03 -18.47 -21.26
C ALA A 4 -33.26 -18.99 -19.84
N PHE A 5 -32.20 -19.43 -19.12
CA PHE A 5 -32.36 -19.97 -17.77
C PHE A 5 -31.31 -19.52 -16.73
N LEU A 6 -30.68 -18.36 -16.90
CA LEU A 6 -29.69 -17.85 -15.94
C LEU A 6 -29.80 -16.34 -15.68
N TYR A 7 -31.02 -15.87 -15.43
CA TYR A 7 -31.27 -14.55 -14.81
C TYR A 7 -32.43 -14.64 -13.82
N LYS A 8 -32.22 -15.39 -12.72
CA LYS A 8 -33.13 -15.35 -11.56
C LYS A 8 -32.44 -15.80 -10.26
N SER A 9 -31.37 -15.11 -9.84
CA SER A 9 -30.89 -15.18 -8.44
C SER A 9 -29.80 -14.16 -8.08
N ILE A 10 -29.98 -12.85 -8.31
CA ILE A 10 -29.28 -11.83 -7.50
C ILE A 10 -30.22 -10.64 -7.29
N SER A 11 -30.77 -10.53 -6.07
CA SER A 11 -31.44 -9.32 -5.58
C SER A 11 -31.11 -9.11 -4.10
N SER A 12 -30.29 -8.09 -3.81
CA SER A 12 -30.38 -7.20 -2.64
C SER A 12 -29.28 -6.15 -2.80
N GLN A 13 -29.60 -4.95 -3.29
CA GLN A 13 -29.90 -3.75 -2.49
C GLN A 13 -28.69 -3.21 -1.69
N SER A 14 -27.90 -2.32 -2.32
CA SER A 14 -27.55 -1.00 -1.77
C SER A 14 -26.89 -0.14 -2.87
N CYS A 15 -27.13 1.16 -2.86
CA CYS A 15 -26.58 2.22 -3.74
C CYS A 15 -27.11 2.34 -5.19
N ARG A 16 -28.34 2.85 -5.33
CA ARG A 16 -28.69 3.81 -6.40
C ARG A 16 -29.63 4.88 -5.82
N GLN A 17 -29.05 5.98 -5.35
CA GLN A 17 -29.75 7.25 -5.15
C GLN A 17 -28.67 8.32 -4.94
N GLN A 18 -28.39 9.11 -5.98
CA GLN A 18 -28.10 10.56 -5.90
C GLN A 18 -27.85 11.14 -7.30
N PHE A 19 -28.64 12.17 -7.62
CA PHE A 19 -28.63 13.11 -8.75
C PHE A 19 -29.18 12.69 -10.13
N PRO A 20 -30.44 13.04 -10.44
CA PRO A 20 -30.87 13.42 -11.78
C PRO A 20 -30.63 14.93 -12.00
N ASP A 21 -30.12 15.30 -13.18
CA ASP A 21 -30.43 16.54 -13.93
C ASP A 21 -29.21 17.01 -14.72
N LEU A 22 -29.26 16.72 -16.03
CA LEU A 22 -28.78 17.52 -17.15
C LEU A 22 -28.68 16.57 -18.34
N LEU A 23 -29.72 16.52 -19.16
CA LEU A 23 -29.65 16.26 -20.61
C LEU A 23 -31.07 16.35 -21.19
N HIS A 24 -31.44 17.55 -21.60
CA HIS A 24 -32.50 17.79 -22.58
C HIS A 24 -31.92 18.67 -23.69
N ASN A 25 -31.61 18.07 -24.84
CA ASN A 25 -32.04 18.53 -26.16
C ASN A 25 -31.33 17.72 -27.26
N LYS A 26 -32.08 16.82 -27.89
CA LYS A 26 -32.34 16.80 -29.34
C LYS A 26 -33.15 15.55 -29.69
N ARG A 27 -34.45 15.77 -29.93
CA ARG A 27 -35.34 14.82 -30.60
C ARG A 27 -34.89 14.68 -32.06
N PHE A 28 -34.69 13.45 -32.52
CA PHE A 28 -35.02 13.07 -33.90
C PHE A 28 -35.83 11.79 -33.85
N VAL A 29 -37.03 11.90 -34.42
CA VAL A 29 -38.08 10.91 -34.57
C VAL A 29 -37.72 10.00 -35.74
N PHE A 30 -37.80 8.68 -35.58
CA PHE A 30 -38.20 7.79 -36.67
C PHE A 30 -39.06 6.65 -36.14
N ALA A 31 -40.09 6.37 -36.92
CA ALA A 31 -41.28 5.60 -36.61
C ALA A 31 -41.05 4.08 -36.60
N ASP A 32 -41.88 3.41 -35.79
CA ASP A 32 -42.19 1.99 -35.91
C ASP A 32 -42.81 1.70 -37.28
N ASP A 33 -42.33 0.64 -37.93
CA ASP A 33 -43.19 -0.17 -38.79
C ASP A 33 -42.76 -1.64 -38.82
N GLN A 34 -43.76 -2.46 -39.06
CA GLN A 34 -43.92 -3.86 -38.67
C GLN A 34 -43.18 -4.87 -39.58
N LYS A 35 -42.59 -5.91 -38.97
CA LYS A 35 -42.79 -7.38 -39.18
C LYS A 35 -43.12 -7.96 -40.60
N PRO A 36 -42.91 -9.27 -40.85
CA PRO A 36 -41.68 -10.01 -41.19
C PRO A 36 -41.81 -10.84 -42.51
N ALA A 37 -40.74 -11.43 -43.06
CA ALA A 37 -40.80 -12.70 -43.82
C ALA A 37 -39.44 -13.22 -44.36
N ASN A 38 -39.30 -14.55 -44.27
CA ASN A 38 -38.60 -15.51 -45.15
C ASN A 38 -37.06 -15.63 -45.18
N ASP A 39 -36.57 -16.75 -44.63
CA ASP A 39 -36.08 -17.94 -45.34
C ASP A 39 -35.59 -17.74 -46.79
N ASN A 40 -34.27 -17.88 -46.99
CA ASN A 40 -33.65 -18.87 -47.88
C ASN A 40 -32.13 -18.70 -47.92
N ALA A 41 -31.41 -19.75 -47.54
CA ALA A 41 -30.00 -19.95 -47.88
C ALA A 41 -29.85 -20.37 -49.35
N PRO A 42 -28.67 -20.13 -49.96
CA PRO A 42 -28.11 -21.21 -50.77
C PRO A 42 -26.60 -21.45 -50.57
N ASP A 43 -26.28 -22.72 -50.75
CA ASP A 43 -24.99 -23.41 -50.89
C ASP A 43 -23.99 -22.72 -51.84
N PRO A 44 -22.66 -22.75 -51.55
CA PRO A 44 -21.63 -22.26 -52.44
C PRO A 44 -20.85 -23.41 -53.10
N GLU A 45 -21.25 -23.83 -54.31
CA GLU A 45 -20.38 -24.55 -55.24
C GLU A 45 -20.64 -24.13 -56.68
N LYS A 46 -19.68 -23.38 -57.28
CA LYS A 46 -19.14 -23.59 -58.64
C LYS A 46 -18.19 -22.46 -59.06
N ALA A 47 -16.95 -22.85 -59.36
CA ALA A 47 -15.98 -22.07 -60.11
C ALA A 47 -16.46 -21.79 -61.55
N PRO A 48 -15.81 -20.86 -62.28
CA PRO A 48 -14.81 -21.36 -63.23
C PRO A 48 -13.53 -20.51 -63.39
N GLU A 49 -12.48 -21.22 -63.80
CA GLU A 49 -11.21 -20.74 -64.35
C GLU A 49 -11.36 -20.05 -65.72
N LYS A 50 -10.44 -19.10 -65.98
CA LYS A 50 -9.58 -18.91 -67.20
C LYS A 50 -9.29 -17.41 -67.38
N ALA A 51 -8.07 -16.95 -67.07
CA ALA A 51 -6.85 -16.96 -67.89
C ALA A 51 -6.79 -15.82 -68.93
N GLU A 52 -5.95 -14.80 -68.67
CA GLU A 52 -5.17 -14.10 -69.71
C GLU A 52 -4.00 -13.28 -69.10
N LYS A 53 -2.79 -13.55 -69.59
CA LYS A 53 -1.54 -12.76 -69.53
C LYS A 53 -1.00 -12.76 -70.97
N PRO A 54 -0.03 -11.91 -71.40
CA PRO A 54 0.61 -10.76 -70.75
C PRO A 54 0.75 -9.51 -71.67
N ARG A 55 1.13 -8.35 -71.11
CA ARG A 55 1.89 -7.32 -71.86
C ARG A 55 3.07 -6.80 -71.04
N LYS A 56 4.23 -6.81 -71.70
CA LYS A 56 5.55 -6.33 -71.26
C LYS A 56 5.70 -4.83 -71.54
N ALA A 57 6.28 -4.10 -70.59
CA ALA A 57 7.21 -2.96 -70.75
C ALA A 57 7.86 -2.77 -69.35
N ALA A 58 9.17 -3.02 -69.11
CA ALA A 58 10.31 -2.12 -69.36
C ALA A 58 9.99 -0.67 -68.92
N LYS A 59 10.65 0.01 -67.98
CA LYS A 59 12.06 0.00 -67.52
C LYS A 59 12.15 0.87 -66.24
N GLU A 60 13.26 0.74 -65.53
CA GLU A 60 13.89 1.71 -64.61
C GLU A 60 13.32 1.80 -63.17
N SER A 61 14.18 1.37 -62.23
CA SER A 61 14.05 1.47 -60.78
C SER A 61 14.37 2.91 -60.35
N PRO A 62 13.58 3.54 -59.47
CA PRO A 62 13.94 4.76 -58.78
C PRO A 62 14.53 4.43 -57.39
N ASP A 63 15.69 3.75 -57.35
CA ASP A 63 16.42 3.49 -56.10
C ASP A 63 17.66 4.37 -55.90
N ASP A 64 18.03 5.25 -56.84
CA ASP A 64 19.19 6.15 -56.67
C ASP A 64 18.85 7.57 -56.16
N ASP A 65 17.58 8.01 -56.18
CA ASP A 65 17.18 9.33 -55.63
C ASP A 65 16.92 9.34 -54.12
N ARG A 66 16.93 8.17 -53.46
CA ARG A 66 16.75 8.07 -52.00
C ARG A 66 18.04 8.24 -51.19
N ARG A 67 19.21 8.30 -51.83
CA ARG A 67 20.50 8.47 -51.15
C ARG A 67 20.89 9.93 -50.87
N ILE A 68 20.13 10.91 -51.37
CA ILE A 68 20.44 12.35 -51.24
C ILE A 68 19.65 13.03 -50.08
N SER A 69 18.68 12.34 -49.46
CA SER A 69 17.74 12.94 -48.48
C SER A 69 18.17 12.87 -47.00
N TYR A 70 19.35 12.33 -46.64
CA TYR A 70 19.64 11.87 -45.28
C TYR A 70 20.43 12.82 -44.35
N LEU A 71 20.45 14.13 -44.61
CA LEU A 71 21.23 15.05 -43.77
C LEU A 71 20.50 15.79 -42.64
N THR A 72 19.16 15.75 -42.49
CA THR A 72 18.49 16.29 -41.27
C THR A 72 17.07 15.75 -41.06
N THR A 73 16.78 15.15 -39.91
CA THR A 73 15.43 15.12 -39.32
C THR A 73 15.19 16.41 -38.57
N ASP A 74 14.33 17.28 -39.09
CA ASP A 74 14.04 18.60 -38.56
C ASP A 74 13.09 18.53 -37.33
N VAL A 75 13.64 18.78 -36.15
CA VAL A 75 12.93 18.88 -34.86
C VAL A 75 12.31 20.29 -34.69
N GLY A 76 12.86 21.31 -35.37
CA GLY A 76 12.40 22.70 -35.27
C GLY A 76 11.05 22.92 -35.94
N SER A 77 10.81 22.32 -37.11
CA SER A 77 9.59 22.58 -37.89
C SER A 77 8.30 22.03 -37.27
N LYS A 78 8.38 21.00 -36.41
CA LYS A 78 7.20 20.39 -35.76
C LYS A 78 6.84 21.05 -34.42
N ALA A 79 7.84 21.40 -33.61
CA ALA A 79 7.65 22.21 -32.39
C ALA A 79 7.04 23.59 -32.74
N GLN A 80 7.43 24.14 -33.89
CA GLN A 80 6.94 25.41 -34.43
C GLN A 80 5.44 25.40 -34.81
N ILE A 81 4.85 24.25 -35.16
CA ILE A 81 3.41 24.18 -35.50
C ILE A 81 2.56 24.12 -34.22
N PHE A 82 3.01 23.39 -33.20
CA PHE A 82 2.25 23.18 -31.97
C PHE A 82 2.35 24.34 -30.96
N ALA A 83 3.54 24.94 -30.78
CA ALA A 83 3.70 26.14 -29.96
C ALA A 83 2.86 27.31 -30.52
N ASN A 84 2.74 27.40 -31.85
CA ASN A 84 1.91 28.40 -32.52
C ASN A 84 0.40 28.14 -32.41
N LEU A 85 -0.05 26.89 -32.31
CA LEU A 85 -1.48 26.56 -32.16
C LEU A 85 -1.97 26.76 -30.73
N GLY A 86 -1.23 26.30 -29.72
CA GLY A 86 -1.59 26.46 -28.30
C GLY A 86 -1.57 27.91 -27.84
N SER A 87 -0.54 28.68 -28.24
CA SER A 87 -0.38 30.07 -27.82
C SER A 87 -1.32 31.02 -28.56
N ARG A 88 -1.73 30.70 -29.80
CA ARG A 88 -2.79 31.46 -30.50
C ARG A 88 -4.14 31.26 -29.85
N SER A 89 -4.47 30.03 -29.47
CA SER A 89 -5.70 29.73 -28.70
C SER A 89 -5.71 30.48 -27.37
N LEU A 90 -4.59 30.47 -26.64
CA LEU A 90 -4.45 31.19 -25.37
C LEU A 90 -4.57 32.72 -25.56
N ALA A 91 -3.92 33.28 -26.58
CA ALA A 91 -4.03 34.70 -26.89
C ALA A 91 -5.46 35.10 -27.31
N GLU A 92 -6.21 34.23 -28.00
CA GLU A 92 -7.62 34.44 -28.34
C GLU A 92 -8.53 34.35 -27.11
N GLU A 93 -8.26 33.42 -26.19
CA GLU A 93 -8.97 33.28 -24.92
C GLU A 93 -8.76 34.50 -24.01
N LEU A 94 -7.51 35.00 -23.91
CA LEU A 94 -7.19 36.23 -23.18
C LEU A 94 -7.84 37.48 -23.80
N LYS A 95 -8.05 37.52 -25.12
CA LYS A 95 -8.69 38.65 -25.81
C LYS A 95 -10.18 38.81 -25.51
N GLN A 96 -10.85 37.75 -25.05
CA GLN A 96 -12.27 37.80 -24.71
C GLN A 96 -12.56 38.58 -23.41
N LYS A 97 -11.52 38.86 -22.60
CA LYS A 97 -11.64 39.63 -21.35
C LYS A 97 -10.84 40.93 -21.43
N GLU A 98 -11.48 42.06 -21.12
CA GLU A 98 -10.87 43.40 -21.21
C GLU A 98 -9.61 43.55 -20.34
N SER A 99 -9.58 42.89 -19.17
CA SER A 99 -8.46 42.89 -18.23
C SER A 99 -7.17 42.25 -18.76
N ASN A 100 -7.28 41.37 -19.78
CA ASN A 100 -6.17 40.52 -20.22
C ASN A 100 -5.63 40.92 -21.61
N LYS A 101 -6.12 42.04 -22.16
CA LYS A 101 -5.80 42.50 -23.51
C LYS A 101 -4.33 42.91 -23.69
N GLU A 102 -3.72 43.50 -22.66
CA GLU A 102 -2.31 43.89 -22.68
C GLU A 102 -1.37 42.68 -22.69
N THR A 103 -1.63 41.70 -21.81
CA THR A 103 -0.89 40.43 -21.74
C THR A 103 -1.00 39.64 -23.05
N ALA A 104 -2.18 39.64 -23.68
CA ALA A 104 -2.39 39.00 -24.98
C ALA A 104 -1.56 39.65 -26.12
N GLU A 105 -1.44 40.98 -26.14
CA GLU A 105 -0.61 41.68 -27.15
C GLU A 105 0.89 41.52 -26.87
N ARG A 106 1.32 41.50 -25.60
CA ARG A 106 2.71 41.15 -25.21
C ARG A 106 3.07 39.75 -25.66
N LEU A 107 2.19 38.77 -25.46
CA LEU A 107 2.40 37.39 -25.88
C LEU A 107 2.52 37.26 -27.40
N LYS A 108 1.63 37.94 -28.13
CA LYS A 108 1.65 37.98 -29.60
C LYS A 108 2.94 38.62 -30.14
N SER A 109 3.44 39.68 -29.49
CA SER A 109 4.70 40.33 -29.83
C SER A 109 5.91 39.42 -29.60
N ALA A 110 5.96 38.73 -28.45
CA ALA A 110 7.01 37.77 -28.14
C ALA A 110 7.06 36.60 -29.14
N MET A 111 5.90 36.08 -29.54
CA MET A 111 5.79 35.05 -30.58
C MET A 111 6.29 35.52 -31.95
N ALA A 112 5.93 36.75 -32.35
CA ALA A 112 6.38 37.32 -33.63
C ALA A 112 7.91 37.49 -33.66
N ASN A 113 8.53 37.89 -32.53
CA ASN A 113 9.97 38.01 -32.41
C ASN A 113 10.68 36.64 -32.53
N MET A 114 10.21 35.61 -31.82
CA MET A 114 10.76 34.25 -31.92
C MET A 114 10.67 33.71 -33.36
N GLN A 115 9.52 33.91 -34.02
CA GLN A 115 9.33 33.47 -35.39
C GLN A 115 10.31 34.14 -36.35
N GLY A 116 10.55 35.45 -36.18
CA GLY A 116 11.54 36.18 -36.98
C GLY A 116 12.97 35.65 -36.81
N ILE A 117 13.34 35.23 -35.60
CA ILE A 117 14.67 34.65 -35.33
C ILE A 117 14.80 33.26 -35.97
N LEU A 118 13.77 32.41 -35.87
CA LEU A 118 13.75 31.08 -36.50
C LEU A 118 13.84 31.16 -38.02
N ASP A 119 13.17 32.13 -38.65
CA ASP A 119 13.23 32.32 -40.10
C ASP A 119 14.64 32.73 -40.56
N LEU A 120 15.35 33.54 -39.76
CA LEU A 120 16.75 33.90 -40.00
C LEU A 120 17.69 32.71 -39.79
N GLU A 121 17.46 31.90 -38.75
CA GLU A 121 18.22 30.69 -38.47
C GLU A 121 18.12 29.69 -39.62
N LYS A 122 16.90 29.44 -40.10
CA LYS A 122 16.64 28.56 -41.25
C LYS A 122 17.36 29.05 -42.50
N LYS A 123 17.41 30.36 -42.73
CA LYS A 123 18.12 30.97 -43.86
C LYS A 123 19.63 30.79 -43.76
N SER A 124 20.21 30.95 -42.57
CA SER A 124 21.65 30.71 -42.33
C SER A 124 22.01 29.22 -42.52
N LYS A 125 21.28 28.30 -41.88
CA LYS A 125 21.46 26.84 -42.03
C LYS A 125 21.36 26.39 -43.49
N THR A 126 20.41 26.94 -44.24
CA THR A 126 20.24 26.62 -45.67
C THR A 126 21.45 27.07 -46.49
N ARG A 127 22.03 28.24 -46.21
CA ARG A 127 23.23 28.72 -46.89
C ARG A 127 24.45 27.88 -46.57
N THR A 128 24.69 27.56 -45.30
CA THR A 128 25.80 26.70 -44.89
C THR A 128 25.70 25.31 -45.52
N LYS A 129 24.48 24.76 -45.58
CA LYS A 129 24.20 23.49 -46.27
C LYS A 129 24.50 23.56 -47.77
N GLN A 130 24.05 24.61 -48.47
CA GLN A 130 24.32 24.80 -49.90
C GLN A 130 25.82 24.87 -50.19
N ILE A 131 26.58 25.58 -49.35
CA ILE A 131 28.03 25.67 -49.50
C ILE A 131 28.68 24.28 -49.30
N LEU A 132 28.29 23.55 -48.25
CA LEU A 132 28.85 22.21 -48.00
C LEU A 132 28.47 21.19 -49.07
N GLU A 133 27.24 21.23 -49.58
CA GLU A 133 26.80 20.38 -50.70
C GLU A 133 27.57 20.68 -51.99
N GLU A 134 27.87 21.96 -52.26
CA GLU A 134 28.70 22.36 -53.41
C GLU A 134 30.15 21.82 -53.27
N LEU A 135 30.71 21.86 -52.06
CA LEU A 135 32.04 21.31 -51.77
C LEU A 135 32.07 19.77 -51.88
N ILE A 136 31.02 19.07 -51.41
CA ILE A 136 30.89 17.62 -51.59
C ILE A 136 30.79 17.29 -53.09
N HIS A 137 29.98 18.03 -53.84
CA HIS A 137 29.78 17.78 -55.27
C HIS A 137 31.06 17.99 -56.10
N LYS A 138 31.92 18.95 -55.70
CA LYS A 138 33.24 19.16 -56.29
C LYS A 138 34.28 18.11 -55.87
N GLY A 139 33.92 17.15 -55.01
CA GLY A 139 34.83 16.13 -54.48
C GLY A 139 35.86 16.70 -53.51
N GLN A 140 35.60 17.88 -52.96
CA GLN A 140 36.54 18.64 -52.14
C GLN A 140 36.47 18.24 -50.65
N ILE A 141 35.33 17.76 -50.18
CA ILE A 141 35.17 17.22 -48.83
C ILE A 141 34.32 15.96 -48.87
N GLU A 142 34.57 15.03 -47.96
CA GLU A 142 33.72 13.85 -47.79
C GLU A 142 32.43 14.18 -47.03
N HIS A 143 31.39 13.40 -47.27
CA HIS A 143 30.08 13.58 -46.64
C HIS A 143 30.15 13.50 -45.09
N GLU A 144 31.01 12.62 -44.55
CA GLU A 144 31.25 12.53 -43.10
C GLU A 144 31.99 13.76 -42.54
N GLN A 145 32.92 14.34 -43.31
CA GLN A 145 33.59 15.58 -42.92
C GLN A 145 32.61 16.75 -42.88
N ALA A 146 31.76 16.90 -43.91
CA ALA A 146 30.71 17.92 -43.93
C ALA A 146 29.73 17.79 -42.75
N LYS A 147 29.37 16.56 -42.38
CA LYS A 147 28.51 16.28 -41.22
C LYS A 147 29.18 16.65 -39.90
N LYS A 148 30.49 16.42 -39.74
CA LYS A 148 31.26 16.85 -38.57
C LYS A 148 31.35 18.38 -38.49
N ILE A 149 31.60 19.05 -39.61
CA ILE A 149 31.66 20.53 -39.72
C ILE A 149 30.32 21.15 -39.30
N LEU A 150 29.19 20.57 -39.71
CA LEU A 150 27.85 21.03 -39.34
C LEU A 150 27.54 20.93 -37.83
N ASN A 151 28.27 20.10 -37.09
CA ASN A 151 28.05 19.86 -35.67
C ASN A 151 29.10 20.52 -34.76
N MET A 152 30.12 21.18 -35.32
CA MET A 152 31.17 21.88 -34.59
C MET A 152 30.86 23.38 -34.49
N GLY A 153 31.16 23.99 -33.34
CA GLY A 153 31.07 25.45 -33.17
C GLY A 153 32.17 26.18 -33.95
N PRO A 154 31.97 27.46 -34.33
CA PRO A 154 32.97 28.22 -35.07
C PRO A 154 34.29 28.46 -34.31
N ASP A 155 34.24 28.39 -32.98
CA ASP A 155 35.38 28.53 -32.06
C ASP A 155 35.93 27.19 -31.55
N ASP A 156 35.43 26.06 -32.05
CA ASP A 156 35.92 24.73 -31.69
C ASP A 156 37.35 24.54 -32.22
N SER A 157 38.30 24.22 -31.35
CA SER A 157 39.69 23.97 -31.75
C SER A 157 39.80 22.83 -32.77
N ASP A 158 38.86 21.88 -32.73
CA ASP A 158 38.80 20.76 -33.67
C ASP A 158 38.27 21.19 -35.04
N PHE A 159 37.50 22.28 -35.12
CA PHE A 159 37.05 22.87 -36.40
C PHE A 159 38.25 23.36 -37.20
N ASP A 160 39.17 24.11 -36.57
CA ASP A 160 40.36 24.64 -37.23
C ASP A 160 41.36 23.54 -37.59
N ALA A 161 41.52 22.53 -36.73
CA ALA A 161 42.37 21.38 -37.02
C ALA A 161 41.84 20.56 -38.21
N MET A 162 40.54 20.23 -38.21
CA MET A 162 39.93 19.46 -39.28
C MET A 162 39.89 20.25 -40.59
N TRP A 163 39.69 21.57 -40.52
CA TRP A 163 39.69 22.41 -41.71
C TRP A 163 41.09 22.63 -42.29
N SER A 164 42.12 22.74 -41.44
CA SER A 164 43.52 22.77 -41.90
C SER A 164 43.89 21.49 -42.64
N GLN A 165 43.42 20.32 -42.17
CA GLN A 165 43.58 19.05 -42.88
C GLN A 165 42.89 19.02 -44.26
N ILE A 166 41.76 19.71 -44.40
CA ILE A 166 41.02 19.83 -45.68
C ILE A 166 41.79 20.75 -46.65
N ILE A 167 42.34 21.86 -46.18
CA ILE A 167 43.12 22.82 -46.99
C ILE A 167 44.49 22.24 -47.40
N ASP A 168 45.19 21.58 -46.48
CA ASP A 168 46.54 21.06 -46.70
C ASP A 168 46.57 19.83 -47.60
N ASN A 169 45.40 19.29 -47.97
CA ASN A 169 45.30 18.24 -48.96
C ASN A 169 45.60 18.80 -50.36
N PRO A 170 46.73 18.43 -51.00
CA PRO A 170 47.17 19.02 -52.27
C PRO A 170 46.24 18.70 -53.45
N ASN A 171 45.30 17.77 -53.28
CA ASN A 171 44.27 17.45 -54.28
C ASN A 171 43.00 18.30 -54.12
N ASN A 172 42.96 19.21 -53.15
CA ASN A 172 41.78 19.96 -52.80
C ASN A 172 41.87 21.42 -53.24
N SER A 173 40.85 21.92 -53.95
CA SER A 173 40.79 23.31 -54.43
C SER A 173 39.95 24.23 -53.54
N VAL A 174 39.68 23.82 -52.29
CA VAL A 174 38.98 24.65 -51.29
C VAL A 174 39.82 25.87 -51.00
N THR A 175 39.23 27.05 -51.17
CA THR A 175 39.95 28.30 -50.92
C THR A 175 39.80 28.72 -49.46
N LYS A 176 40.77 29.50 -48.97
CA LYS A 176 40.65 30.16 -47.66
C LYS A 176 39.41 31.07 -47.57
N ASN A 177 38.86 31.51 -48.71
CA ASN A 177 37.63 32.31 -48.78
C ASN A 177 36.37 31.49 -48.44
N ASP A 178 36.32 30.23 -48.84
CA ASP A 178 35.20 29.32 -48.54
C ASP A 178 35.12 29.05 -47.02
N LEU A 179 36.28 28.86 -46.38
CA LEU A 179 36.42 28.77 -44.92
C LEU A 179 35.86 30.01 -44.21
N THR A 180 36.30 31.21 -44.62
CA THR A 180 35.81 32.45 -44.01
C THR A 180 34.32 32.63 -44.20
N THR A 181 33.75 32.14 -45.31
CA THR A 181 32.31 32.21 -45.55
C THR A 181 31.55 31.27 -44.63
N ILE A 182 32.01 30.03 -44.46
CA ILE A 182 31.40 29.05 -43.55
C ILE A 182 31.53 29.49 -42.09
N LYS A 183 32.71 29.95 -41.65
CA LYS A 183 32.91 30.51 -40.31
C LYS A 183 32.01 31.70 -40.04
N ARG A 184 31.83 32.59 -41.01
CA ARG A 184 30.93 33.75 -40.87
C ARG A 184 29.47 33.33 -40.70
N GLU A 185 28.98 32.38 -41.51
CA GLU A 185 27.60 31.90 -41.38
C GLU A 185 27.39 31.09 -40.08
N ALA A 186 28.41 30.33 -39.64
CA ALA A 186 28.40 29.65 -38.34
C ALA A 186 28.37 30.63 -37.15
N TYR A 187 29.12 31.73 -37.22
CA TYR A 187 29.08 32.78 -36.20
C TYR A 187 27.74 33.54 -36.17
N GLU A 188 27.16 33.81 -37.34
CA GLU A 188 25.80 34.37 -37.42
C GLU A 188 24.75 33.40 -36.89
N PHE A 189 24.95 32.09 -37.05
CA PHE A 189 24.09 31.06 -36.45
C PHE A 189 24.16 31.07 -34.92
N GLU A 190 25.36 31.08 -34.33
CA GLU A 190 25.54 31.15 -32.87
C GLU A 190 24.93 32.42 -32.27
N LYS A 191 25.07 33.55 -32.97
CA LYS A 191 24.42 34.82 -32.59
C LYS A 191 22.89 34.76 -32.67
N LEU A 192 22.35 34.02 -33.65
CA LEU A 192 20.90 33.79 -33.76
C LEU A 192 20.40 32.85 -32.67
N GLU A 193 21.19 31.85 -32.27
CA GLU A 193 20.89 30.94 -31.16
C GLU A 193 20.87 31.69 -29.82
N ALA A 194 21.84 32.58 -29.57
CA ALA A 194 21.85 33.45 -28.41
C ALA A 194 20.63 34.38 -28.36
N ARG A 195 20.25 34.97 -29.51
CA ARG A 195 19.02 35.79 -29.63
C ARG A 195 17.75 34.97 -29.44
N PHE A 196 17.73 33.73 -29.93
CA PHE A 196 16.62 32.81 -29.76
C PHE A 196 16.43 32.48 -28.28
N LYS A 197 17.53 32.20 -27.56
CA LYS A 197 17.51 31.96 -26.12
C LYS A 197 16.92 33.16 -25.35
N GLU A 198 17.37 34.38 -25.64
CA GLU A 198 16.84 35.61 -25.03
C GLU A 198 15.35 35.82 -25.37
N ALA A 199 14.94 35.58 -26.62
CA ALA A 199 13.55 35.70 -27.04
C ALA A 199 12.65 34.63 -26.39
N ASN A 200 13.17 33.41 -26.18
CA ASN A 200 12.47 32.32 -25.52
C ASN A 200 12.31 32.56 -24.02
N GLU A 201 13.31 33.17 -23.36
CA GLU A 201 13.21 33.61 -21.97
C GLU A 201 12.09 34.65 -21.80
N LYS A 202 12.07 35.69 -22.66
CA LYS A 202 11.00 36.70 -22.70
C LYS A 202 9.62 36.11 -23.00
N TYR A 203 9.53 35.16 -23.93
CA TYR A 203 8.27 34.45 -24.22
C TYR A 203 7.80 33.62 -23.02
N SER A 204 8.71 32.92 -22.34
CA SER A 204 8.39 32.10 -21.17
C SER A 204 7.91 32.94 -19.98
N GLU A 205 8.48 34.12 -19.80
CA GLU A 205 8.04 35.10 -18.79
C GLU A 205 6.61 35.57 -19.05
N VAL A 206 6.31 36.02 -20.27
CA VAL A 206 4.96 36.48 -20.65
C VAL A 206 3.94 35.33 -20.62
N MET A 207 4.34 34.11 -20.96
CA MET A 207 3.49 32.93 -20.83
C MET A 207 3.17 32.60 -19.37
N ARG A 208 4.13 32.79 -18.45
CA ARG A 208 3.89 32.60 -17.01
C ARG A 208 2.91 33.64 -16.49
N GLU A 209 3.10 34.92 -16.81
CA GLU A 209 2.16 36.00 -16.48
C GLU A 209 0.74 35.69 -17.00
N ALA A 210 0.63 35.20 -18.23
CA ALA A 210 -0.65 34.80 -18.83
C ALA A 210 -1.33 33.65 -18.06
N LEU A 211 -0.58 32.59 -17.73
CA LEU A 211 -1.11 31.43 -17.01
C LEU A 211 -1.51 31.78 -15.57
N ASP A 212 -0.73 32.61 -14.89
CA ASP A 212 -1.03 33.07 -13.54
C ASP A 212 -2.32 33.89 -13.51
N SER A 213 -2.55 34.75 -14.52
CA SER A 213 -3.81 35.51 -14.65
C SER A 213 -5.03 34.62 -14.83
N ILE A 214 -4.92 33.54 -15.62
CA ILE A 214 -6.01 32.57 -15.86
C ILE A 214 -6.27 31.73 -14.61
N ASN A 215 -5.22 31.28 -13.93
CA ASN A 215 -5.32 30.49 -12.71
C ASN A 215 -5.97 31.28 -11.58
N LEU A 216 -5.57 32.55 -11.39
CA LEU A 216 -6.16 33.43 -10.38
C LEU A 216 -7.66 33.61 -10.61
N GLU A 217 -8.07 33.80 -11.86
CA GLU A 217 -9.47 33.96 -12.23
C GLU A 217 -10.29 32.67 -12.07
N ALA A 218 -9.73 31.52 -12.46
CA ALA A 218 -10.36 30.23 -12.23
C ALA A 218 -10.51 29.92 -10.73
N GLN A 219 -9.54 30.34 -9.91
CA GLN A 219 -9.59 30.23 -8.45
C GLN A 219 -10.67 31.14 -7.85
N ARG A 220 -10.80 32.40 -8.33
CA ARG A 220 -11.90 33.30 -7.95
C ARG A 220 -13.26 32.68 -8.24
N GLN A 221 -13.47 32.14 -9.44
CA GLN A 221 -14.74 31.50 -9.81
C GLN A 221 -15.04 30.26 -8.95
N ARG A 222 -14.04 29.40 -8.70
CA ARG A 222 -14.20 28.24 -7.80
C ARG A 222 -14.58 28.66 -6.39
N ASN A 223 -13.97 29.72 -5.87
CA ASN A 223 -14.30 30.25 -4.56
C ASN A 223 -15.75 30.76 -4.55
N ILE A 224 -16.17 31.55 -5.53
CA ILE A 224 -17.57 32.01 -5.68
C ILE A 224 -18.54 30.82 -5.66
N ASP A 225 -18.24 29.74 -6.38
CA ASP A 225 -19.07 28.54 -6.42
C ASP A 225 -19.12 27.80 -5.06
N ILE A 226 -17.98 27.69 -4.35
CA ILE A 226 -17.91 27.09 -3.01
C ILE A 226 -18.76 27.88 -2.02
N TYR A 227 -18.64 29.20 -2.02
CA TYR A 227 -19.40 30.07 -1.12
C TYR A 227 -20.89 30.09 -1.47
N SER A 228 -21.24 30.10 -2.75
CA SER A 228 -22.63 29.93 -3.21
C SER A 228 -23.28 28.65 -2.66
N ARG A 229 -22.55 27.52 -2.69
CA ARG A 229 -23.03 26.25 -2.11
C ARG A 229 -23.19 26.31 -0.59
N ARG A 230 -22.32 27.04 0.11
CA ARG A 230 -22.34 27.19 1.58
C ARG A 230 -23.47 28.10 2.07
N LEU A 231 -23.87 29.06 1.24
CA LEU A 231 -24.99 29.98 1.49
C LEU A 231 -26.35 29.38 1.11
N GLY A 232 -26.38 28.39 0.20
CA GLY A 232 -27.62 27.81 -0.30
C GLY A 232 -28.29 28.62 -1.43
N PHE A 233 -27.66 29.70 -1.90
CA PHE A 233 -28.08 30.48 -3.07
C PHE A 233 -26.86 30.97 -3.87
N PRO A 234 -26.98 31.19 -5.20
CA PRO A 234 -25.86 31.66 -6.00
C PRO A 234 -25.34 33.03 -5.55
N LEU A 235 -24.05 33.31 -5.70
CA LEU A 235 -23.47 34.64 -5.55
C LEU A 235 -23.25 35.23 -6.94
N LYS A 236 -24.30 35.83 -7.52
CA LYS A 236 -24.24 36.47 -8.84
C LYS A 236 -24.54 37.96 -8.74
N ARG A 237 -23.91 38.74 -9.60
CA ARG A 237 -24.24 40.16 -9.79
C ARG A 237 -25.72 40.32 -10.16
N ASP A 238 -26.35 41.31 -9.55
CA ASP A 238 -27.77 41.66 -9.59
C ASP A 238 -28.72 40.59 -9.05
N GLN A 239 -28.22 39.63 -8.28
CA GLN A 239 -29.07 38.69 -7.58
C GLN A 239 -29.72 39.33 -6.35
N ILE A 240 -31.02 39.11 -6.21
CA ILE A 240 -31.85 39.64 -5.13
C ILE A 240 -31.99 38.58 -4.03
N VAL A 241 -31.76 38.98 -2.79
CA VAL A 241 -31.92 38.17 -1.57
C VAL A 241 -32.87 38.91 -0.64
N HIS A 242 -33.93 38.25 -0.18
CA HIS A 242 -34.86 38.85 0.78
C HIS A 242 -34.45 38.46 2.20
N SER A 243 -34.42 39.44 3.10
CA SER A 243 -34.08 39.26 4.52
C SER A 243 -35.24 39.74 5.39
N LYS A 244 -35.64 38.93 6.37
CA LYS A 244 -36.62 39.32 7.39
C LYS A 244 -35.90 39.54 8.71
N THR A 245 -35.93 40.77 9.23
CA THR A 245 -35.39 41.14 10.54
C THR A 245 -36.54 41.56 11.46
N TYR A 246 -36.31 41.69 12.76
CA TYR A 246 -37.33 42.14 13.70
C TYR A 246 -36.85 43.42 14.40
N ARG A 247 -37.75 44.39 14.55
CA ARG A 247 -37.53 45.61 15.33
C ARG A 247 -38.42 45.59 16.56
N ASP A 248 -37.83 45.97 17.67
CA ASP A 248 -38.54 46.19 18.93
C ASP A 248 -39.26 47.54 18.87
N VAL A 249 -40.60 47.49 18.87
CA VAL A 249 -41.47 48.66 19.01
C VAL A 249 -42.05 48.64 20.41
N ILE A 250 -41.70 49.65 21.19
CA ILE A 250 -42.22 49.82 22.55
C ILE A 250 -43.54 50.58 22.44
N ARG A 251 -44.66 49.93 22.78
CA ARG A 251 -45.97 50.57 22.87
C ARG A 251 -46.03 51.53 24.06
N GLU A 252 -47.01 52.44 24.04
CA GLU A 252 -47.22 53.44 25.10
C GLU A 252 -47.45 52.83 26.50
N ASP A 253 -47.88 51.56 26.57
CA ASP A 253 -48.05 50.80 27.82
C ASP A 253 -46.77 50.11 28.31
N GLY A 254 -45.65 50.29 27.60
CA GLY A 254 -44.35 49.69 27.91
C GLY A 254 -44.15 48.27 27.38
N THR A 255 -45.11 47.69 26.63
CA THR A 255 -44.90 46.39 25.99
C THR A 255 -44.00 46.49 24.76
N ILE A 256 -43.01 45.59 24.68
CA ILE A 256 -42.12 45.46 23.54
C ILE A 256 -42.76 44.48 22.55
N ILE A 257 -42.92 44.91 21.30
CA ILE A 257 -43.46 44.08 20.22
C ILE A 257 -42.41 43.98 19.13
N HIS A 258 -42.14 42.77 18.68
CA HIS A 258 -41.20 42.50 17.61
C HIS A 258 -41.93 42.61 16.27
N GLU A 259 -41.83 43.75 15.59
CA GLU A 259 -42.39 43.94 14.26
C GLU A 259 -41.41 43.46 13.18
N PRO A 260 -41.85 42.64 12.21
CA PRO A 260 -40.99 42.15 11.15
C PRO A 260 -40.69 43.24 10.11
N ILE A 261 -39.41 43.49 9.84
CA ILE A 261 -38.87 44.34 8.78
C ILE A 261 -38.37 43.45 7.63
N TYR A 262 -38.98 43.61 6.45
CA TYR A 262 -38.50 42.98 5.22
C TYR A 262 -37.52 43.90 4.49
N ARG A 263 -36.36 43.36 4.12
CA ARG A 263 -35.32 44.04 3.34
C ARG A 263 -35.05 43.29 2.05
N GLU A 264 -34.84 44.03 0.97
CA GLU A 264 -34.37 43.50 -0.30
C GLU A 264 -32.88 43.82 -0.47
N LEU A 265 -32.05 42.80 -0.61
CA LEU A 265 -30.60 42.89 -0.75
C LEU A 265 -30.24 42.54 -2.20
N THR A 266 -29.78 43.50 -3.00
CA THR A 266 -29.28 43.23 -4.35
C THR A 266 -27.75 43.14 -4.34
N ILE A 267 -27.19 41.99 -4.70
CA ILE A 267 -25.74 41.81 -4.84
C ILE A 267 -25.25 42.62 -6.04
N LYS A 268 -24.47 43.68 -5.83
CA LYS A 268 -23.93 44.52 -6.91
C LYS A 268 -22.57 44.07 -7.42
N ASP A 269 -21.75 43.50 -6.55
CA ASP A 269 -20.48 42.90 -6.94
C ASP A 269 -19.99 41.90 -5.90
N VAL A 270 -19.13 40.97 -6.32
CA VAL A 270 -18.43 40.03 -5.43
C VAL A 270 -16.94 40.20 -5.67
N TYR A 271 -16.23 40.74 -4.70
CA TYR A 271 -14.80 40.96 -4.79
C TYR A 271 -14.08 40.26 -3.64
N PHE A 272 -12.79 40.06 -3.81
CA PHE A 272 -11.96 39.41 -2.82
C PHE A 272 -11.06 40.48 -2.21
N ASP A 273 -11.22 40.73 -0.91
CA ASP A 273 -10.37 41.69 -0.22
C ASP A 273 -9.01 41.01 0.00
N ASP A 274 -7.96 41.56 -0.60
CA ASP A 274 -6.59 41.14 -0.37
C ASP A 274 -5.92 42.18 0.55
N PRO A 275 -6.00 42.01 1.88
CA PRO A 275 -5.50 43.00 2.82
C PRO A 275 -3.97 43.19 2.78
N PHE A 276 -3.25 42.47 1.90
CA PHE A 276 -1.79 42.50 1.80
C PHE A 276 -1.25 42.87 0.42
N ALA A 277 -2.06 43.47 -0.47
CA ALA A 277 -1.64 43.87 -1.82
C ALA A 277 -0.42 44.84 -1.88
N GLU A 278 0.04 45.39 -0.74
CA GLU A 278 1.22 46.25 -0.64
C GLU A 278 2.48 45.57 -0.02
N GLU A 279 2.41 44.32 0.47
CA GLU A 279 3.58 43.61 1.04
C GLU A 279 3.94 42.36 0.22
N GLU A 280 4.88 42.48 -0.72
CA GLU A 280 5.27 41.47 -1.73
C GLU A 280 5.81 40.11 -1.19
N ASP A 281 5.97 39.91 0.12
CA ASP A 281 6.83 38.82 0.64
C ASP A 281 6.23 37.88 1.72
N LYS A 282 4.90 37.78 1.86
CA LYS A 282 4.29 36.84 2.83
C LYS A 282 3.33 35.83 2.18
N LYS A 283 3.45 34.57 2.62
CA LYS A 283 2.61 33.43 2.23
C LYS A 283 1.12 33.78 2.30
N ILE A 284 0.42 33.57 1.18
CA ILE A 284 -1.00 33.83 0.93
C ILE A 284 -1.87 33.32 2.12
N PRO A 285 -2.43 34.21 2.96
CA PRO A 285 -3.46 33.85 3.92
C PRO A 285 -4.80 33.65 3.20
N SER A 286 -5.77 33.02 3.87
CA SER A 286 -7.12 32.79 3.34
C SER A 286 -7.76 34.09 2.83
N ILE A 287 -7.99 34.18 1.52
CA ILE A 287 -8.69 35.30 0.89
C ILE A 287 -10.17 35.22 1.28
N THR A 288 -10.66 36.19 2.06
CA THR A 288 -12.07 36.27 2.45
C THR A 288 -12.86 37.03 1.37
N PRO A 289 -13.89 36.44 0.76
CA PRO A 289 -14.74 37.17 -0.18
C PRO A 289 -15.57 38.25 0.54
N MET A 290 -15.60 39.44 -0.03
CA MET A 290 -16.50 40.53 0.31
C MET A 290 -17.60 40.64 -0.75
N VAL A 291 -18.80 41.01 -0.34
CA VAL A 291 -19.92 41.25 -1.26
C VAL A 291 -20.35 42.69 -1.13
N ALA A 292 -20.40 43.42 -2.25
CA ALA A 292 -21.07 44.72 -2.31
C ALA A 292 -22.58 44.46 -2.46
N VAL A 293 -23.36 44.89 -1.47
CA VAL A 293 -24.80 44.66 -1.41
C VAL A 293 -25.51 46.00 -1.35
N GLN A 294 -26.40 46.25 -2.29
CA GLN A 294 -27.33 47.38 -2.21
C GLN A 294 -28.53 46.95 -1.37
N ILE A 295 -28.76 47.66 -0.26
CA ILE A 295 -29.90 47.41 0.63
C ILE A 295 -31.03 48.34 0.23
N LYS A 296 -32.19 47.78 -0.09
CA LYS A 296 -33.44 48.51 -0.29
C LYS A 296 -34.39 48.12 0.84
N ASP A 297 -34.66 49.06 1.75
CA ASP A 297 -35.66 48.88 2.79
C ASP A 297 -37.06 48.99 2.17
N LEU A 298 -37.95 48.02 2.41
CA LEU A 298 -39.30 47.98 1.83
C LEU A 298 -40.32 48.85 2.60
N TRP A 299 -39.89 50.00 3.11
CA TRP A 299 -40.75 50.93 3.84
C TRP A 299 -40.68 52.31 3.19
N GLU A 300 -41.83 52.88 2.87
CA GLU A 300 -41.95 54.29 2.51
C GLU A 300 -41.86 55.12 3.79
N ASP A 301 -41.01 56.16 3.80
CA ASP A 301 -41.12 57.19 4.85
C ASP A 301 -42.46 57.94 4.70
N GLU A 302 -42.83 58.76 5.68
CA GLU A 302 -44.07 59.56 5.64
C GLU A 302 -44.16 60.51 4.41
N ASN A 303 -43.11 60.59 3.58
CA ASN A 303 -43.00 61.41 2.39
C ASN A 303 -42.79 60.61 1.08
N GLY A 304 -42.80 59.27 1.10
CA GLY A 304 -42.68 58.42 -0.09
C GLY A 304 -41.29 58.35 -0.75
N HIS A 305 -40.18 58.59 -0.02
CA HIS A 305 -38.83 58.50 -0.59
C HIS A 305 -38.18 57.13 -0.36
N GLU A 306 -37.78 56.46 -1.47
CA GLU A 306 -36.92 55.28 -1.42
C GLU A 306 -35.46 55.68 -1.14
N MET A 307 -34.87 55.17 -0.06
CA MET A 307 -33.44 55.32 0.26
C MET A 307 -32.75 53.98 0.11
N GLY A 308 -31.77 53.87 -0.79
CA GLY A 308 -30.95 52.67 -0.96
C GLY A 308 -29.48 52.96 -0.68
N GLU A 309 -28.88 52.27 0.29
CA GLU A 309 -27.46 52.40 0.64
C GLU A 309 -26.68 51.17 0.14
N ILE A 310 -25.53 51.39 -0.51
CA ILE A 310 -24.61 50.31 -0.91
C ILE A 310 -23.68 50.06 0.27
N THR A 311 -23.75 48.85 0.84
CA THR A 311 -22.91 48.42 1.96
C THR A 311 -22.01 47.27 1.52
N HIS A 312 -20.75 47.29 1.93
CA HIS A 312 -19.82 46.18 1.74
C HIS A 312 -19.86 45.29 2.99
N MET A 313 -20.09 43.99 2.81
CA MET A 313 -20.20 43.04 3.92
C MET A 313 -19.52 41.72 3.59
N SER A 314 -19.05 41.00 4.61
CA SER A 314 -18.46 39.68 4.41
C SER A 314 -19.53 38.66 3.99
N VAL A 315 -19.13 37.58 3.33
CA VAL A 315 -20.06 36.48 2.98
C VAL A 315 -20.70 35.86 4.22
N GLU A 316 -19.98 35.76 5.34
CA GLU A 316 -20.53 35.32 6.62
C GLU A 316 -21.58 36.28 7.19
N ASP A 317 -21.40 37.59 7.06
CA ASP A 317 -22.39 38.58 7.50
C ASP A 317 -23.65 38.54 6.63
N LEU A 318 -23.49 38.38 5.31
CA LEU A 318 -24.58 38.16 4.37
C LEU A 318 -25.36 36.88 4.73
N LYS A 319 -24.65 35.82 5.15
CA LYS A 319 -25.28 34.59 5.64
C LYS A 319 -26.07 34.83 6.92
N GLN A 320 -25.50 35.52 7.90
CA GLN A 320 -26.19 35.80 9.16
C GLN A 320 -27.45 36.66 8.95
N MET A 321 -27.40 37.62 8.02
CA MET A 321 -28.60 38.37 7.63
C MET A 321 -29.63 37.50 6.91
N ALA A 322 -29.21 36.58 6.03
CA ALA A 322 -30.12 35.68 5.32
C ALA A 322 -30.71 34.56 6.21
N ASP A 323 -29.94 34.03 7.18
CA ASP A 323 -30.34 32.92 8.07
C ASP A 323 -31.36 33.35 9.14
N LEU A 324 -31.53 34.65 9.42
CA LEU A 324 -32.60 35.19 10.28
C LEU A 324 -34.03 34.91 9.75
N THR A 325 -34.15 34.30 8.56
CA THR A 325 -35.41 34.02 7.86
C THR A 325 -36.00 32.63 8.17
N SER A 326 -35.32 31.73 8.91
CA SER A 326 -35.77 30.33 9.08
C SER A 326 -36.54 29.98 10.36
N MET A 327 -37.12 30.96 11.07
CA MET A 327 -38.11 30.70 12.12
C MET A 327 -39.48 31.27 11.72
N VAL A 328 -40.33 30.40 11.18
CA VAL A 328 -41.75 30.71 10.91
C VAL A 328 -42.59 29.57 11.50
N GLU A 329 -43.29 29.86 12.59
CA GLU A 329 -44.56 29.20 12.91
C GLU A 329 -45.61 29.65 11.89
N PRO A 330 -46.47 28.76 11.36
CA PRO A 330 -47.47 29.15 10.38
C PRO A 330 -48.49 30.08 11.02
N ILE A 331 -48.57 31.30 10.49
CA ILE A 331 -49.68 32.23 10.72
C ILE A 331 -50.85 31.70 9.86
N GLU A 332 -51.96 31.36 10.52
CA GLU A 332 -53.26 31.21 9.87
C GLU A 332 -53.66 32.57 9.26
N THR A 333 -53.73 32.63 7.94
CA THR A 333 -54.47 33.68 7.24
C THR A 333 -55.47 33.03 6.31
N ASP A 334 -56.74 33.28 6.58
CA ASP A 334 -57.87 33.05 5.68
C ASP A 334 -57.58 33.68 4.31
N GLN A 335 -57.37 32.86 3.27
CA GLN A 335 -57.43 33.29 1.87
C GLN A 335 -57.72 32.10 0.94
N ASP A 336 -58.90 32.20 0.31
CA ASP A 336 -59.45 31.57 -0.90
C ASP A 336 -59.09 30.11 -1.28
N THR A 337 -60.12 29.26 -1.19
CA THR A 337 -60.17 27.85 -1.62
C THR A 337 -60.01 27.62 -3.12
N ASP A 338 -60.01 28.66 -3.94
CA ASP A 338 -60.00 28.54 -5.40
C ASP A 338 -58.60 28.21 -5.99
N ASP A 339 -57.52 28.51 -5.26
CA ASP A 339 -56.15 28.21 -5.72
C ASP A 339 -55.71 26.77 -5.38
N ILE A 340 -56.27 26.16 -4.33
CA ILE A 340 -55.98 24.78 -3.93
C ILE A 340 -56.57 23.78 -4.96
N ASP A 341 -57.75 24.05 -5.50
CA ASP A 341 -58.36 23.21 -6.54
C ASP A 341 -57.59 23.29 -7.86
N LYS A 342 -56.90 24.39 -8.13
CA LYS A 342 -56.04 24.55 -9.31
C LYS A 342 -54.73 23.77 -9.16
N GLU A 343 -54.08 23.85 -8.00
CA GLU A 343 -52.86 23.08 -7.71
C GLU A 343 -53.12 21.57 -7.60
N LEU A 344 -54.26 21.14 -7.04
CA LEU A 344 -54.64 19.72 -6.99
C LEU A 344 -54.95 19.14 -8.38
N LYS A 345 -55.47 19.98 -9.30
CA LYS A 345 -55.71 19.60 -10.70
C LYS A 345 -54.40 19.51 -11.51
N GLU A 346 -53.42 20.37 -11.22
CA GLU A 346 -52.09 20.28 -11.82
C GLU A 346 -51.28 19.09 -11.26
N LEU A 347 -51.35 18.81 -9.95
CA LEU A 347 -50.68 17.66 -9.32
C LEU A 347 -51.30 16.31 -9.74
N SER A 348 -52.62 16.20 -9.89
CA SER A 348 -53.27 14.99 -10.43
C SER A 348 -52.89 14.73 -11.89
N THR A 349 -52.69 15.79 -12.68
CA THR A 349 -52.21 15.71 -14.07
C THR A 349 -50.75 15.26 -14.16
N ILE A 350 -49.89 15.73 -13.25
CA ILE A 350 -48.47 15.35 -13.18
C ILE A 350 -48.28 13.91 -12.66
N LEU A 351 -49.10 13.48 -11.71
CA LEU A 351 -48.97 12.17 -11.06
C LEU A 351 -49.82 11.05 -11.68
N GLY A 352 -50.74 11.38 -12.59
CA GLY A 352 -51.58 10.41 -13.30
C GLY A 352 -52.59 9.68 -12.41
N VAL A 353 -53.05 10.32 -11.32
CA VAL A 353 -54.02 9.75 -10.36
C VAL A 353 -55.29 10.60 -10.35
N GLU A 354 -56.44 9.97 -10.55
CA GLU A 354 -57.76 10.62 -10.52
C GLU A 354 -58.24 10.72 -9.06
N VAL A 355 -58.22 11.92 -8.48
CA VAL A 355 -58.75 12.21 -7.12
C VAL A 355 -60.25 12.45 -7.23
N LYS A 356 -61.06 11.81 -6.38
CA LYS A 356 -62.52 12.01 -6.35
C LYS A 356 -62.92 12.80 -5.12
N GLU A 357 -63.96 13.60 -5.28
CA GLU A 357 -64.57 14.39 -4.21
C GLU A 357 -65.07 13.44 -3.09
N GLY A 358 -64.41 13.48 -1.92
CA GLY A 358 -64.74 12.63 -0.75
C GLY A 358 -63.60 11.79 -0.16
N ASP A 359 -62.39 11.81 -0.73
CA ASP A 359 -61.24 11.09 -0.15
C ASP A 359 -60.67 11.82 1.10
N THR A 360 -60.35 11.06 2.17
CA THR A 360 -59.80 11.59 3.44
C THR A 360 -58.36 11.11 3.69
N PHE A 361 -57.49 12.01 4.17
CA PHE A 361 -56.08 11.74 4.46
C PHE A 361 -55.80 11.93 5.97
N GLU A 362 -55.03 11.01 6.58
CA GLU A 362 -54.69 11.07 8.01
C GLU A 362 -53.19 11.37 8.19
N TYR A 363 -52.87 12.36 9.04
CA TYR A 363 -51.50 12.77 9.37
C TYR A 363 -51.09 12.15 10.73
N ARG A 364 -49.91 11.52 10.80
CA ARG A 364 -49.35 11.00 12.06
C ARG A 364 -47.89 11.41 12.21
N GLU A 365 -47.60 12.12 13.30
CA GLU A 365 -46.26 12.52 13.71
C GLU A 365 -45.63 11.40 14.55
N LEU A 366 -44.42 10.96 14.17
CA LEU A 366 -43.65 9.98 14.93
C LEU A 366 -42.58 10.73 15.75
N HIS A 367 -42.74 10.75 17.07
CA HIS A 367 -41.66 11.18 17.97
C HIS A 367 -40.72 10.00 18.25
N GLU A 368 -39.51 10.02 17.68
CA GLU A 368 -38.38 9.24 18.18
C GLU A 368 -37.67 10.03 19.29
N LYS A 369 -37.28 9.31 20.35
CA LYS A 369 -36.60 9.87 21.53
C LYS A 369 -35.24 10.45 21.16
N GLU A 370 -34.96 11.62 21.72
CA GLU A 370 -33.76 12.42 21.57
C GLU A 370 -32.50 11.71 22.10
N ASP A 371 -31.47 11.62 21.26
CA ASP A 371 -30.07 11.67 21.68
C ASP A 371 -29.48 12.96 21.09
N GLU A 372 -29.19 13.94 21.95
CA GLU A 372 -28.56 15.20 21.58
C GLU A 372 -27.11 14.95 21.11
N SER A 373 -26.88 14.85 19.81
CA SER A 373 -25.67 15.39 19.14
C SER A 373 -25.62 15.10 17.64
N THR A 374 -26.52 15.71 16.85
CA THR A 374 -26.21 16.17 15.48
C THR A 374 -27.34 17.05 14.99
N SER A 375 -27.10 18.35 14.82
CA SER A 375 -28.03 19.26 14.16
C SER A 375 -28.01 19.00 12.65
N GLY A 376 -29.08 18.40 12.14
CA GLY A 376 -29.36 18.23 10.73
C GLY A 376 -30.78 17.68 10.55
N PHE A 377 -31.78 18.55 10.48
CA PHE A 377 -33.18 18.15 10.27
C PHE A 377 -33.38 17.70 8.81
N ASN A 378 -33.69 16.41 8.60
CA ASN A 378 -34.33 15.93 7.38
C ASN A 378 -35.76 15.51 7.74
N ARG A 379 -36.77 16.23 7.26
CA ARG A 379 -38.18 15.79 7.31
C ARG A 379 -38.46 14.92 6.09
N SER A 380 -38.88 13.68 6.28
CA SER A 380 -39.39 12.82 5.20
C SER A 380 -40.90 12.63 5.33
N VAL A 381 -41.65 13.02 4.30
CA VAL A 381 -43.10 12.78 4.19
C VAL A 381 -43.33 11.41 3.55
N ARG A 382 -44.13 10.55 4.17
CA ARG A 382 -44.53 9.24 3.63
C ARG A 382 -46.01 9.27 3.27
N ILE A 383 -46.33 9.35 1.98
CA ILE A 383 -47.70 9.21 1.48
C ILE A 383 -48.02 7.70 1.40
N ILE A 384 -48.98 7.24 2.20
CA ILE A 384 -49.50 5.86 2.13
C ILE A 384 -50.79 5.92 1.31
N ASN A 385 -50.76 5.37 0.11
CA ASN A 385 -51.93 5.29 -0.73
C ASN A 385 -52.75 4.05 -0.32
N ILE A 386 -53.89 4.26 0.35
CA ILE A 386 -54.85 3.20 0.70
C ILE A 386 -55.88 3.14 -0.40
N HIS A 387 -55.62 2.33 -1.43
CA HIS A 387 -56.63 1.51 -2.14
C HIS A 387 -55.97 0.81 -3.33
N LYS A 388 -55.81 -0.51 -3.25
CA LYS A 388 -55.84 -1.35 -4.44
C LYS A 388 -56.84 -2.48 -4.25
N LYS A 389 -57.76 -2.47 -5.22
CA LYS A 389 -58.75 -3.48 -5.53
C LYS A 389 -58.15 -4.89 -5.56
N GLU A 390 -59.00 -5.79 -5.12
CA GLU A 390 -58.84 -7.23 -5.05
C GLU A 390 -58.48 -7.84 -6.42
N ASP A 391 -57.44 -8.68 -6.43
CA ASP A 391 -57.10 -9.56 -7.55
C ASP A 391 -57.54 -10.99 -7.17
N PRO A 392 -58.52 -11.60 -7.88
CA PRO A 392 -59.12 -12.88 -7.48
C PRO A 392 -58.22 -14.11 -7.67
N PHE A 393 -56.96 -13.95 -8.09
CA PHE A 393 -56.04 -15.08 -8.30
C PHE A 393 -55.27 -15.54 -7.04
N LEU A 394 -55.33 -14.78 -5.94
CA LEU A 394 -54.55 -15.03 -4.71
C LEU A 394 -55.30 -15.78 -3.60
N GLN A 395 -56.58 -16.11 -3.77
CA GLN A 395 -57.37 -16.86 -2.77
C GLN A 395 -57.12 -18.39 -2.79
N GLN A 396 -56.53 -18.92 -3.85
CA GLN A 396 -56.30 -20.36 -3.96
C GLN A 396 -55.04 -20.86 -3.21
N GLU A 397 -54.09 -19.96 -2.93
CA GLU A 397 -52.82 -20.32 -2.27
C GLU A 397 -52.88 -20.21 -0.74
N ASN A 398 -53.72 -19.32 -0.21
CA ASN A 398 -53.88 -19.11 1.23
C ASN A 398 -54.81 -20.14 1.92
N SER A 399 -55.58 -20.90 1.14
CA SER A 399 -56.44 -21.98 1.67
C SER A 399 -55.64 -23.24 2.04
N ARG A 400 -54.37 -23.33 1.63
CA ARG A 400 -53.51 -24.52 1.86
C ARG A 400 -52.60 -24.42 3.09
N LYS A 401 -52.54 -23.25 3.75
CA LYS A 401 -51.67 -23.03 4.93
C LYS A 401 -52.41 -23.02 6.27
N LYS A 402 -53.72 -23.31 6.27
CA LYS A 402 -54.56 -23.27 7.50
C LYS A 402 -54.79 -24.63 8.16
N GLU A 403 -54.07 -25.67 7.75
CA GLU A 403 -54.04 -26.97 8.43
C GLU A 403 -52.59 -27.37 8.69
N LEU A 404 -52.08 -27.03 9.87
CA LEU A 404 -51.30 -27.94 10.72
C LEU A 404 -51.05 -27.25 12.07
N LYS A 405 -51.66 -27.86 13.09
CA LYS A 405 -51.69 -27.47 14.50
C LYS A 405 -50.36 -27.77 15.22
N GLU A 406 -50.11 -26.95 16.24
CA GLU A 406 -49.54 -27.26 17.56
C GLU A 406 -48.41 -28.30 17.64
N THR A 407 -47.20 -27.82 17.93
CA THR A 407 -46.33 -28.48 18.90
C THR A 407 -45.46 -27.41 19.57
N TYR A 408 -45.77 -27.07 20.83
CA TYR A 408 -44.88 -26.29 21.68
C TYR A 408 -43.68 -27.16 22.04
N ILE A 409 -42.46 -26.68 21.75
CA ILE A 409 -41.21 -27.23 22.31
C ILE A 409 -40.61 -26.13 23.19
N GLU A 410 -40.48 -26.38 24.48
CA GLU A 410 -39.74 -25.55 25.42
C GLU A 410 -38.28 -25.40 24.93
N LEU A 411 -37.82 -24.16 24.71
CA LEU A 411 -36.55 -23.88 24.02
C LEU A 411 -35.63 -22.89 24.75
N ASP A 412 -35.63 -22.89 26.09
CA ASP A 412 -34.63 -22.14 26.87
C ASP A 412 -33.46 -23.03 27.29
N GLN A 413 -32.51 -23.22 26.36
CA GLN A 413 -31.15 -23.58 26.72
C GLN A 413 -30.15 -22.56 26.16
N PRO A 414 -29.17 -22.11 26.97
CA PRO A 414 -28.16 -21.15 26.57
C PRO A 414 -27.20 -21.70 25.50
N VAL A 415 -26.77 -20.83 24.58
CA VAL A 415 -25.86 -21.17 23.46
C VAL A 415 -24.45 -20.69 23.80
N VAL A 416 -23.46 -21.57 23.65
CA VAL A 416 -22.03 -21.21 23.68
C VAL A 416 -21.56 -21.02 22.24
N VAL A 417 -21.02 -19.85 21.92
CA VAL A 417 -20.44 -19.53 20.61
C VAL A 417 -18.94 -19.76 20.70
N GLU A 418 -18.36 -20.62 19.87
CA GLU A 418 -16.95 -21.06 19.98
C GLU A 418 -15.91 -19.93 19.94
N ASN A 419 -16.27 -18.73 19.47
CA ASN A 419 -15.38 -17.57 19.40
C ASN A 419 -15.64 -16.51 20.50
N HIS A 420 -16.63 -16.71 21.37
CA HIS A 420 -16.88 -15.84 22.53
C HIS A 420 -17.49 -16.67 23.67
N PRO A 421 -16.85 -16.80 24.84
CA PRO A 421 -17.34 -17.62 25.94
C PRO A 421 -18.58 -17.04 26.65
N GLN A 422 -19.24 -16.03 26.07
CA GLN A 422 -20.46 -15.47 26.62
C GLN A 422 -21.68 -16.27 26.18
N ILE A 423 -22.48 -16.64 27.17
CA ILE A 423 -23.81 -17.23 27.00
C ILE A 423 -24.73 -16.15 26.44
N VAL A 424 -25.15 -16.28 25.18
CA VAL A 424 -26.09 -15.34 24.55
C VAL A 424 -27.45 -16.02 24.38
N SER A 425 -28.53 -15.30 24.69
CA SER A 425 -29.89 -15.82 24.49
C SER A 425 -30.21 -15.92 23.00
N LYS A 426 -31.00 -16.91 22.57
CA LYS A 426 -31.35 -17.09 21.14
C LYS A 426 -32.01 -15.84 20.53
N SER A 427 -32.68 -15.03 21.34
CA SER A 427 -33.30 -13.75 20.94
C SER A 427 -32.30 -12.64 20.59
N SER A 428 -31.02 -12.80 20.92
CA SER A 428 -29.96 -11.83 20.63
C SER A 428 -29.18 -12.11 19.35
N LEU A 429 -29.41 -13.27 18.70
CA LEU A 429 -28.79 -13.59 17.42
C LEU A 429 -29.45 -12.77 16.31
N THR A 430 -28.64 -12.16 15.45
CA THR A 430 -29.17 -11.56 14.21
C THR A 430 -29.80 -12.65 13.33
N MET A 431 -30.75 -12.29 12.44
CA MET A 431 -31.43 -13.28 11.58
C MET A 431 -30.45 -14.11 10.73
N GLY A 432 -29.32 -13.51 10.33
CA GLY A 432 -28.24 -14.22 9.63
C GLY A 432 -27.48 -15.22 10.52
N GLU A 433 -27.21 -14.86 11.77
CA GLU A 433 -26.56 -15.75 12.76
C GLU A 433 -27.51 -16.85 13.22
N PHE A 434 -28.78 -16.52 13.45
CA PHE A 434 -29.84 -17.47 13.74
C PHE A 434 -30.01 -18.46 12.58
N ALA A 435 -30.05 -18.01 11.33
CA ALA A 435 -30.16 -18.91 10.17
C ALA A 435 -28.94 -19.83 10.02
N ARG A 436 -27.72 -19.37 10.35
CA ARG A 436 -26.50 -20.21 10.36
C ARG A 436 -26.47 -21.18 11.53
N TRP A 437 -26.93 -20.76 12.71
CA TRP A 437 -27.08 -21.61 13.89
C TRP A 437 -28.15 -22.68 13.66
N TYR A 438 -29.34 -22.28 13.19
CA TYR A 438 -30.46 -23.16 12.85
C TYR A 438 -30.06 -24.16 11.77
N LYS A 439 -29.44 -23.72 10.66
CA LYS A 439 -28.91 -24.64 9.64
C LYS A 439 -27.85 -25.60 10.18
N ARG A 440 -27.05 -25.21 11.20
CA ARG A 440 -26.10 -26.12 11.86
C ARG A 440 -26.81 -27.14 12.74
N ILE A 441 -27.81 -26.72 13.54
CA ILE A 441 -28.60 -27.60 14.40
C ILE A 441 -29.43 -28.57 13.55
N ASP A 442 -30.08 -28.09 12.50
CA ASP A 442 -30.95 -28.86 11.61
C ASP A 442 -30.13 -29.84 10.72
N ALA A 443 -28.89 -29.48 10.39
CA ALA A 443 -27.94 -30.38 9.70
C ALA A 443 -27.24 -31.38 10.62
N LEU A 444 -27.34 -31.23 11.94
CA LEU A 444 -26.66 -32.07 12.95
C LEU A 444 -27.65 -32.80 13.84
N LYS A 445 -28.75 -33.30 13.27
CA LYS A 445 -29.59 -34.26 14.00
C LYS A 445 -28.69 -35.43 14.41
N PRO A 446 -28.57 -35.75 15.72
CA PRO A 446 -27.70 -36.83 16.17
C PRO A 446 -28.17 -38.12 15.50
N MET A 447 -27.25 -38.77 14.79
CA MET A 447 -27.48 -40.05 14.13
C MET A 447 -26.52 -41.06 14.73
N SER A 448 -27.03 -42.26 14.98
CA SER A 448 -26.24 -43.42 15.34
C SER A 448 -25.39 -43.89 14.16
N LEU A 449 -24.30 -44.62 14.43
CA LEU A 449 -23.47 -45.25 13.38
C LEU A 449 -24.30 -46.15 12.45
N LYS A 450 -25.38 -46.77 12.95
CA LYS A 450 -26.28 -47.60 12.15
C LYS A 450 -27.09 -46.76 11.14
N GLU A 451 -27.69 -45.67 11.60
CA GLU A 451 -28.47 -44.77 10.74
C GLU A 451 -27.61 -44.15 9.64
N VAL A 452 -26.33 -43.85 9.94
CA VAL A 452 -25.40 -43.33 8.93
C VAL A 452 -25.03 -44.40 7.89
N ARG A 453 -24.86 -45.66 8.29
CA ARG A 453 -24.65 -46.77 7.34
C ARG A 453 -25.86 -46.93 6.40
N ASP A 454 -27.08 -46.88 6.95
CA ASP A 454 -28.31 -47.01 6.16
C ASP A 454 -28.45 -45.83 5.15
N GLU A 455 -28.13 -44.61 5.57
CA GLU A 455 -28.15 -43.43 4.72
C GLU A 455 -27.04 -43.42 3.65
N LEU A 456 -25.83 -43.90 3.98
CA LEU A 456 -24.75 -44.08 2.99
C LEU A 456 -25.10 -45.16 1.96
N GLU A 457 -25.76 -46.24 2.38
CA GLU A 457 -26.22 -47.29 1.46
C GLU A 457 -27.32 -46.77 0.52
N LYS A 458 -28.25 -45.97 1.05
CA LYS A 458 -29.29 -45.31 0.26
C LYS A 458 -28.69 -44.34 -0.75
N GLU A 459 -27.79 -43.46 -0.30
CA GLU A 459 -27.15 -42.48 -1.17
C GLU A 459 -26.31 -43.14 -2.27
N ASN A 460 -25.57 -44.20 -1.94
CA ASN A 460 -24.79 -44.93 -2.93
C ASN A 460 -25.69 -45.61 -3.98
N ARG A 461 -26.84 -46.16 -3.58
CA ARG A 461 -27.85 -46.69 -4.51
C ARG A 461 -28.39 -45.59 -5.44
N GLU A 462 -28.72 -44.43 -4.89
CA GLU A 462 -29.20 -43.28 -5.67
C GLU A 462 -28.15 -42.79 -6.67
N ARG A 463 -26.88 -42.69 -6.26
CA ARG A 463 -25.78 -42.31 -7.16
C ARG A 463 -25.51 -43.35 -8.24
N ASN A 464 -25.44 -44.63 -7.87
CA ASN A 464 -25.24 -45.70 -8.84
C ASN A 464 -26.36 -45.73 -9.89
N ASN A 465 -27.60 -45.49 -9.49
CA ASN A 465 -28.72 -45.35 -10.42
C ASN A 465 -28.61 -44.08 -11.28
N LYS A 466 -28.25 -42.94 -10.68
CA LYS A 466 -28.13 -41.64 -11.38
C LYS A 466 -27.03 -41.63 -12.44
N TYR A 467 -25.91 -42.31 -12.17
CA TYR A 467 -24.73 -42.34 -13.05
C TYR A 467 -24.56 -43.67 -13.80
N GLU A 468 -25.56 -44.56 -13.76
CA GLU A 468 -25.54 -45.89 -14.39
C GLU A 468 -24.32 -46.75 -14.02
N ARG A 469 -23.82 -46.61 -12.79
CA ARG A 469 -22.62 -47.29 -12.29
C ARG A 469 -22.95 -48.67 -11.75
N LYS A 470 -22.04 -49.63 -11.95
CA LYS A 470 -22.19 -50.99 -11.41
C LYS A 470 -21.93 -50.97 -9.90
N SER A 471 -22.91 -51.40 -9.11
CA SER A 471 -22.82 -51.47 -7.64
C SER A 471 -21.65 -52.31 -7.12
N LYS A 472 -21.16 -53.27 -7.92
CA LYS A 472 -19.97 -54.06 -7.60
C LYS A 472 -18.69 -53.22 -7.58
N MET A 473 -18.55 -52.27 -8.50
CA MET A 473 -17.37 -51.38 -8.60
C MET A 473 -17.45 -50.23 -7.59
N TYR A 474 -18.67 -49.73 -7.33
CA TYR A 474 -18.95 -48.63 -6.41
C TYR A 474 -19.85 -49.10 -5.26
N PRO A 475 -19.33 -49.95 -4.34
CA PRO A 475 -20.06 -50.35 -3.15
C PRO A 475 -20.22 -49.19 -2.16
N PRO A 476 -21.22 -49.23 -1.28
CA PRO A 476 -21.43 -48.20 -0.27
C PRO A 476 -20.27 -48.18 0.75
N VAL A 477 -20.01 -47.01 1.33
CA VAL A 477 -19.06 -46.86 2.43
C VAL A 477 -19.59 -47.58 3.67
N THR A 478 -18.81 -48.52 4.22
CA THR A 478 -19.24 -49.42 5.31
C THR A 478 -18.93 -48.90 6.71
N ILE A 479 -18.04 -47.92 6.84
CA ILE A 479 -17.53 -47.38 8.10
C ILE A 479 -16.88 -48.50 8.93
N GLU A 480 -15.85 -49.13 8.37
CA GLU A 480 -15.04 -50.17 9.01
C GLU A 480 -13.57 -49.73 9.11
N GLU A 481 -12.86 -50.20 10.13
CA GLU A 481 -11.43 -49.89 10.29
C GLU A 481 -10.61 -50.51 9.14
N GLY A 482 -9.71 -49.71 8.56
CA GLY A 482 -8.93 -50.07 7.37
C GLY A 482 -9.63 -49.79 6.04
N GLU A 483 -10.86 -49.28 6.05
CA GLU A 483 -11.56 -48.92 4.82
C GLU A 483 -10.93 -47.69 4.14
N VAL A 484 -10.61 -47.83 2.85
CA VAL A 484 -10.01 -46.78 2.03
C VAL A 484 -11.10 -46.01 1.29
N LEU A 485 -11.13 -44.70 1.51
CA LEU A 485 -12.05 -43.74 0.93
C LEU A 485 -11.33 -42.92 -0.13
N TYR A 486 -11.98 -42.75 -1.28
CA TYR A 486 -11.49 -41.99 -2.41
C TYR A 486 -12.24 -40.67 -2.52
N TYR A 487 -11.51 -39.56 -2.65
CA TYR A 487 -12.04 -38.23 -2.89
C TYR A 487 -11.46 -37.67 -4.20
N ASP A 488 -12.33 -37.47 -5.19
CA ASP A 488 -11.97 -37.00 -6.53
C ASP A 488 -11.61 -35.50 -6.50
N THR A 489 -10.33 -35.22 -6.28
CA THR A 489 -9.71 -33.89 -6.34
C THR A 489 -8.60 -33.93 -7.39
N ASP A 490 -8.11 -32.79 -7.85
CA ASP A 490 -6.92 -32.73 -8.71
C ASP A 490 -5.75 -32.18 -7.88
N PRO A 491 -4.84 -33.02 -7.34
CA PRO A 491 -4.72 -34.48 -7.52
C PRO A 491 -5.61 -35.29 -6.55
N PRO A 492 -5.98 -36.54 -6.91
CA PRO A 492 -6.92 -37.34 -6.14
C PRO A 492 -6.36 -37.72 -4.77
N ARG A 493 -7.22 -37.70 -3.74
CA ARG A 493 -6.83 -37.97 -2.36
C ARG A 493 -7.50 -39.23 -1.83
N THR A 494 -6.74 -40.03 -1.09
CA THR A 494 -7.24 -41.21 -0.38
C THR A 494 -7.18 -40.99 1.12
N PHE A 495 -8.21 -41.42 1.85
CA PHE A 495 -8.25 -41.43 3.31
C PHE A 495 -8.50 -42.85 3.80
N VAL A 496 -7.91 -43.23 4.93
CA VAL A 496 -8.14 -44.53 5.56
C VAL A 496 -8.89 -44.32 6.87
N ILE A 497 -10.00 -45.03 7.07
CA ILE A 497 -10.66 -45.07 8.38
C ILE A 497 -9.75 -45.81 9.35
N LYS A 498 -9.01 -45.06 10.17
CA LYS A 498 -8.01 -45.61 11.08
C LYS A 498 -8.64 -46.27 12.30
N ARG A 499 -9.75 -45.71 12.80
CA ARG A 499 -10.45 -46.21 14.00
C ARG A 499 -11.91 -45.78 14.01
N VAL A 500 -12.81 -46.68 14.44
CA VAL A 500 -14.23 -46.36 14.69
C VAL A 500 -14.53 -46.56 16.17
N ASP A 501 -14.64 -45.47 16.93
CA ASP A 501 -14.96 -45.50 18.36
C ASP A 501 -16.48 -45.61 18.54
N THR A 502 -16.97 -46.83 18.74
CA THR A 502 -18.38 -47.13 18.95
C THR A 502 -18.93 -46.65 20.30
N ILE A 503 -18.05 -46.34 21.27
CA ILE A 503 -18.46 -45.85 22.59
C ILE A 503 -18.73 -44.35 22.54
N LYS A 504 -17.92 -43.63 21.74
CA LYS A 504 -18.03 -42.17 21.58
C LYS A 504 -18.78 -41.75 20.32
N ASP A 505 -19.23 -42.70 19.50
CA ASP A 505 -19.77 -42.47 18.15
C ASP A 505 -18.83 -41.56 17.32
N GLN A 506 -17.55 -41.94 17.22
CA GLN A 506 -16.55 -41.16 16.47
C GLN A 506 -15.83 -42.00 15.41
N ILE A 507 -15.59 -41.39 14.25
CA ILE A 507 -14.88 -41.98 13.11
C ILE A 507 -13.58 -41.19 12.92
N HIS A 508 -12.45 -41.88 13.07
CA HIS A 508 -11.11 -41.29 12.94
C HIS A 508 -10.50 -41.65 11.59
N LEU A 509 -10.07 -40.64 10.84
CA LEU A 509 -9.30 -40.83 9.60
C LEU A 509 -7.79 -40.80 9.88
N ASP A 510 -7.01 -41.38 8.97
CA ASP A 510 -5.55 -41.35 8.97
C ASP A 510 -4.95 -39.95 8.83
N SER A 511 -5.70 -39.00 8.27
CA SER A 511 -5.38 -37.56 8.27
C SER A 511 -5.36 -36.90 9.65
N GLY A 512 -5.84 -37.58 10.69
CA GLY A 512 -6.03 -37.03 12.04
C GLY A 512 -7.40 -36.37 12.26
N SER A 513 -8.25 -36.31 11.24
CA SER A 513 -9.61 -35.79 11.36
C SER A 513 -10.53 -36.74 12.15
N VAL A 514 -11.39 -36.18 13.00
CA VAL A 514 -12.36 -36.93 13.81
C VAL A 514 -13.76 -36.42 13.50
N TYR A 515 -14.66 -37.34 13.13
CA TYR A 515 -16.04 -37.02 12.76
C TYR A 515 -17.04 -37.73 13.68
N THR A 516 -18.12 -37.04 14.04
CA THR A 516 -19.36 -37.68 14.52
C THR A 516 -20.10 -38.32 13.34
N PRO A 517 -21.05 -39.24 13.52
CA PRO A 517 -21.67 -39.94 12.40
C PRO A 517 -22.40 -38.97 11.45
N ALA A 518 -23.10 -37.98 12.00
CA ALA A 518 -23.77 -36.94 11.21
C ALA A 518 -22.80 -36.04 10.42
N THR A 519 -21.68 -35.65 11.03
CA THR A 519 -20.66 -34.84 10.34
C THR A 519 -19.91 -35.66 9.29
N PHE A 520 -19.71 -36.95 9.52
CA PHE A 520 -19.13 -37.88 8.56
C PHE A 520 -20.03 -38.03 7.32
N LEU A 521 -21.34 -38.26 7.50
CA LEU A 521 -22.30 -38.33 6.39
C LEU A 521 -22.31 -37.03 5.57
N ALA A 522 -22.33 -35.88 6.24
CA ALA A 522 -22.31 -34.58 5.57
C ALA A 522 -21.02 -34.35 4.79
N TRP A 523 -19.88 -34.82 5.33
CA TRP A 523 -18.59 -34.77 4.65
C TRP A 523 -18.56 -35.67 3.42
N VAL A 524 -19.05 -36.92 3.50
CA VAL A 524 -19.17 -37.84 2.36
C VAL A 524 -20.06 -37.27 1.26
N ARG A 525 -21.22 -36.69 1.64
CA ARG A 525 -22.16 -36.02 0.72
C ARG A 525 -21.52 -34.87 -0.04
N ARG A 526 -20.91 -33.95 0.71
CA ARG A 526 -20.33 -32.71 0.17
C ARG A 526 -19.17 -32.96 -0.77
N ASN A 527 -18.33 -33.92 -0.42
CA ASN A 527 -17.08 -34.21 -1.13
C ASN A 527 -17.22 -35.38 -2.10
N GLU A 528 -18.42 -35.87 -2.33
CA GLU A 528 -18.67 -37.02 -3.21
C GLU A 528 -17.75 -38.23 -2.93
N VAL A 529 -17.46 -38.52 -1.67
CA VAL A 529 -16.49 -39.55 -1.27
C VAL A 529 -17.00 -40.95 -1.60
N GLU A 530 -16.14 -41.80 -2.15
CA GLU A 530 -16.46 -43.16 -2.59
C GLU A 530 -15.60 -44.20 -1.86
N LYS A 531 -16.10 -45.43 -1.72
CA LYS A 531 -15.25 -46.55 -1.26
C LYS A 531 -14.33 -46.99 -2.40
N MET A 532 -13.03 -47.01 -2.14
CA MET A 532 -12.04 -47.44 -3.13
C MET A 532 -11.91 -48.96 -3.11
N THR A 533 -12.48 -49.64 -4.10
CA THR A 533 -12.26 -51.08 -4.29
C THR A 533 -10.99 -51.32 -5.11
N PRO A 534 -10.28 -52.44 -4.91
CA PRO A 534 -9.13 -52.79 -5.75
C PRO A 534 -9.48 -52.85 -7.25
N GLU A 535 -10.72 -53.26 -7.55
CA GLU A 535 -11.27 -53.32 -8.91
C GLU A 535 -11.46 -51.90 -9.49
N ALA A 536 -12.05 -50.97 -8.74
CA ALA A 536 -12.22 -49.56 -9.15
C ALA A 536 -10.89 -48.79 -9.23
N GLN A 537 -9.93 -49.11 -8.35
CA GLN A 537 -8.58 -48.55 -8.42
C GLN A 537 -7.87 -48.97 -9.71
N ALA A 538 -7.99 -50.24 -10.10
CA ALA A 538 -7.41 -50.73 -11.34
C ALA A 538 -8.05 -50.08 -12.58
N GLU A 539 -9.38 -49.88 -12.57
CA GLU A 539 -10.11 -49.25 -13.67
C GLU A 539 -9.76 -47.75 -13.82
N LYS A 540 -9.71 -46.99 -12.72
CA LYS A 540 -9.29 -45.57 -12.74
C LYS A 540 -7.83 -45.39 -13.15
N MET A 541 -6.93 -46.31 -12.80
CA MET A 541 -5.55 -46.29 -13.30
C MET A 541 -5.48 -46.58 -14.82
N THR A 542 -6.40 -47.38 -15.37
CA THR A 542 -6.47 -47.63 -16.82
C THR A 542 -7.12 -46.49 -17.61
N GLU A 543 -8.07 -45.76 -17.02
CA GLU A 543 -8.77 -44.64 -17.67
C GLU A 543 -7.85 -43.42 -17.93
N HIS A 544 -6.72 -43.33 -17.22
CA HIS A 544 -5.65 -42.35 -17.50
C HIS A 544 -4.56 -42.86 -18.46
N LEU A 545 -4.74 -44.03 -19.09
CA LEU A 545 -3.73 -44.68 -19.94
C LEU A 545 -4.18 -44.90 -21.41
N ASP A 546 -5.34 -44.41 -21.82
CA ASP A 546 -5.89 -44.71 -23.15
C ASP A 546 -5.16 -44.06 -24.34
N ASP A 547 -4.17 -43.19 -24.11
CA ASP A 547 -3.32 -42.60 -25.16
C ASP A 547 -1.93 -43.24 -25.30
N VAL A 548 -1.68 -44.40 -24.69
CA VAL A 548 -0.33 -44.99 -24.65
C VAL A 548 -0.18 -46.25 -25.52
N ASP A 549 0.83 -46.19 -26.41
CA ASP A 549 1.34 -47.24 -27.31
C ASP A 549 1.20 -48.69 -26.77
N PRO A 550 0.66 -49.65 -27.56
CA PRO A 550 0.46 -51.06 -27.17
C PRO A 550 1.70 -51.75 -26.58
N ARG A 551 2.92 -51.30 -26.89
CA ARG A 551 4.16 -51.83 -26.26
C ARG A 551 4.30 -51.46 -24.79
N LYS A 552 3.89 -50.25 -24.39
CA LYS A 552 3.89 -49.82 -22.99
C LYS A 552 2.80 -50.53 -22.19
N LYS A 553 1.66 -50.85 -22.82
CA LYS A 553 0.58 -51.64 -22.19
C LYS A 553 1.04 -53.04 -21.77
N ALA A 554 1.80 -53.72 -22.62
CA ALA A 554 2.40 -55.02 -22.29
C ALA A 554 3.48 -54.94 -21.19
N MET A 555 4.24 -53.84 -21.16
CA MET A 555 5.26 -53.60 -20.14
C MET A 555 4.64 -53.26 -18.77
N LEU A 556 3.53 -52.52 -18.76
CA LEU A 556 2.74 -52.20 -17.58
C LEU A 556 1.99 -53.42 -17.04
N GLU A 557 1.51 -54.32 -17.89
CA GLU A 557 0.88 -55.57 -17.46
C GLU A 557 1.90 -56.53 -16.80
N LYS A 558 3.16 -56.49 -17.27
CA LYS A 558 4.28 -57.18 -16.61
C LYS A 558 4.63 -56.53 -15.26
N ALA A 559 4.74 -55.20 -15.22
CA ALA A 559 5.00 -54.46 -13.98
C ALA A 559 3.88 -54.64 -12.95
N ARG A 560 2.62 -54.80 -13.39
CA ARG A 560 1.47 -55.08 -12.54
C ARG A 560 1.58 -56.45 -11.86
N LYS A 561 2.00 -57.49 -12.60
CA LYS A 561 2.22 -58.83 -12.01
C LYS A 561 3.37 -58.82 -11.01
N GLU A 562 4.44 -58.10 -11.32
CA GLU A 562 5.59 -57.94 -10.41
C GLU A 562 5.21 -57.13 -9.16
N ALA A 563 4.35 -56.11 -9.29
CA ALA A 563 3.85 -55.33 -8.15
C ALA A 563 2.88 -56.13 -7.27
N GLU A 564 2.00 -56.96 -7.84
CA GLU A 564 1.13 -57.87 -7.07
C GLU A 564 1.93 -58.93 -6.30
N GLU A 565 3.01 -59.47 -6.88
CA GLU A 565 3.94 -60.37 -6.18
C GLU A 565 4.68 -59.64 -5.05
N GLN A 566 5.19 -58.43 -5.29
CA GLN A 566 5.88 -57.64 -4.27
C GLN A 566 4.96 -57.19 -3.13
N LEU A 567 3.67 -56.94 -3.40
CA LEU A 567 2.70 -56.60 -2.37
C LEU A 567 2.35 -57.81 -1.50
N LYS A 568 2.24 -59.00 -2.10
CA LYS A 568 2.07 -60.26 -1.34
C LYS A 568 3.28 -60.53 -0.44
N ASP A 569 4.49 -60.36 -0.97
CA ASP A 569 5.74 -60.55 -0.19
C ASP A 569 5.88 -59.55 0.98
N ARG A 570 5.44 -58.29 0.79
CA ARG A 570 5.47 -57.26 1.84
C ARG A 570 4.41 -57.46 2.93
N VAL A 571 3.28 -58.09 2.62
CA VAL A 571 2.25 -58.44 3.60
C VAL A 571 2.68 -59.65 4.42
N GLU A 572 3.40 -60.60 3.83
CA GLU A 572 3.91 -61.79 4.54
C GLU A 572 5.19 -61.52 5.34
N ASN A 573 6.03 -60.56 4.96
CA ASN A 573 7.25 -60.19 5.69
C ASN A 573 7.48 -58.66 5.78
N PRO A 574 6.98 -57.98 6.82
CA PRO A 574 7.23 -56.55 6.99
C PRO A 574 8.70 -56.28 7.38
N PRO A 575 9.45 -55.41 6.66
CA PRO A 575 10.85 -55.17 6.92
C PRO A 575 11.07 -54.36 8.20
N GLN A 576 12.05 -54.77 9.00
CA GLN A 576 12.53 -54.00 10.15
C GLN A 576 13.23 -52.72 9.69
N LYS A 577 12.95 -51.63 10.40
CA LYS A 577 13.40 -50.26 10.13
C LYS A 577 14.94 -50.16 10.12
N PRO A 578 15.58 -49.73 9.02
CA PRO A 578 17.00 -49.38 9.06
C PRO A 578 17.20 -48.01 9.73
N ALA A 579 18.32 -47.91 10.45
CA ALA A 579 18.79 -46.71 11.11
C ALA A 579 19.23 -45.66 10.08
N ASN A 580 19.06 -44.41 10.49
CA ASN A 580 19.21 -43.21 9.68
C ASN A 580 20.70 -42.84 9.54
N ASP A 581 21.31 -43.09 8.37
CA ASP A 581 22.58 -42.50 7.96
C ASP A 581 22.35 -41.71 6.66
N ASN A 582 22.29 -40.38 6.79
CA ASN A 582 22.22 -39.45 5.68
C ASN A 582 23.63 -39.01 5.29
N GLN A 583 24.19 -39.63 4.24
CA GLN A 583 25.02 -38.95 3.26
C GLN A 583 24.89 -39.70 1.92
N PRO A 584 24.43 -39.06 0.83
CA PRO A 584 24.50 -39.67 -0.48
C PRO A 584 25.97 -39.77 -0.92
N PRO A 585 26.40 -40.90 -1.51
CA PRO A 585 27.76 -41.02 -2.00
C PRO A 585 28.02 -39.97 -3.09
N GLU A 586 29.11 -39.21 -2.94
CA GLU A 586 29.55 -38.25 -3.95
C GLU A 586 29.78 -38.97 -5.29
N ALA A 587 29.05 -38.54 -6.32
CA ALA A 587 29.26 -39.01 -7.67
C ALA A 587 30.65 -38.57 -8.14
N PRO A 588 31.41 -39.43 -8.83
CA PRO A 588 32.73 -39.07 -9.33
C PRO A 588 32.61 -37.86 -10.27
N SER A 589 33.45 -36.85 -10.03
CA SER A 589 33.49 -35.62 -10.82
C SER A 589 33.67 -35.93 -12.30
N ALA A 590 32.59 -35.84 -13.07
CA ALA A 590 32.64 -35.99 -14.51
C ALA A 590 33.55 -34.89 -15.08
N SER A 591 34.53 -35.28 -15.90
CA SER A 591 35.39 -34.34 -16.63
C SER A 591 34.55 -33.31 -17.40
N ALA A 592 35.09 -32.12 -17.64
CA ALA A 592 34.39 -31.02 -18.34
C ALA A 592 33.77 -31.44 -19.70
N ILE A 593 34.35 -32.45 -20.37
CA ILE A 593 33.83 -33.03 -21.60
C ILE A 593 32.60 -33.91 -21.34
N GLY A 594 32.59 -34.66 -20.23
CA GLY A 594 31.43 -35.46 -19.81
C GLY A 594 30.24 -34.59 -19.37
N GLN A 595 30.49 -33.43 -18.77
CA GLN A 595 29.43 -32.45 -18.48
C GLN A 595 28.88 -31.84 -19.77
N LEU A 596 29.75 -31.45 -20.72
CA LEU A 596 29.32 -30.99 -22.04
C LEU A 596 28.48 -32.05 -22.77
N TRP A 597 28.91 -33.31 -22.79
CA TRP A 597 28.19 -34.41 -23.45
C TRP A 597 26.86 -34.74 -22.77
N ASN A 598 26.80 -34.72 -21.43
CA ASN A 598 25.56 -34.95 -20.69
C ASN A 598 24.61 -33.75 -20.73
N GLN A 599 25.10 -32.54 -21.03
CA GLN A 599 24.29 -31.35 -21.28
C GLN A 599 23.94 -31.16 -22.76
N THR A 600 24.61 -31.86 -23.69
CA THR A 600 24.19 -31.88 -25.09
C THR A 600 23.06 -32.90 -25.28
N ARG A 601 21.83 -32.45 -25.07
CA ARG A 601 20.69 -33.13 -25.66
C ARG A 601 20.74 -32.88 -27.16
N PHE A 602 21.10 -33.90 -27.95
CA PHE A 602 20.94 -33.84 -29.39
C PHE A 602 19.45 -33.66 -29.69
N LEU A 603 19.08 -32.50 -30.25
CA LEU A 603 17.76 -32.31 -30.83
C LEU A 603 17.56 -33.39 -31.88
N SER A 604 16.52 -34.19 -31.74
CA SER A 604 16.18 -35.15 -32.78
C SER A 604 15.78 -34.37 -34.04
N LEU A 605 15.93 -34.99 -35.22
CA LEU A 605 15.40 -34.40 -36.46
C LEU A 605 13.89 -34.13 -36.36
N GLY A 606 13.18 -34.88 -35.51
CA GLY A 606 11.79 -34.62 -35.15
C GLY A 606 11.61 -33.28 -34.42
N ASP A 607 12.41 -33.02 -33.37
CA ASP A 607 12.36 -31.76 -32.62
C ASP A 607 12.72 -30.56 -33.49
N MET A 608 13.71 -30.69 -34.37
CA MET A 608 14.06 -29.64 -35.33
C MET A 608 12.92 -29.36 -36.33
N TRP A 609 12.19 -30.40 -36.74
CA TRP A 609 11.04 -30.27 -37.62
C TRP A 609 9.85 -29.61 -36.91
N GLU A 610 9.58 -29.98 -35.66
CA GLU A 610 8.56 -29.33 -34.82
C GLU A 610 8.90 -27.87 -34.54
N MET A 611 10.16 -27.55 -34.20
CA MET A 611 10.63 -26.17 -34.10
C MET A 611 10.45 -25.42 -35.43
N GLY A 612 10.77 -26.05 -36.56
CA GLY A 612 10.56 -25.46 -37.88
C GLY A 612 9.09 -25.16 -38.17
N LYS A 613 8.17 -26.06 -37.81
CA LYS A 613 6.72 -25.84 -37.90
C LYS A 613 6.29 -24.66 -37.04
N GLU A 614 6.70 -24.61 -35.78
CA GLU A 614 6.36 -23.49 -34.88
C GLU A 614 6.90 -22.14 -35.39
N ILE A 615 8.10 -22.12 -35.98
CA ILE A 615 8.66 -20.92 -36.62
C ILE A 615 7.81 -20.51 -37.84
N VAL A 616 7.43 -21.45 -38.71
CA VAL A 616 6.59 -21.14 -39.89
C VAL A 616 5.22 -20.63 -39.45
N ASP A 617 4.61 -21.28 -38.46
CA ASP A 617 3.32 -20.85 -37.91
C ASP A 617 3.44 -19.50 -37.21
N TYR A 618 4.54 -19.22 -36.52
CA TYR A 618 4.83 -17.89 -35.97
C TYR A 618 4.91 -16.82 -37.07
N VAL A 619 5.68 -17.05 -38.13
CA VAL A 619 5.82 -16.10 -39.25
C VAL A 619 4.47 -15.88 -39.95
N LYS A 620 3.71 -16.94 -40.20
CA LYS A 620 2.38 -16.84 -40.81
C LYS A 620 1.44 -15.99 -39.94
N ARG A 621 1.38 -16.27 -38.64
CA ARG A 621 0.60 -15.49 -37.66
C ARG A 621 1.03 -14.02 -37.60
N TYR A 622 2.33 -13.76 -37.62
CA TYR A 622 2.88 -12.40 -37.65
C TYR A 622 2.46 -11.64 -38.91
N LEU A 623 2.54 -12.28 -40.09
CA LEU A 623 2.09 -11.70 -41.35
C LEU A 623 0.58 -11.45 -41.37
N GLU A 624 -0.22 -12.38 -40.86
CA GLU A 624 -1.68 -12.20 -40.72
C GLU A 624 -2.03 -11.01 -39.80
N ARG A 625 -1.34 -10.88 -38.66
CA ARG A 625 -1.49 -9.71 -37.75
C ARG A 625 -1.13 -8.40 -38.46
N MET A 626 -0.01 -8.37 -39.18
CA MET A 626 0.42 -7.20 -39.93
C MET A 626 -0.56 -6.84 -41.06
N GLN A 627 -1.12 -7.83 -41.75
CA GLN A 627 -2.11 -7.62 -42.80
C GLN A 627 -3.44 -7.12 -42.23
N LYS A 628 -4.00 -7.80 -41.23
CA LYS A 628 -5.24 -7.36 -40.56
C LYS A 628 -5.09 -5.97 -39.95
N GLY A 629 -3.95 -5.68 -39.31
CA GLY A 629 -3.64 -4.37 -38.75
C GLY A 629 -3.55 -3.27 -39.80
N ARG A 630 -2.85 -3.50 -40.92
CA ARG A 630 -2.79 -2.54 -42.03
C ARG A 630 -4.14 -2.33 -42.69
N ILE A 631 -4.88 -3.42 -42.98
CA ILE A 631 -6.21 -3.36 -43.58
C ILE A 631 -7.16 -2.60 -42.67
N GLY A 632 -7.13 -2.86 -41.36
CA GLY A 632 -7.96 -2.16 -40.39
C GLY A 632 -7.62 -0.66 -40.27
N ALA A 633 -6.33 -0.31 -40.22
CA ALA A 633 -5.90 1.10 -40.15
C ALA A 633 -6.24 1.87 -41.43
N VAL A 634 -5.94 1.30 -42.60
CA VAL A 634 -6.25 1.91 -43.89
C VAL A 634 -7.76 2.00 -44.09
N GLY A 635 -8.50 0.93 -43.80
CA GLY A 635 -9.96 0.87 -43.91
C GLY A 635 -10.66 1.89 -43.00
N TYR A 636 -10.19 2.05 -41.76
CA TYR A 636 -10.68 3.09 -40.85
C TYR A 636 -10.44 4.50 -41.38
N SER A 637 -9.26 4.76 -41.97
CA SER A 637 -8.94 6.08 -42.53
C SER A 637 -9.71 6.44 -43.81
N ILE A 638 -10.05 5.44 -44.63
CA ILE A 638 -10.74 5.64 -45.91
C ILE A 638 -12.25 5.71 -45.73
N PHE A 639 -12.83 4.87 -44.86
CA PHE A 639 -14.28 4.72 -44.73
C PHE A 639 -14.78 5.29 -43.40
N PRO A 640 -15.29 6.54 -43.35
CA PRO A 640 -15.92 7.05 -42.14
C PRO A 640 -17.25 6.33 -41.84
N GLY A 641 -17.67 6.35 -40.57
CA GLY A 641 -18.95 5.79 -40.13
C GLY A 641 -18.92 4.30 -39.82
N ARG A 642 -20.02 3.58 -40.11
CA ARG A 642 -20.22 2.16 -39.73
C ARG A 642 -19.14 1.22 -40.26
N LEU A 643 -18.74 1.38 -41.54
CA LEU A 643 -17.71 0.55 -42.16
C LEU A 643 -16.32 0.78 -41.54
N GLY A 644 -15.97 2.02 -41.21
CA GLY A 644 -14.75 2.30 -40.45
C GLY A 644 -14.75 1.63 -39.08
N GLY A 645 -15.91 1.55 -38.43
CA GLY A 645 -16.10 0.79 -37.19
C GLY A 645 -15.72 -0.69 -37.33
N GLU A 646 -16.14 -1.35 -38.40
CA GLU A 646 -15.79 -2.76 -38.68
C GLU A 646 -14.29 -2.94 -38.93
N PHE A 647 -13.65 -2.04 -39.67
CA PHE A 647 -12.19 -2.08 -39.88
C PHE A 647 -11.40 -1.83 -38.60
N LYS A 648 -11.89 -0.95 -37.72
CA LYS A 648 -11.34 -0.74 -36.38
C LYS A 648 -11.50 -2.00 -35.52
N ALA A 649 -12.67 -2.66 -35.57
CA ALA A 649 -12.92 -3.91 -34.87
C ALA A 649 -12.00 -5.05 -35.37
N LEU A 650 -11.74 -5.12 -36.69
CA LEU A 650 -10.81 -6.09 -37.26
C LEU A 650 -9.35 -5.88 -36.79
N ALA A 651 -8.91 -4.62 -36.71
CA ALA A 651 -7.59 -4.29 -36.15
C ALA A 651 -7.51 -4.68 -34.66
N GLN A 652 -8.55 -4.36 -33.89
CA GLN A 652 -8.62 -4.70 -32.46
C GLN A 652 -8.69 -6.22 -32.24
N GLN A 653 -9.38 -6.97 -33.10
CA GLN A 653 -9.41 -8.43 -33.04
C GLN A 653 -8.01 -9.02 -33.26
N ALA A 654 -7.26 -8.52 -34.26
CA ALA A 654 -5.90 -8.98 -34.53
C ALA A 654 -4.96 -8.69 -33.36
N GLU A 655 -5.10 -7.52 -32.72
CA GLU A 655 -4.39 -7.18 -31.49
C GLU A 655 -4.75 -8.15 -30.35
N ASN A 656 -6.04 -8.37 -30.08
CA ASN A 656 -6.50 -9.27 -29.02
C ASN A 656 -6.03 -10.72 -29.23
N GLU A 657 -6.05 -11.24 -30.47
CA GLU A 657 -5.52 -12.57 -30.82
C GLU A 657 -4.02 -12.69 -30.52
N SER A 658 -3.25 -11.63 -30.77
CA SER A 658 -1.81 -11.55 -30.47
C SER A 658 -1.55 -11.48 -28.96
N VAL A 659 -2.24 -10.58 -28.27
CA VAL A 659 -2.15 -10.39 -26.81
C VAL A 659 -2.51 -11.68 -26.06
N GLN A 660 -3.60 -12.35 -26.43
CA GLN A 660 -4.04 -13.58 -25.78
C GLN A 660 -3.02 -14.72 -25.91
N ARG A 661 -2.32 -14.82 -27.05
CA ARG A 661 -1.25 -15.82 -27.24
C ARG A 661 -0.06 -15.54 -26.33
N TYR A 662 0.38 -14.28 -26.26
CA TYR A 662 1.43 -13.90 -25.31
C TYR A 662 1.00 -14.18 -23.87
N MET A 663 -0.24 -13.85 -23.49
CA MET A 663 -0.77 -14.16 -22.16
C MET A 663 -0.75 -15.66 -21.85
N GLN A 664 -1.16 -16.52 -22.79
CA GLN A 664 -1.09 -17.98 -22.63
C GLN A 664 0.36 -18.45 -22.41
N SER A 665 1.32 -17.89 -23.13
CA SER A 665 2.74 -18.20 -22.90
C SER A 665 3.25 -17.71 -21.55
N TYR A 666 2.70 -16.60 -21.04
CA TYR A 666 3.10 -15.94 -19.79
C TYR A 666 2.36 -16.42 -18.54
N GLU A 667 1.39 -17.31 -18.69
CA GLU A 667 0.65 -17.86 -17.56
C GLU A 667 1.59 -18.53 -16.55
N GLN A 668 2.54 -19.32 -17.07
CA GLN A 668 3.55 -20.05 -16.30
C GLN A 668 4.73 -19.18 -15.84
N TYR A 669 4.86 -17.96 -16.37
CA TYR A 669 6.04 -17.14 -16.12
C TYR A 669 6.02 -16.60 -14.68
N GLY A 670 7.18 -16.64 -14.04
CA GLY A 670 7.41 -16.00 -12.76
C GLY A 670 7.43 -14.47 -12.89
N TYR A 671 7.57 -13.79 -11.75
CA TYR A 671 7.70 -12.33 -11.75
C TYR A 671 8.97 -11.87 -12.47
N GLY A 672 10.11 -12.53 -12.20
CA GLY A 672 11.40 -12.24 -12.83
C GLY A 672 11.31 -12.32 -14.35
N ASP A 673 10.79 -13.43 -14.88
CA ASP A 673 10.62 -13.62 -16.34
C ASP A 673 9.73 -12.55 -16.97
N LEU A 674 8.59 -12.23 -16.35
CA LEU A 674 7.69 -11.17 -16.83
C LEU A 674 8.35 -9.80 -16.81
N TYR A 675 9.17 -9.54 -15.79
CA TYR A 675 9.86 -8.27 -15.63
C TYR A 675 11.03 -8.10 -16.60
N ASP A 676 11.80 -9.16 -16.84
CA ASP A 676 12.83 -9.18 -17.87
C ASP A 676 12.23 -8.99 -19.26
N ARG A 677 11.07 -9.61 -19.53
CA ARG A 677 10.30 -9.36 -20.73
C ARG A 677 9.82 -7.92 -20.82
N LEU A 678 9.31 -7.34 -19.71
CA LEU A 678 8.91 -5.93 -19.65
C LEU A 678 10.10 -5.00 -20.01
N ARG A 679 11.28 -5.30 -19.48
CA ARG A 679 12.50 -4.52 -19.74
C ARG A 679 12.98 -4.65 -21.18
N ASN A 680 12.74 -5.77 -21.86
CA ASN A 680 13.32 -6.02 -23.18
C ASN A 680 12.33 -5.90 -24.34
N THR A 681 11.03 -5.87 -24.06
CA THR A 681 10.02 -5.82 -25.13
C THR A 681 10.08 -4.50 -25.91
N ASN A 682 9.91 -4.63 -27.22
CA ASN A 682 9.70 -3.53 -28.16
C ASN A 682 8.37 -3.68 -28.91
N ASP A 683 7.58 -4.73 -28.63
CA ASP A 683 6.28 -4.96 -29.25
C ASP A 683 5.18 -4.44 -28.33
N LYS A 684 4.33 -3.56 -28.87
CA LYS A 684 3.17 -3.01 -28.19
C LYS A 684 2.20 -4.10 -27.69
N ASP A 685 2.00 -5.17 -28.46
CA ASP A 685 1.07 -6.25 -28.08
C ASP A 685 1.67 -7.10 -26.96
N GLU A 686 2.98 -7.36 -27.00
CA GLU A 686 3.71 -8.09 -25.96
C GLU A 686 3.71 -7.30 -24.66
N LEU A 687 3.98 -5.98 -24.71
CA LEU A 687 3.85 -5.10 -23.54
C LEU A 687 2.45 -5.15 -22.95
N LYS A 688 1.39 -5.06 -23.77
CA LYS A 688 0.00 -5.15 -23.29
C LYS A 688 -0.26 -6.49 -22.58
N ALA A 689 0.20 -7.59 -23.16
CA ALA A 689 0.06 -8.92 -22.57
C ALA A 689 0.82 -9.03 -21.23
N ILE A 690 2.05 -8.50 -21.15
CA ILE A 690 2.82 -8.45 -19.89
C ILE A 690 2.07 -7.67 -18.82
N LEU A 691 1.54 -6.47 -19.14
CA LEU A 691 0.75 -5.67 -18.20
C LEU A 691 -0.55 -6.37 -17.80
N GLN A 692 -1.25 -7.04 -18.72
CA GLN A 692 -2.45 -7.81 -18.39
C GLN A 692 -2.16 -9.02 -17.48
N SER A 693 -1.04 -9.70 -17.69
CA SER A 693 -0.58 -10.80 -16.85
C SER A 693 -0.11 -10.32 -15.48
N MET A 694 0.71 -9.26 -15.43
CA MET A 694 1.17 -8.68 -14.16
C MET A 694 0.01 -8.08 -13.36
N SER A 695 -0.95 -7.40 -14.00
CA SER A 695 -2.14 -6.87 -13.31
C SER A 695 -3.05 -7.98 -12.80
N ALA A 696 -3.22 -9.08 -13.54
CA ALA A 696 -3.97 -10.24 -13.04
C ALA A 696 -3.34 -10.87 -11.79
N LYS A 697 -2.01 -10.79 -11.68
CA LYS A 697 -1.25 -11.30 -10.53
C LYS A 697 -1.04 -10.25 -9.43
N GLY A 698 -1.48 -9.00 -9.60
CA GLY A 698 -1.27 -7.92 -8.63
C GLY A 698 0.19 -7.45 -8.53
N TRP A 699 1.00 -7.66 -9.56
CA TRP A 699 2.45 -7.48 -9.52
C TRP A 699 2.94 -6.14 -10.07
N ILE A 700 2.07 -5.34 -10.70
CA ILE A 700 2.46 -4.05 -11.27
C ILE A 700 2.81 -3.07 -10.16
N ILE A 701 3.96 -2.41 -10.36
CA ILE A 701 4.41 -1.24 -9.61
C ILE A 701 4.25 -0.05 -10.53
N TRP A 702 3.21 0.75 -10.29
CA TRP A 702 2.96 1.89 -11.16
C TRP A 702 4.10 2.90 -11.10
N ASN A 703 4.77 3.05 -9.94
CA ASN A 703 5.93 3.93 -9.73
C ASN A 703 7.30 3.35 -10.13
N ASP A 704 7.33 2.31 -10.95
CA ASP A 704 8.59 1.67 -11.35
C ASP A 704 9.22 2.36 -12.57
N PRO A 705 10.49 2.82 -12.48
CA PRO A 705 11.15 3.49 -13.60
C PRO A 705 11.31 2.58 -14.83
N VAL A 706 11.46 1.27 -14.65
CA VAL A 706 11.61 0.33 -15.78
C VAL A 706 10.29 0.15 -16.53
N LEU A 707 9.16 0.13 -15.83
CA LEU A 707 7.84 0.18 -16.46
C LEU A 707 7.70 1.44 -17.32
N LEU A 708 8.07 2.59 -16.77
CA LEU A 708 8.02 3.85 -17.50
C LEU A 708 8.94 3.83 -18.74
N GLU A 709 10.17 3.33 -18.60
CA GLU A 709 11.12 3.19 -19.72
C GLU A 709 10.59 2.25 -20.82
N ALA A 710 9.98 1.12 -20.44
CA ALA A 710 9.35 0.19 -21.37
C ALA A 710 8.20 0.85 -22.15
N ILE A 711 7.32 1.57 -21.43
CA ILE A 711 6.20 2.31 -22.03
C ILE A 711 6.72 3.43 -22.95
N SER A 712 7.67 4.24 -22.50
CA SER A 712 8.25 5.35 -23.27
C SER A 712 9.00 4.89 -24.52
N ARG A 713 9.68 3.73 -24.47
CA ARG A 713 10.36 3.15 -25.62
C ARG A 713 9.42 2.72 -26.73
N ILE A 714 8.28 2.12 -26.37
CA ILE A 714 7.21 1.78 -27.32
C ILE A 714 6.48 3.07 -27.77
N GLY A 715 6.47 4.09 -26.92
CA GLY A 715 5.83 5.38 -27.17
C GLY A 715 6.64 6.38 -27.99
N ARG A 716 7.83 6.04 -28.49
CA ARG A 716 8.67 6.95 -29.30
C ARG A 716 7.87 7.48 -30.50
N GLY A 717 7.42 8.73 -30.40
CA GLY A 717 6.48 9.38 -31.33
C GLY A 717 5.34 10.12 -30.64
N ILE A 718 5.05 9.78 -29.39
CA ILE A 718 4.23 10.58 -28.47
C ILE A 718 5.18 11.63 -27.85
N ASP A 719 4.80 12.90 -27.96
CA ASP A 719 5.53 14.14 -27.61
C ASP A 719 6.78 13.99 -26.71
N ASP A 720 7.94 14.47 -27.16
CA ASP A 720 9.20 14.49 -26.40
C ASP A 720 9.10 15.32 -25.10
N SER A 721 8.07 16.16 -24.96
CA SER A 721 7.72 16.82 -23.69
C SER A 721 7.35 15.83 -22.56
N LEU A 722 7.04 14.57 -22.92
CA LEU A 722 6.81 13.47 -21.99
C LEU A 722 8.11 12.77 -21.56
N GLN A 723 9.30 13.18 -22.01
CA GLN A 723 10.56 12.62 -21.48
C GLN A 723 10.72 13.00 -20.00
N VAL A 724 10.65 11.98 -19.13
CA VAL A 724 10.38 12.15 -17.71
C VAL A 724 11.67 12.31 -16.89
N LYS A 725 11.83 13.46 -16.21
CA LYS A 725 12.78 13.61 -15.07
C LYS A 725 12.18 13.18 -13.72
N THR A 726 10.86 13.17 -13.59
CA THR A 726 10.14 12.89 -12.33
C THR A 726 8.95 11.96 -12.56
N PHE A 727 8.92 10.84 -11.85
CA PHE A 727 7.84 9.86 -11.93
C PHE A 727 6.45 10.53 -11.79
N ASP A 728 5.55 10.28 -12.75
CA ASP A 728 4.21 10.85 -12.80
C ASP A 728 3.20 9.81 -13.32
N GLU A 729 2.30 9.38 -12.44
CA GLU A 729 1.27 8.38 -12.73
C GLU A 729 0.31 8.86 -13.84
N GLU A 730 0.03 10.16 -13.93
CA GLU A 730 -0.85 10.73 -14.94
C GLU A 730 -0.25 10.58 -16.35
N LYS A 731 1.08 10.58 -16.47
CA LYS A 731 1.76 10.33 -17.75
C LYS A 731 1.65 8.88 -18.18
N ILE A 732 1.82 7.93 -17.26
CA ILE A 732 1.59 6.51 -17.56
C ILE A 732 0.16 6.32 -18.04
N LYS A 733 -0.81 6.91 -17.31
CA LYS A 733 -2.22 6.88 -17.71
C LYS A 733 -2.41 7.41 -19.13
N SER A 734 -1.90 8.62 -19.42
CA SER A 734 -2.04 9.25 -20.73
C SER A 734 -1.43 8.40 -21.85
N ILE A 735 -0.25 7.82 -21.65
CA ILE A 735 0.41 6.99 -22.68
C ILE A 735 -0.36 5.68 -22.90
N LEU A 736 -0.77 5.00 -21.83
CA LEU A 736 -1.51 3.73 -21.96
C LEU A 736 -2.89 3.94 -22.59
N ASP A 737 -3.60 4.99 -22.20
CA ASP A 737 -4.90 5.35 -22.78
C ASP A 737 -4.74 5.75 -24.26
N ALA A 738 -3.65 6.46 -24.62
CA ALA A 738 -3.32 6.76 -26.01
C ALA A 738 -3.02 5.49 -26.85
N PHE A 739 -2.42 4.46 -26.24
CA PHE A 739 -2.11 3.22 -26.93
C PHE A 739 -3.32 2.35 -27.20
N TRP A 740 -4.19 2.14 -26.21
CA TRP A 740 -5.19 1.08 -26.25
C TRP A 740 -6.62 1.57 -26.05
N GLY A 741 -6.81 2.89 -25.94
CA GLY A 741 -8.09 3.55 -25.73
C GLY A 741 -8.30 4.00 -24.29
N ASP A 742 -9.19 4.98 -24.14
CA ASP A 742 -9.53 5.59 -22.86
C ASP A 742 -9.91 4.53 -21.82
N SER A 743 -9.46 4.73 -20.58
CA SER A 743 -9.71 3.85 -19.42
C SER A 743 -8.87 2.56 -19.36
N THR A 744 -8.01 2.27 -20.34
CA THR A 744 -7.15 1.07 -20.28
C THR A 744 -6.25 1.09 -19.03
N TYR A 745 -5.71 2.26 -18.70
CA TYR A 745 -4.94 2.43 -17.48
C TYR A 745 -5.75 2.10 -16.22
N ILE A 746 -6.98 2.62 -16.15
CA ILE A 746 -7.88 2.44 -15.02
C ILE A 746 -8.23 0.97 -14.84
N ASP A 747 -8.50 0.26 -15.94
CA ASP A 747 -8.80 -1.17 -15.93
C ASP A 747 -7.62 -1.99 -15.42
N PHE A 748 -6.40 -1.71 -15.90
CA PHE A 748 -5.20 -2.39 -15.41
C PHE A 748 -4.93 -2.08 -13.94
N LYS A 749 -5.08 -0.83 -13.53
CA LYS A 749 -4.89 -0.41 -12.14
C LYS A 749 -5.89 -1.09 -11.21
N HIS A 750 -7.17 -1.05 -11.54
CA HIS A 750 -8.24 -1.68 -10.75
C HIS A 750 -8.04 -3.20 -10.67
N LYS A 751 -7.72 -3.86 -11.78
CA LYS A 751 -7.42 -5.31 -11.79
C LYS A 751 -6.21 -5.63 -10.92
N ASN A 752 -5.13 -4.85 -11.03
CA ASN A 752 -3.92 -5.00 -10.23
C ASN A 752 -4.20 -4.82 -8.72
N GLU A 753 -4.90 -3.77 -8.34
CA GLU A 753 -5.26 -3.51 -6.93
C GLU A 753 -6.21 -4.57 -6.37
N SER A 754 -7.17 -5.04 -7.16
CA SER A 754 -8.08 -6.12 -6.77
C SER A 754 -7.33 -7.44 -6.54
N ALA A 755 -6.46 -7.83 -7.47
CA ALA A 755 -5.62 -9.03 -7.33
C ALA A 755 -4.67 -8.90 -6.14
N TYR A 756 -3.97 -7.76 -6.01
CA TYR A 756 -3.06 -7.49 -4.88
C TYR A 756 -3.80 -7.60 -3.54
N ASN A 757 -4.95 -6.96 -3.40
CA ASN A 757 -5.73 -6.99 -2.16
C ASN A 757 -6.31 -8.39 -1.88
N SER A 758 -6.66 -9.17 -2.91
CA SER A 758 -7.07 -10.57 -2.75
C SER A 758 -5.95 -11.43 -2.19
N ILE A 759 -4.74 -11.34 -2.78
CA ILE A 759 -3.55 -12.06 -2.28
C ILE A 759 -3.27 -11.63 -0.85
N LYS A 760 -3.23 -10.31 -0.60
CA LYS A 760 -3.00 -9.75 0.73
C LYS A 760 -3.98 -10.30 1.77
N ASN A 761 -5.28 -10.33 1.45
CA ASN A 761 -6.28 -10.85 2.39
C ASN A 761 -6.12 -12.36 2.64
N SER A 762 -5.81 -13.16 1.61
CA SER A 762 -5.54 -14.59 1.79
C SER A 762 -4.29 -14.84 2.65
N GLU A 763 -3.25 -14.02 2.48
CA GLU A 763 -2.01 -14.14 3.25
C GLU A 763 -2.18 -13.67 4.71
N LYS A 764 -3.13 -12.77 5.02
CA LYS A 764 -3.47 -12.44 6.42
C LYS A 764 -3.99 -13.64 7.20
N GLU A 765 -4.77 -14.52 6.56
CA GLU A 765 -5.21 -15.77 7.17
C GLU A 765 -4.02 -16.70 7.45
N GLY A 766 -3.06 -16.74 6.52
CA GLY A 766 -1.78 -17.43 6.72
C GLY A 766 -0.93 -16.83 7.85
N ALA A 767 -0.94 -15.49 7.99
CA ALA A 767 -0.24 -14.79 9.07
C ALA A 767 -0.75 -15.23 10.45
N ALA A 768 -2.06 -15.40 10.60
CA ALA A 768 -2.68 -15.88 11.84
C ALA A 768 -2.27 -17.32 12.20
N ALA A 769 -1.99 -18.17 11.20
CA ALA A 769 -1.52 -19.53 11.44
C ALA A 769 -0.11 -19.58 12.06
N PHE A 770 0.74 -18.57 11.82
CA PHE A 770 2.07 -18.48 12.42
C PHE A 770 2.05 -18.10 13.90
N GLU A 771 0.93 -17.60 14.43
CA GLU A 771 0.80 -17.33 15.87
C GLU A 771 0.62 -18.61 16.68
N SER A 772 -0.07 -19.59 16.10
CA SER A 772 -0.38 -20.85 16.76
C SER A 772 0.64 -21.95 16.47
N ASP A 773 1.66 -21.69 15.64
CA ASP A 773 2.67 -22.69 15.27
C ASP A 773 3.59 -23.01 16.47
N PRO A 774 3.49 -24.21 17.07
CA PRO A 774 4.33 -24.60 18.20
C PRO A 774 5.80 -24.81 17.80
N ASN A 775 6.11 -24.88 16.50
CA ASN A 775 7.48 -25.11 16.01
C ASN A 775 8.37 -23.85 16.04
N GLY A 776 7.90 -22.75 16.64
CA GLY A 776 8.68 -21.52 16.78
C GLY A 776 8.84 -20.71 15.50
N LYS A 777 8.08 -21.02 14.43
CA LYS A 777 7.99 -20.21 13.21
C LYS A 777 7.10 -19.00 13.46
N THR A 778 7.54 -18.13 14.36
CA THR A 778 6.79 -16.92 14.72
C THR A 778 6.64 -15.99 13.51
N LEU A 779 5.61 -15.15 13.54
CA LEU A 779 5.38 -14.10 12.53
C LEU A 779 6.65 -13.24 12.29
N LYS A 780 7.41 -12.97 13.36
CA LYS A 780 8.69 -12.25 13.30
C LYS A 780 9.71 -12.97 12.43
N VAL A 781 9.95 -14.26 12.69
CA VAL A 781 10.89 -15.08 11.91
C VAL A 781 10.47 -15.13 10.44
N ARG A 782 9.17 -15.15 10.18
CA ARG A 782 8.67 -15.14 8.81
C ARG A 782 8.92 -13.81 8.09
N LEU A 783 8.65 -12.66 8.74
CA LEU A 783 8.99 -11.35 8.18
C LEU A 783 10.51 -11.19 7.96
N GLN A 784 11.33 -11.67 8.88
CA GLN A 784 12.79 -11.74 8.73
C GLN A 784 13.22 -12.55 7.52
N SER A 785 12.61 -13.73 7.34
CA SER A 785 12.88 -14.60 6.20
C SER A 785 12.50 -13.91 4.89
N LEU A 786 11.32 -13.30 4.79
CA LEU A 786 10.92 -12.57 3.59
C LEU A 786 11.85 -11.38 3.29
N LEU A 787 12.25 -10.64 4.32
CA LEU A 787 13.20 -9.54 4.16
C LEU A 787 14.57 -10.04 3.70
N HIS A 788 15.08 -11.12 4.31
CA HIS A 788 16.35 -11.75 3.94
C HIS A 788 16.35 -12.25 2.49
N GLN A 789 15.28 -12.92 2.07
CA GLN A 789 15.09 -13.36 0.68
C GLN A 789 15.18 -12.17 -0.28
N HIS A 790 14.46 -11.09 0.02
CA HIS A 790 14.47 -9.90 -0.82
C HIS A 790 15.85 -9.25 -0.96
N ILE A 791 16.56 -9.07 0.16
CA ILE A 791 17.91 -8.49 0.12
C ILE A 791 18.94 -9.45 -0.52
N ASN A 792 18.67 -10.75 -0.60
CA ASN A 792 19.50 -11.68 -1.36
C ASN A 792 19.13 -11.74 -2.85
N GLY A 793 18.18 -10.92 -3.29
CA GLY A 793 17.72 -10.90 -4.69
C GLY A 793 16.72 -12.01 -5.02
N GLU A 794 16.21 -12.75 -4.04
CA GLU A 794 15.13 -13.71 -4.24
C GLU A 794 13.78 -13.01 -4.32
N TRP A 795 12.95 -13.41 -5.28
CA TRP A 795 11.63 -12.80 -5.44
C TRP A 795 10.74 -13.07 -4.22
N VAL A 796 10.17 -11.99 -3.70
CA VAL A 796 9.24 -12.01 -2.58
C VAL A 796 7.95 -11.34 -2.99
N ASP A 797 6.84 -12.03 -2.76
CA ASP A 797 5.51 -11.44 -2.95
C ASP A 797 5.30 -10.28 -1.97
N ARG A 798 5.17 -9.07 -2.52
CA ARG A 798 5.01 -7.84 -1.75
C ARG A 798 3.66 -7.78 -1.04
N ALA A 799 2.61 -8.36 -1.62
CA ALA A 799 1.29 -8.46 -0.98
C ALA A 799 1.36 -9.36 0.25
N ARG A 800 2.18 -10.42 0.21
CA ARG A 800 2.45 -11.27 1.38
C ARG A 800 3.20 -10.52 2.48
N TYR A 801 4.25 -9.78 2.14
CA TYR A 801 4.98 -8.96 3.12
C TYR A 801 4.07 -7.90 3.77
N GLU A 802 3.30 -7.16 2.96
CA GLU A 802 2.32 -6.19 3.46
C GLU A 802 1.23 -6.86 4.31
N ALA A 803 0.73 -8.04 3.92
CA ALA A 803 -0.27 -8.78 4.68
C ALA A 803 0.22 -9.10 6.09
N TYR A 804 1.46 -9.57 6.22
CA TYR A 804 2.02 -9.98 7.51
C TYR A 804 2.29 -8.78 8.40
N LEU A 805 2.77 -7.67 7.83
CA LEU A 805 2.96 -6.41 8.56
C LEU A 805 1.63 -5.78 8.98
N GLU A 806 0.65 -5.73 8.07
CA GLU A 806 -0.70 -5.23 8.37
C GLU A 806 -1.39 -6.10 9.43
N PHE A 807 -1.23 -7.42 9.36
CA PHE A 807 -1.72 -8.33 10.38
C PHE A 807 -1.04 -8.11 11.72
N ALA A 808 0.29 -7.93 11.75
CA ALA A 808 1.01 -7.60 12.98
C ALA A 808 0.49 -6.31 13.63
N ILE A 809 0.22 -5.29 12.83
CA ILE A 809 -0.30 -4.01 13.31
C ILE A 809 -1.76 -4.13 13.76
N ALA A 810 -2.62 -4.73 12.93
CA ALA A 810 -4.05 -4.81 13.20
C ALA A 810 -4.39 -5.80 14.33
N GLY A 811 -3.61 -6.87 14.46
CA GLY A 811 -3.76 -7.92 15.46
C GLY A 811 -3.00 -7.66 16.76
N GLY A 812 -2.22 -6.58 16.83
CA GLY A 812 -1.40 -6.27 18.01
C GLY A 812 -0.35 -7.35 18.29
N LYS A 813 0.50 -7.60 17.29
CA LYS A 813 1.56 -8.62 17.32
C LYS A 813 2.89 -7.99 16.98
N LEU A 814 3.96 -8.62 17.43
CA LEU A 814 5.32 -8.07 17.41
C LEU A 814 5.45 -6.86 18.33
N SER A 815 6.68 -6.59 18.78
CA SER A 815 6.93 -5.38 19.55
C SER A 815 6.73 -4.13 18.69
N PHE A 816 6.52 -2.99 19.35
CA PHE A 816 6.43 -1.70 18.66
C PHE A 816 7.66 -1.43 17.78
N ALA A 817 8.86 -1.69 18.30
CA ALA A 817 10.12 -1.53 17.57
C ALA A 817 10.23 -2.48 16.37
N ASP A 818 9.73 -3.72 16.48
CA ASP A 818 9.67 -4.66 15.34
C ASP A 818 8.77 -4.12 14.22
N LYS A 819 7.57 -3.60 14.56
CA LYS A 819 6.64 -3.02 13.58
C LYS A 819 7.29 -1.84 12.85
N VAL A 820 7.95 -0.91 13.57
CA VAL A 820 8.69 0.21 12.97
C VAL A 820 9.84 -0.28 12.10
N TYR A 821 10.61 -1.25 12.59
CA TYR A 821 11.75 -1.81 11.87
C TYR A 821 11.33 -2.43 10.53
N PHE A 822 10.33 -3.31 10.52
CA PHE A 822 9.87 -3.94 9.28
C PHE A 822 9.20 -2.95 8.32
N LEU A 823 8.60 -1.87 8.83
CA LEU A 823 8.09 -0.79 8.00
C LEU A 823 9.24 -0.02 7.34
N ILE A 824 10.28 0.36 8.09
CA ILE A 824 11.47 1.05 7.55
C ILE A 824 12.22 0.15 6.57
N MET A 825 12.49 -1.10 6.94
CA MET A 825 13.21 -2.05 6.09
C MET A 825 12.41 -2.39 4.83
N GLY A 826 11.09 -2.54 4.93
CA GLY A 826 10.25 -2.81 3.76
C GLY A 826 10.35 -1.71 2.69
N VAL A 827 10.57 -0.46 3.11
CA VAL A 827 10.59 0.71 2.23
C VAL A 827 12.01 1.13 1.85
N GLY A 828 13.00 0.84 2.69
CA GLY A 828 14.39 1.27 2.52
C GLY A 828 15.35 0.20 2.04
N ALA A 829 15.10 -1.08 2.37
CA ALA A 829 15.96 -2.17 1.94
C ALA A 829 15.72 -2.44 0.45
N GLN A 830 16.77 -2.27 -0.34
CA GLN A 830 16.73 -2.46 -1.78
C GLN A 830 17.29 -3.82 -2.15
N ALA A 831 16.67 -4.51 -3.10
CA ALA A 831 17.25 -5.69 -3.71
C ALA A 831 18.61 -5.38 -4.37
N PRO A 832 19.56 -6.33 -4.37
CA PRO A 832 20.89 -6.18 -4.97
C PRO A 832 20.84 -5.78 -6.45
N ALA A 833 21.88 -5.09 -6.92
CA ALA A 833 21.96 -4.62 -8.30
C ALA A 833 22.04 -5.75 -9.35
N ASP A 834 22.49 -6.93 -8.92
CA ASP A 834 22.62 -8.17 -9.69
C ASP A 834 21.40 -9.10 -9.59
N SER A 835 20.35 -8.70 -8.86
CA SER A 835 19.10 -9.46 -8.79
C SER A 835 18.19 -9.20 -10.00
N ASP A 836 17.17 -10.05 -10.18
CA ASP A 836 16.15 -9.91 -11.24
C ASP A 836 15.31 -8.62 -11.11
N PHE A 837 15.38 -7.91 -9.97
CA PHE A 837 14.60 -6.70 -9.70
C PHE A 837 15.45 -5.64 -8.97
N PRO A 838 16.52 -5.16 -9.60
CA PRO A 838 17.56 -4.40 -8.93
C PRO A 838 17.04 -3.08 -8.36
N GLY A 839 17.46 -2.78 -7.13
CA GLY A 839 17.13 -1.53 -6.46
C GLY A 839 15.66 -1.40 -6.04
N ARG A 840 14.81 -2.42 -6.20
CA ARG A 840 13.41 -2.38 -5.75
C ARG A 840 13.29 -2.67 -4.26
N THR A 841 12.18 -2.22 -3.67
CA THR A 841 11.85 -2.36 -2.24
C THR A 841 10.61 -3.26 -2.09
N LEU A 842 10.40 -3.84 -0.91
CA LEU A 842 9.24 -4.69 -0.62
C LEU A 842 7.93 -3.91 -0.52
N LEU A 843 7.99 -2.70 0.02
CA LEU A 843 6.89 -1.76 0.14
C LEU A 843 7.23 -0.52 -0.66
N ASP A 844 6.28 -0.05 -1.47
CA ASP A 844 6.37 1.25 -2.11
C ASP A 844 5.71 2.34 -1.23
N MET A 845 6.00 3.60 -1.52
CA MET A 845 5.45 4.72 -0.75
C MET A 845 3.92 4.84 -0.88
N SER A 846 3.35 4.44 -2.02
CA SER A 846 1.90 4.47 -2.22
C SER A 846 1.19 3.41 -1.37
N ARG A 847 1.82 2.26 -1.10
CA ARG A 847 1.35 1.23 -0.16
C ARG A 847 1.34 1.75 1.28
N ILE A 848 2.38 2.48 1.71
CA ILE A 848 2.34 3.14 3.03
C ILE A 848 1.16 4.12 3.09
N GLY A 849 0.97 4.92 2.04
CA GLY A 849 -0.17 5.82 1.92
C GLY A 849 -1.51 5.08 2.01
N ALA A 850 -1.63 3.91 1.38
CA ALA A 850 -2.81 3.06 1.47
C ALA A 850 -3.04 2.50 2.89
N LEU A 851 -1.96 2.08 3.59
CA LEU A 851 -2.04 1.68 4.99
C LEU A 851 -2.50 2.86 5.89
N ALA A 852 -2.02 4.08 5.62
CA ALA A 852 -2.44 5.28 6.35
C ALA A 852 -3.89 5.69 6.03
N ALA A 853 -4.31 5.53 4.78
CA ALA A 853 -5.67 5.82 4.35
C ALA A 853 -6.70 4.87 5.01
N SER A 854 -6.27 3.67 5.40
CA SER A 854 -7.08 2.77 6.21
C SER A 854 -7.28 3.34 7.62
N SER A 855 -8.48 3.88 7.87
CA SER A 855 -8.84 4.48 9.15
C SER A 855 -8.67 3.50 10.32
N SER A 856 -8.88 2.20 10.09
CA SER A 856 -8.74 1.14 11.09
C SER A 856 -7.30 0.85 11.46
N ILE A 857 -6.37 0.92 10.51
CA ILE A 857 -4.93 0.78 10.81
C ILE A 857 -4.43 2.06 11.46
N LEU A 858 -4.81 3.22 10.94
CA LEU A 858 -4.34 4.51 11.41
C LEU A 858 -4.89 4.88 12.81
N SER A 859 -6.01 4.30 13.25
CA SER A 859 -6.45 4.42 14.65
C SER A 859 -5.66 3.51 15.60
N LYS A 860 -5.26 2.32 15.14
CA LYS A 860 -4.48 1.34 15.91
C LYS A 860 -3.00 1.70 16.00
N TYR A 861 -2.45 2.26 14.92
CA TYR A 861 -1.02 2.53 14.78
C TYR A 861 -0.77 3.92 14.17
N PRO A 862 -0.97 4.99 14.95
CA PRO A 862 -0.97 6.37 14.47
C PRO A 862 0.34 6.84 13.83
N ILE A 863 1.45 6.15 14.10
CA ILE A 863 2.77 6.53 13.59
C ILE A 863 2.92 6.33 12.08
N ILE A 864 2.05 5.55 11.43
CA ILE A 864 2.06 5.42 9.96
C ILE A 864 1.88 6.77 9.29
N GLU A 865 1.19 7.72 9.93
CA GLU A 865 1.06 9.11 9.46
C GLU A 865 2.42 9.76 9.22
N PHE A 866 3.45 9.46 10.03
CA PHE A 866 4.79 10.00 9.85
C PHE A 866 5.38 9.59 8.49
N PHE A 867 5.28 8.30 8.18
CA PHE A 867 5.78 7.73 6.93
C PHE A 867 4.91 8.15 5.73
N ALA A 868 3.59 8.21 5.91
CA ALA A 868 2.64 8.61 4.87
C ALA A 868 2.71 10.11 4.52
N ALA A 869 3.07 10.96 5.48
CA ALA A 869 3.38 12.37 5.25
C ALA A 869 4.63 12.55 4.36
N GLY A 870 5.32 11.46 4.01
CA GLY A 870 6.52 11.51 3.22
C GLY A 870 7.61 12.28 3.95
N LYS A 871 7.74 12.12 5.27
CA LYS A 871 8.82 12.72 6.06
C LYS A 871 9.81 11.67 6.53
N ALA A 872 11.10 11.95 6.40
CA ALA A 872 12.16 11.14 7.01
C ALA A 872 13.26 12.06 7.58
N PRO A 873 13.91 11.65 8.67
CA PRO A 873 14.99 12.42 9.25
C PRO A 873 16.21 12.43 8.32
N VAL A 874 16.85 13.58 8.23
CA VAL A 874 18.10 13.77 7.49
C VAL A 874 19.26 13.41 8.41
N PHE A 875 20.27 12.72 7.86
CA PHE A 875 21.52 12.42 8.55
C PHE A 875 22.68 13.09 7.82
N ASN A 876 23.64 13.63 8.55
CA ASN A 876 24.87 14.13 7.97
C ASN A 876 25.79 12.97 7.52
N ALA A 877 26.90 13.28 6.85
CA ALA A 877 27.87 12.26 6.41
C ALA A 877 28.47 11.46 7.58
N GLY A 878 28.53 12.06 8.77
CA GLY A 878 28.94 11.39 10.01
C GLY A 878 27.88 10.45 10.58
N GLY A 879 26.68 10.40 9.99
CA GLY A 879 25.57 9.60 10.45
C GLY A 879 24.90 10.11 11.71
N GLU A 880 25.10 11.38 12.05
CA GLU A 880 24.34 12.06 13.09
C GLU A 880 23.11 12.71 12.45
N MET A 881 21.97 12.60 13.13
CA MET A 881 20.73 13.22 12.68
C MET A 881 20.90 14.74 12.62
N VAL A 882 20.67 15.32 11.44
CA VAL A 882 20.67 16.76 11.24
C VAL A 882 19.50 17.34 12.00
N ARG A 883 19.79 18.37 12.78
CA ARG A 883 18.80 19.08 13.58
C ARG A 883 18.75 20.53 13.14
N ASP A 884 17.56 21.11 13.16
CA ASP A 884 17.37 22.52 12.85
C ASP A 884 17.90 23.41 14.00
N LYS A 885 17.74 24.72 13.87
CA LYS A 885 18.14 25.69 14.89
C LYS A 885 17.39 25.57 16.23
N ASN A 886 16.26 24.86 16.26
CA ASN A 886 15.52 24.53 17.48
C ASN A 886 15.94 23.17 18.04
N GLY A 887 16.86 22.50 17.34
CA GLY A 887 17.34 21.17 17.66
C GLY A 887 16.33 20.06 17.36
N ASP A 888 15.25 20.37 16.64
CA ASP A 888 14.30 19.40 16.13
C ASP A 888 14.93 18.67 14.94
N PRO A 889 14.65 17.37 14.73
CA PRO A 889 15.11 16.65 13.54
C PRO A 889 14.70 17.39 12.26
N VAL A 890 15.65 17.65 11.37
CA VAL A 890 15.33 18.13 10.02
C VAL A 890 14.67 16.97 9.30
N LEU A 891 13.40 17.17 8.94
CA LEU A 891 12.62 16.21 8.17
C LEU A 891 12.58 16.66 6.71
N GLU A 892 13.10 15.83 5.83
CA GLU A 892 13.00 16.05 4.39
C GLU A 892 11.81 15.29 3.80
N LYS A 893 11.33 15.79 2.66
CA LYS A 893 10.35 15.04 1.87
C LYS A 893 11.03 13.77 1.39
N ILE A 894 10.50 12.63 1.82
CA ILE A 894 10.98 11.30 1.48
C ILE A 894 11.11 11.21 -0.04
N ASN A 895 12.32 10.89 -0.47
CA ASN A 895 12.55 10.20 -1.72
C ASN A 895 13.03 8.77 -1.40
N LYS A 896 13.16 7.95 -2.44
CA LYS A 896 13.61 6.55 -2.32
C LYS A 896 14.99 6.44 -1.66
N ASP A 897 15.86 7.44 -1.86
CA ASP A 897 17.20 7.45 -1.32
C ASP A 897 17.22 7.80 0.18
N THR A 898 16.26 8.59 0.67
CA THR A 898 16.17 8.94 2.09
C THR A 898 16.01 7.69 2.98
N PHE A 899 15.15 6.74 2.60
CA PHE A 899 14.99 5.50 3.36
C PHE A 899 16.17 4.55 3.22
N LYS A 900 16.81 4.51 2.05
CA LYS A 900 18.06 3.77 1.87
C LYS A 900 19.13 4.27 2.83
N HIS A 901 19.29 5.59 2.93
CA HIS A 901 20.18 6.20 3.91
C HIS A 901 19.76 5.90 5.35
N LEU A 902 18.46 5.89 5.65
CA LEU A 902 17.95 5.52 6.97
C LEU A 902 18.35 4.09 7.36
N VAL A 903 18.22 3.13 6.45
CA VAL A 903 18.62 1.73 6.68
C VAL A 903 20.14 1.63 6.89
N HIS A 904 20.95 2.29 6.06
CA HIS A 904 22.40 2.33 6.24
C HIS A 904 22.79 2.91 7.61
N GLN A 905 22.15 4.02 8.03
CA GLN A 905 22.50 4.69 9.29
C GLN A 905 22.04 3.94 10.53
N LEU A 906 20.83 3.38 10.51
CA LEU A 906 20.24 2.77 11.71
C LEU A 906 20.58 1.29 11.85
N VAL A 907 20.85 0.60 10.74
CA VAL A 907 21.12 -0.85 10.76
C VAL A 907 22.59 -1.11 10.50
N GLU A 908 23.13 -0.67 9.36
CA GLU A 908 24.48 -1.07 8.95
C GLU A 908 25.56 -0.43 9.81
N LYS A 909 25.44 0.87 10.09
CA LYS A 909 26.43 1.60 10.91
C LYS A 909 26.44 1.11 12.36
N GLU A 910 25.29 0.75 12.92
CA GLU A 910 25.21 0.28 14.30
C GLU A 910 25.67 -1.17 14.47
N THR A 911 25.31 -2.03 13.52
CA THR A 911 25.72 -3.45 13.55
C THR A 911 27.14 -3.66 13.03
N GLY A 912 27.69 -2.70 12.27
CA GLY A 912 28.96 -2.82 11.56
C GLY A 912 28.90 -3.82 10.40
N LYS A 913 27.71 -4.29 10.01
CA LYS A 913 27.50 -5.27 8.94
C LYS A 913 26.61 -4.65 7.87
N SER A 914 26.91 -4.93 6.60
CA SER A 914 25.95 -4.59 5.54
C SER A 914 24.71 -5.49 5.67
N ILE A 915 23.52 -4.95 5.39
CA ILE A 915 22.27 -5.71 5.45
C ILE A 915 22.35 -6.97 4.59
N TYR A 916 23.02 -6.89 3.43
CA TYR A 916 23.23 -8.00 2.49
C TYR A 916 24.08 -9.15 3.03
N SER A 917 24.83 -8.92 4.11
CA SER A 917 25.65 -9.93 4.79
C SER A 917 25.00 -10.50 6.05
N MET A 918 23.87 -9.95 6.47
CA MET A 918 23.18 -10.35 7.70
C MET A 918 22.38 -11.62 7.47
N ALA A 919 22.48 -12.57 8.41
CA ALA A 919 21.60 -13.73 8.42
C ALA A 919 20.15 -13.30 8.75
N ALA A 920 19.15 -14.09 8.34
CA ALA A 920 17.75 -13.74 8.57
C ALA A 920 17.43 -13.45 10.05
N ASN A 921 17.98 -14.24 10.98
CA ASN A 921 17.79 -14.05 12.42
C ASN A 921 18.55 -12.83 13.00
N GLU A 922 19.44 -12.20 12.24
CA GLU A 922 20.13 -10.96 12.63
C GLU A 922 19.33 -9.71 12.24
N LEU A 923 18.34 -9.82 11.33
CA LEU A 923 17.48 -8.73 10.89
C LEU A 923 16.44 -8.36 11.97
N ASN A 924 16.90 -7.69 13.02
CA ASN A 924 16.10 -7.23 14.15
C ASN A 924 16.19 -5.71 14.33
N PRO A 925 15.24 -5.10 15.07
CA PRO A 925 15.36 -3.71 15.50
C PRO A 925 16.69 -3.48 16.22
N THR A 926 17.36 -2.40 15.85
CA THR A 926 18.58 -1.91 16.49
C THR A 926 18.26 -0.83 17.52
N GLU A 927 19.23 -0.45 18.34
CA GLU A 927 19.05 0.64 19.31
C GLU A 927 18.75 1.98 18.60
N GLY A 928 19.30 2.20 17.41
CA GLY A 928 19.04 3.34 16.56
C GLY A 928 17.60 3.42 16.09
N ILE A 929 16.94 2.28 15.85
CA ILE A 929 15.52 2.24 15.51
C ILE A 929 14.68 2.64 16.73
N SER A 930 15.00 2.14 17.91
CA SER A 930 14.33 2.58 19.15
C SER A 930 14.54 4.07 19.39
N ASN A 931 15.77 4.57 19.29
CA ASN A 931 16.11 5.98 19.44
C ASN A 931 15.43 6.88 18.39
N LEU A 932 15.38 6.46 17.13
CA LEU A 932 14.63 7.14 16.08
C LEU A 932 13.17 7.24 16.49
N THR A 933 12.59 6.13 16.91
CA THR A 933 11.18 6.04 17.26
C THR A 933 10.84 6.96 18.42
N GLU A 934 11.54 6.83 19.54
CA GLU A 934 11.26 7.57 20.77
C GLU A 934 11.59 9.07 20.66
N ARG A 935 12.75 9.41 20.08
CA ARG A 935 13.24 10.80 20.05
C ARG A 935 12.82 11.60 18.82
N THR A 936 12.32 10.94 17.77
CA THR A 936 11.96 11.59 16.50
C THR A 936 10.51 11.34 16.14
N ILE A 937 10.11 10.09 15.90
CA ILE A 937 8.77 9.77 15.37
C ILE A 937 7.69 10.13 16.38
N MET A 938 7.82 9.66 17.62
CA MET A 938 6.80 9.88 18.67
C MET A 938 6.70 11.34 19.14
N ARG A 939 7.71 12.17 18.80
CA ARG A 939 7.72 13.60 19.07
C ARG A 939 7.23 14.46 17.90
N ASP A 940 7.08 13.89 16.71
CA ASP A 940 6.55 14.63 15.57
C ASP A 940 5.13 15.14 15.87
N ARG A 941 4.90 16.42 15.52
CA ARG A 941 3.64 17.11 15.83
C ARG A 941 2.44 16.47 15.14
N ALA A 942 2.60 15.96 13.92
CA ALA A 942 1.52 15.29 13.20
C ALA A 942 1.18 13.94 13.86
N VAL A 943 2.20 13.17 14.26
CA VAL A 943 2.03 11.92 15.01
C VAL A 943 1.31 12.18 16.34
N ARG A 944 1.76 13.15 17.15
CA ARG A 944 1.11 13.50 18.43
C ARG A 944 -0.34 13.95 18.23
N LYS A 945 -0.62 14.77 17.21
CA LYS A 945 -1.99 15.19 16.86
C LYS A 945 -2.85 13.98 16.47
N ARG A 946 -2.29 13.06 15.68
CA ARG A 946 -2.99 11.85 15.26
C ARG A 946 -3.24 10.92 16.44
N LEU A 947 -2.27 10.75 17.33
CA LEU A 947 -2.38 9.96 18.54
C LEU A 947 -3.45 10.50 19.48
N SER A 948 -3.51 11.82 19.68
CA SER A 948 -4.56 12.50 20.45
C SER A 948 -5.97 12.33 19.85
N LYS A 949 -6.07 12.13 18.52
CA LYS A 949 -7.33 11.75 17.85
C LYS A 949 -7.63 10.28 18.03
N ALA A 950 -6.63 9.41 17.87
CA ALA A 950 -6.75 7.96 18.00
C ALA A 950 -7.08 7.52 19.44
N SER A 951 -6.70 8.31 20.45
CA SER A 951 -7.06 8.05 21.85
C SER A 951 -8.57 8.15 22.13
N GLY A 952 -9.37 8.62 21.16
CA GLY A 952 -10.83 8.48 21.23
C GLY A 952 -11.27 7.00 21.27
N ASP A 953 -10.42 6.08 20.81
CA ASP A 953 -10.69 4.66 20.61
C ASP A 953 -9.51 3.78 21.09
N VAL A 954 -9.05 4.04 22.32
CA VAL A 954 -7.92 3.32 22.96
C VAL A 954 -8.17 1.82 23.07
N SER A 955 -9.42 1.37 23.09
CA SER A 955 -9.80 -0.04 23.08
C SER A 955 -9.25 -0.81 21.88
N ASN A 956 -8.95 -0.11 20.79
CA ASN A 956 -8.34 -0.70 19.61
C ASN A 956 -6.81 -0.67 19.62
N TRP A 957 -6.18 0.01 20.58
CA TRP A 957 -4.73 0.02 20.69
C TRP A 957 -4.22 -1.32 21.21
N ASP A 958 -3.13 -1.78 20.59
CA ASP A 958 -2.39 -2.91 21.11
C ASP A 958 -1.78 -2.54 22.47
N HIS A 959 -1.98 -3.39 23.47
CA HIS A 959 -1.47 -3.15 24.80
C HIS A 959 0.07 -3.12 24.82
N ASP A 960 0.72 -3.87 23.93
CA ASP A 960 2.18 -3.86 23.78
C ASP A 960 2.69 -2.54 23.20
N ASP A 961 1.88 -1.80 22.43
CA ASP A 961 2.25 -0.48 21.91
C ASP A 961 1.94 0.66 22.90
N MET A 962 1.19 0.40 23.98
CA MET A 962 0.72 1.44 24.89
C MET A 962 1.83 2.12 25.72
N HIS A 963 2.99 1.49 25.87
CA HIS A 963 4.16 2.15 26.47
C HIS A 963 4.67 3.32 25.62
N GLU A 964 4.40 3.30 24.33
CA GLU A 964 4.81 4.37 23.41
C GLU A 964 3.66 5.37 23.27
N PHE A 965 2.46 4.87 23.01
CA PHE A 965 1.27 5.67 22.76
C PHE A 965 0.75 6.36 24.01
N GLY A 966 0.48 5.61 25.07
CA GLY A 966 -0.05 6.15 26.32
C GLY A 966 0.90 7.17 26.95
N ALA A 967 2.21 6.99 26.78
CA ALA A 967 3.22 7.89 27.32
C ALA A 967 3.20 9.29 26.69
N GLN A 968 2.80 9.42 25.42
CA GLN A 968 2.69 10.72 24.73
C GLN A 968 1.36 11.45 24.99
N LEU A 969 0.41 10.82 25.68
CA LEU A 969 -0.89 11.46 25.93
C LEU A 969 -0.75 12.61 26.92
N ASP A 970 -1.47 13.68 26.65
CA ASP A 970 -1.63 14.79 27.59
C ASP A 970 -2.60 14.42 28.73
N GLU A 971 -2.72 15.31 29.71
CA GLU A 971 -3.57 15.11 30.89
C GLU A 971 -5.03 14.77 30.53
N ASP A 972 -5.59 15.45 29.52
CA ASP A 972 -6.99 15.28 29.15
C ASP A 972 -7.24 13.97 28.42
N LYS A 973 -6.27 13.53 27.60
CA LYS A 973 -6.35 12.26 26.88
C LYS A 973 -6.04 11.05 27.75
N VAL A 974 -5.22 11.19 28.79
CA VAL A 974 -5.01 10.12 29.78
C VAL A 974 -6.30 9.69 30.46
N LYS A 975 -7.25 10.62 30.69
CA LYS A 975 -8.58 10.28 31.22
C LYS A 975 -9.33 9.28 30.32
N GLN A 976 -9.10 9.34 29.00
CA GLN A 976 -9.73 8.45 28.02
C GLN A 976 -9.16 7.03 28.07
N LEU A 977 -7.95 6.82 28.61
CA LEU A 977 -7.41 5.47 28.84
C LEU A 977 -8.25 4.71 29.86
N VAL A 978 -8.66 5.41 30.93
CA VAL A 978 -9.31 4.82 32.10
C VAL A 978 -10.84 4.83 31.98
N TYR A 979 -11.43 5.86 31.37
CA TYR A 979 -12.89 6.02 31.33
C TYR A 979 -13.50 5.76 29.94
N SER A 980 -14.51 4.89 29.87
CA SER A 980 -15.49 4.89 28.76
C SER A 980 -16.78 5.64 29.13
N ALA A 981 -17.49 6.11 28.11
CA ALA A 981 -18.89 6.50 28.23
C ALA A 981 -19.70 5.23 28.55
N GLY A 982 -19.88 4.93 29.85
CA GLY A 982 -20.43 3.67 30.33
C GLY A 982 -19.71 3.08 31.54
N GLY A 983 -18.55 3.62 31.92
CA GLY A 983 -17.84 3.23 33.14
C GLY A 983 -16.92 2.01 33.01
N ALA A 984 -16.88 1.34 31.85
CA ALA A 984 -15.88 0.30 31.57
C ALA A 984 -14.52 0.92 31.20
N GLN A 985 -13.42 0.27 31.57
CA GLN A 985 -12.08 0.67 31.15
C GLN A 985 -11.94 0.54 29.62
N ARG A 986 -11.41 1.58 28.94
CA ARG A 986 -11.19 1.53 27.48
C ARG A 986 -9.90 0.79 27.13
N ALA A 987 -8.82 1.08 27.84
CA ALA A 987 -7.57 0.34 27.73
C ALA A 987 -7.65 -0.98 28.48
N THR A 988 -6.91 -2.01 28.05
CA THR A 988 -6.73 -3.21 28.86
C THR A 988 -5.87 -2.89 30.09
N PRO A 989 -5.98 -3.66 31.20
CA PRO A 989 -5.11 -3.49 32.35
C PRO A 989 -3.63 -3.56 31.99
N GLU A 990 -3.24 -4.52 31.14
CA GLU A 990 -1.88 -4.69 30.61
C GLU A 990 -1.41 -3.43 29.89
N GLY A 991 -2.28 -2.83 29.07
CA GLY A 991 -1.97 -1.60 28.34
C GLY A 991 -1.75 -0.41 29.25
N ILE A 992 -2.50 -0.31 30.35
CA ILE A 992 -2.26 0.73 31.37
C ILE A 992 -0.93 0.48 32.11
N LYS A 993 -0.60 -0.76 32.47
CA LYS A 993 0.69 -1.11 33.09
C LYS A 993 1.85 -0.69 32.17
N ASN A 994 1.76 -1.02 30.88
CA ASN A 994 2.73 -0.64 29.87
C ASN A 994 2.82 0.89 29.71
N THR A 995 1.69 1.61 29.76
CA THR A 995 1.67 3.08 29.74
C THR A 995 2.46 3.70 30.89
N ILE A 996 2.34 3.15 32.11
CA ILE A 996 3.07 3.63 33.28
C ILE A 996 4.59 3.50 33.08
N VAL A 997 5.04 2.35 32.57
CA VAL A 997 6.46 2.12 32.24
C VAL A 997 6.91 3.10 31.16
N GLY A 998 6.11 3.24 30.11
CA GLY A 998 6.35 4.19 29.02
C GLY A 998 6.52 5.63 29.49
N MET A 999 5.63 6.12 30.36
CA MET A 999 5.72 7.47 30.92
C MET A 999 7.05 7.68 31.67
N ASN A 1000 7.49 6.70 32.46
CA ASN A 1000 8.78 6.75 33.16
C ASN A 1000 9.96 6.82 32.18
N ASN A 1001 9.96 5.98 31.14
CA ASN A 1001 10.98 5.99 30.10
C ASN A 1001 11.03 7.36 29.39
N TYR A 1002 9.89 7.87 28.92
CA TYR A 1002 9.84 9.14 28.19
C TYR A 1002 10.17 10.35 29.05
N MET A 1003 9.76 10.36 30.33
CA MET A 1003 10.21 11.38 31.27
C MET A 1003 11.74 11.35 31.41
N SER A 1004 12.34 10.16 31.46
CA SER A 1004 13.80 10.04 31.51
C SER A 1004 14.48 10.53 30.23
N ILE A 1005 13.91 10.25 29.05
CA ILE A 1005 14.41 10.74 27.77
C ILE A 1005 14.30 12.27 27.68
N ASP A 1006 13.16 12.84 28.06
CA ASP A 1006 12.96 14.30 28.07
C ASP A 1006 13.95 14.98 29.02
N LEU A 1007 14.23 14.35 30.18
CA LEU A 1007 15.24 14.82 31.13
C LEU A 1007 16.65 14.74 30.53
N GLU A 1008 17.03 13.63 29.92
CA GLU A 1008 18.34 13.49 29.29
C GLU A 1008 18.55 14.50 28.16
N ASP A 1009 17.55 14.71 27.31
CA ASP A 1009 17.62 15.70 26.23
C ASP A 1009 17.68 17.14 26.76
N TYR A 1010 17.02 17.40 27.89
CA TYR A 1010 17.16 18.65 28.62
C TYR A 1010 18.61 18.89 29.07
N LEU A 1011 19.22 17.91 29.75
CA LEU A 1011 20.60 18.00 30.25
C LEU A 1011 21.58 18.19 29.07
N LYS A 1012 21.46 17.40 28.00
CA LYS A 1012 22.30 17.53 26.80
C LYS A 1012 22.17 18.87 26.10
N SER A 1013 20.96 19.48 26.12
CA SER A 1013 20.75 20.80 25.53
C SER A 1013 21.39 21.89 26.38
N MET A 1014 21.38 21.72 27.70
CA MET A 1014 22.05 22.61 28.64
C MET A 1014 23.57 22.57 28.52
N GLU A 1015 24.16 21.37 28.44
CA GLU A 1015 25.61 21.21 28.21
C GLU A 1015 26.08 21.89 26.92
N LYS A 1016 25.20 21.97 25.91
CA LYS A 1016 25.46 22.64 24.63
C LYS A 1016 25.15 24.15 24.65
N GLY A 1017 24.62 24.68 25.74
CA GLY A 1017 24.20 26.08 25.87
C GLY A 1017 22.91 26.46 25.12
N ASP A 1018 22.12 25.48 24.67
CA ASP A 1018 20.85 25.71 23.95
C ASP A 1018 19.67 25.82 24.92
N VAL A 1019 19.55 26.99 25.54
CA VAL A 1019 18.55 27.27 26.59
C VAL A 1019 17.11 27.15 26.09
N ASN A 1020 16.82 27.58 24.86
CA ASN A 1020 15.46 27.53 24.31
C ASN A 1020 14.99 26.08 24.13
N LYS A 1021 15.88 25.23 23.62
CA LYS A 1021 15.62 23.81 23.44
C LYS A 1021 15.51 23.09 24.78
N ALA A 1022 16.42 23.38 25.72
CA ALA A 1022 16.33 22.88 27.08
C ALA A 1022 14.93 23.21 27.67
N ASN A 1023 14.46 24.44 27.53
CA ASN A 1023 13.12 24.82 27.99
C ASN A 1023 11.99 24.01 27.31
N GLY A 1024 12.15 23.68 26.02
CA GLY A 1024 11.24 22.79 25.30
C GLY A 1024 11.16 21.39 25.90
N HIS A 1025 12.32 20.76 26.14
CA HIS A 1025 12.41 19.43 26.75
C HIS A 1025 11.89 19.40 28.19
N LEU A 1026 12.23 20.42 28.98
CA LEU A 1026 11.71 20.57 30.34
C LEU A 1026 10.17 20.70 30.34
N LYS A 1027 9.60 21.46 29.40
CA LYS A 1027 8.14 21.58 29.26
C LYS A 1027 7.48 20.25 28.91
N ASP A 1028 8.08 19.45 28.03
CA ASP A 1028 7.55 18.13 27.66
C ASP A 1028 7.67 17.14 28.83
N PHE A 1029 8.80 17.14 29.54
CA PHE A 1029 9.00 16.40 30.79
C PHE A 1029 7.87 16.71 31.79
N MET A 1030 7.58 17.99 32.01
CA MET A 1030 6.51 18.42 32.91
C MET A 1030 5.13 17.94 32.48
N LYS A 1031 4.77 18.10 31.21
CA LYS A 1031 3.48 17.63 30.69
C LYS A 1031 3.25 16.14 30.97
N ARG A 1032 4.27 15.31 30.76
CA ARG A 1032 4.18 13.87 31.03
C ARG A 1032 4.06 13.56 32.50
N MET A 1033 4.78 14.29 33.32
CA MET A 1033 4.74 14.14 34.76
C MET A 1033 3.35 14.48 35.32
N TYR A 1034 2.69 15.51 34.79
CA TYR A 1034 1.27 15.77 35.10
C TYR A 1034 0.35 14.68 34.60
N ALA A 1035 0.51 14.23 33.35
CA ALA A 1035 -0.27 13.15 32.77
C ALA A 1035 -0.13 11.86 33.59
N PHE A 1036 1.08 11.56 34.07
CA PHE A 1036 1.36 10.46 34.98
C PHE A 1036 0.66 10.62 36.33
N GLN A 1037 0.73 11.78 36.97
CA GLN A 1037 0.04 12.01 38.24
C GLN A 1037 -1.48 11.91 38.10
N ARG A 1038 -2.02 12.39 36.97
CA ARG A 1038 -3.42 12.22 36.62
C ARG A 1038 -3.77 10.73 36.50
N LEU A 1039 -3.01 9.97 35.71
CA LEU A 1039 -3.21 8.52 35.55
C LEU A 1039 -3.15 7.81 36.91
N HIS A 1040 -2.13 8.10 37.70
CA HIS A 1040 -1.93 7.50 39.02
C HIS A 1040 -3.13 7.76 39.95
N ALA A 1041 -3.57 9.02 40.05
CA ALA A 1041 -4.71 9.37 40.87
C ALA A 1041 -6.02 8.70 40.38
N LEU A 1042 -6.17 8.47 39.06
CA LEU A 1042 -7.30 7.74 38.49
C LEU A 1042 -7.30 6.27 38.90
N LEU A 1043 -6.13 5.62 38.95
CA LEU A 1043 -6.00 4.20 39.28
C LEU A 1043 -6.07 3.92 40.80
N ASP A 1044 -5.67 4.89 41.64
CA ASP A 1044 -5.48 4.74 43.09
C ASP A 1044 -6.72 5.16 43.94
N ARG A 1045 -7.92 5.09 43.37
CA ARG A 1045 -9.21 5.43 44.05
C ARG A 1045 -9.35 6.87 44.54
N ARG A 1046 -8.49 7.80 44.12
CA ARG A 1046 -8.60 9.18 44.61
C ARG A 1046 -9.88 9.85 44.08
N PHE A 1047 -10.30 9.55 42.85
CA PHE A 1047 -11.56 10.03 42.28
C PHE A 1047 -12.68 8.99 42.40
N ASP A 1048 -13.32 8.92 43.56
CA ASP A 1048 -14.48 8.06 43.78
C ASP A 1048 -15.67 8.48 42.89
N ARG A 1049 -16.01 7.62 41.93
CA ARG A 1049 -17.35 7.54 41.35
C ARG A 1049 -17.99 6.20 41.75
N PRO A 1050 -19.32 6.09 41.80
CA PRO A 1050 -20.02 4.83 42.05
C PRO A 1050 -19.65 3.67 41.10
N GLN A 1051 -19.09 3.98 39.91
CA GLN A 1051 -18.64 3.01 38.91
C GLN A 1051 -17.13 2.68 39.01
N ALA A 1052 -16.44 3.15 40.05
CA ALA A 1052 -14.99 3.07 40.15
C ALA A 1052 -14.45 1.62 40.23
N ASP A 1053 -15.25 0.62 40.63
CA ASP A 1053 -14.79 -0.77 40.70
C ASP A 1053 -14.34 -1.36 39.36
N LEU A 1054 -14.88 -0.87 38.23
CA LEU A 1054 -14.56 -1.38 36.89
C LEU A 1054 -13.34 -0.71 36.22
N THR A 1055 -12.76 0.30 36.86
CA THR A 1055 -11.63 1.09 36.31
C THR A 1055 -10.37 1.02 37.19
N ARG A 1056 -10.42 0.22 38.27
CA ARG A 1056 -9.38 0.14 39.29
C ARG A 1056 -8.34 -0.91 38.96
N PHE A 1057 -7.09 -0.59 39.29
CA PHE A 1057 -6.09 -1.63 39.50
C PHE A 1057 -6.32 -2.32 40.84
N SER A 1058 -6.39 -3.64 40.82
CA SER A 1058 -6.29 -4.45 42.02
C SER A 1058 -4.88 -4.33 42.61
N ARG A 1059 -4.74 -4.62 43.90
CA ARG A 1059 -3.42 -4.67 44.54
C ARG A 1059 -2.49 -5.68 43.84
N ASP A 1060 -3.05 -6.75 43.29
CA ASP A 1060 -2.30 -7.75 42.54
C ASP A 1060 -1.81 -7.18 41.21
N GLN A 1061 -2.63 -6.41 40.50
CA GLN A 1061 -2.23 -5.75 39.25
C GLN A 1061 -1.09 -4.74 39.45
N TYR A 1062 -1.04 -4.03 40.59
CA TYR A 1062 0.11 -3.19 40.93
C TYR A 1062 1.39 -3.99 41.23
N ASN A 1063 1.23 -5.17 41.82
CA ASN A 1063 2.35 -6.07 42.15
C ASN A 1063 2.78 -6.95 40.97
N ASP A 1064 2.11 -6.84 39.83
CA ASP A 1064 2.43 -7.57 38.62
C ASP A 1064 3.50 -6.84 37.79
N PHE A 1065 4.04 -7.55 36.80
CA PHE A 1065 4.99 -7.00 35.83
C PHE A 1065 4.25 -6.34 34.67
N ALA A 1066 4.90 -5.36 34.05
CA ALA A 1066 4.46 -4.88 32.75
C ALA A 1066 4.95 -5.85 31.67
N LEU A 1067 4.23 -6.00 30.56
CA LEU A 1067 4.65 -6.92 29.50
C LEU A 1067 5.91 -6.40 28.78
N VAL A 1068 6.07 -5.09 28.72
CA VAL A 1068 7.23 -4.42 28.10
C VAL A 1068 8.43 -4.28 29.05
N ASP A 1069 8.26 -4.59 30.33
CA ASP A 1069 9.33 -4.61 31.34
C ASP A 1069 9.06 -5.71 32.36
N ASP A 1070 9.67 -6.87 32.09
CA ASP A 1070 9.61 -8.07 32.94
C ASP A 1070 10.55 -8.00 34.16
N SER A 1071 11.41 -6.98 34.21
CA SER A 1071 12.42 -6.85 35.27
C SER A 1071 11.87 -6.22 36.54
N ARG A 1072 10.77 -5.46 36.43
CA ARG A 1072 10.23 -4.63 37.51
C ARG A 1072 8.72 -4.67 37.57
N ARG A 1073 8.20 -4.63 38.80
CA ARG A 1073 6.76 -4.53 39.06
C ARG A 1073 6.27 -3.12 38.77
N VAL A 1074 5.02 -2.99 38.36
CA VAL A 1074 4.39 -1.70 38.05
C VAL A 1074 4.45 -0.74 39.26
N ILE A 1075 4.21 -1.25 40.47
CA ILE A 1075 4.33 -0.47 41.71
C ILE A 1075 5.73 0.11 41.92
N THR A 1076 6.79 -0.58 41.46
CA THR A 1076 8.16 -0.08 41.55
C THR A 1076 8.33 1.16 40.67
N HIS A 1077 7.87 1.13 39.42
CA HIS A 1077 7.91 2.30 38.54
C HIS A 1077 7.12 3.48 39.12
N MET A 1078 5.97 3.20 39.72
CA MET A 1078 5.13 4.25 40.31
C MET A 1078 5.79 4.88 41.54
N ASN A 1079 6.34 4.07 42.43
CA ASN A 1079 7.04 4.55 43.61
C ASN A 1079 8.28 5.37 43.22
N GLU A 1080 9.08 4.90 42.26
CA GLU A 1080 10.25 5.63 41.78
C GLU A 1080 9.89 7.02 41.23
N MET A 1081 8.76 7.14 40.53
CA MET A 1081 8.28 8.42 40.02
C MET A 1081 7.71 9.31 41.12
N ASN A 1082 6.98 8.75 42.09
CA ASN A 1082 6.49 9.53 43.23
C ASN A 1082 7.64 10.00 44.12
N ASP A 1083 8.66 9.18 44.32
CA ASP A 1083 9.87 9.52 45.08
C ASP A 1083 10.67 10.60 44.35
N PHE A 1084 10.88 10.43 43.03
CA PHE A 1084 11.53 11.46 42.22
C PHE A 1084 10.77 12.79 42.32
N MET A 1085 9.44 12.76 42.16
CA MET A 1085 8.59 13.94 42.24
C MET A 1085 8.67 14.64 43.58
N ARG A 1086 8.59 13.86 44.65
CA ARG A 1086 8.70 14.37 46.01
C ARG A 1086 10.06 15.05 46.21
N MET A 1087 11.15 14.36 45.86
CA MET A 1087 12.50 14.92 45.98
C MET A 1087 12.68 16.18 45.13
N PHE A 1088 12.07 16.21 43.94
CA PHE A 1088 12.06 17.38 43.07
C PHE A 1088 11.36 18.56 43.74
N ILE A 1089 10.14 18.37 44.25
CA ILE A 1089 9.39 19.42 44.95
C ILE A 1089 10.12 19.90 46.21
N GLU A 1090 10.69 18.99 47.00
CA GLU A 1090 11.49 19.32 48.18
C GLU A 1090 12.68 20.22 47.80
N LYS A 1091 13.37 19.90 46.70
CA LYS A 1091 14.47 20.73 46.18
C LYS A 1091 14.02 22.08 45.65
N LEU A 1092 12.88 22.16 44.98
CA LEU A 1092 12.31 23.45 44.59
C LEU A 1092 12.01 24.29 45.85
N MET A 1093 11.46 23.68 46.91
CA MET A 1093 11.21 24.37 48.18
C MET A 1093 12.48 24.86 48.87
N GLU A 1094 13.62 24.17 48.74
CA GLU A 1094 14.91 24.66 49.24
C GLU A 1094 15.32 25.97 48.55
N ILE A 1095 14.94 26.18 47.28
CA ILE A 1095 15.25 27.38 46.49
C ILE A 1095 14.29 28.53 46.81
N ASP A 1096 12.98 28.27 46.85
CA ASP A 1096 11.99 29.29 47.22
C ASP A 1096 10.75 28.69 47.91
N ALA A 1097 10.91 28.38 49.19
CA ALA A 1097 9.84 27.83 50.02
C ALA A 1097 8.53 28.63 49.94
N LYS A 1098 8.54 29.94 49.66
CA LYS A 1098 7.31 30.74 49.57
C LYS A 1098 6.56 30.46 48.29
N SER A 1099 7.25 30.42 47.15
CA SER A 1099 6.64 30.17 45.84
C SER A 1099 6.20 28.71 45.67
N PHE A 1100 6.91 27.75 46.27
CA PHE A 1100 6.61 26.32 46.12
C PHE A 1100 5.73 25.71 47.22
N ARG A 1101 5.38 26.47 48.27
CA ARG A 1101 4.51 25.97 49.36
C ARG A 1101 3.14 25.51 48.86
N GLY A 1102 2.57 26.22 47.88
CA GLY A 1102 1.29 25.83 47.26
C GLY A 1102 1.41 24.49 46.56
N LEU A 1103 2.48 24.33 45.78
CA LEU A 1103 2.76 23.09 45.07
C LEU A 1103 2.96 21.89 45.99
N ALA A 1104 3.76 22.03 47.04
CA ALA A 1104 3.97 20.96 48.01
C ALA A 1104 2.69 20.57 48.73
N LYS A 1105 1.85 21.55 49.09
CA LYS A 1105 0.53 21.27 49.68
C LYS A 1105 -0.39 20.53 48.71
N ASP A 1106 -0.39 20.92 47.45
CA ASP A 1106 -1.21 20.26 46.42
C ASP A 1106 -0.69 18.83 46.17
N TRP A 1107 0.62 18.62 46.17
CA TRP A 1107 1.24 17.29 46.10
C TRP A 1107 0.88 16.40 47.29
N ASP A 1108 1.06 16.92 48.51
CA ASP A 1108 0.72 16.21 49.74
C ASP A 1108 -0.77 15.88 49.76
N PHE A 1109 -1.63 16.83 49.35
CA PHE A 1109 -3.07 16.61 49.24
C PHE A 1109 -3.40 15.52 48.24
N MET A 1110 -2.77 15.55 47.05
CA MET A 1110 -2.96 14.52 46.04
C MET A 1110 -2.56 13.15 46.58
N ASN A 1111 -1.49 13.02 47.37
CA ASN A 1111 -1.03 11.72 47.89
C ASN A 1111 -1.61 11.32 49.25
N SER A 1112 -2.26 12.24 49.97
CA SER A 1112 -2.97 11.94 51.21
C SER A 1112 -4.39 11.48 50.90
N TYR A 1113 -4.69 10.19 51.09
CA TYR A 1113 -6.05 9.68 50.92
C TYR A 1113 -6.95 10.17 52.06
N GLN A 1114 -7.88 11.08 51.79
CA GLN A 1114 -8.98 11.41 52.71
C GLN A 1114 -10.33 11.40 51.99
N PRO A 1115 -11.19 10.37 52.18
CA PRO A 1115 -12.50 10.32 51.57
C PRO A 1115 -13.41 11.40 52.19
N THR A 1116 -13.91 12.34 51.38
CA THR A 1116 -14.88 13.37 51.79
C THR A 1116 -16.00 13.49 50.74
N ALA A 1117 -17.20 13.92 51.13
CA ALA A 1117 -18.37 13.95 50.22
C ALA A 1117 -18.22 14.90 49.00
N ASN A 1118 -17.32 15.89 49.07
CA ASN A 1118 -17.01 16.83 47.97
C ASN A 1118 -15.64 16.55 47.33
N LEU A 1119 -15.06 15.36 47.54
CA LEU A 1119 -13.68 15.05 47.19
C LEU A 1119 -13.40 15.19 45.69
N GLN A 1120 -14.34 14.80 44.82
CA GLN A 1120 -14.12 14.83 43.37
C GLN A 1120 -13.95 16.25 42.83
N GLN A 1121 -14.84 17.17 43.21
CA GLN A 1121 -14.74 18.58 42.81
C GLN A 1121 -13.49 19.23 43.40
N ARG A 1122 -13.22 18.97 44.69
CA ARG A 1122 -12.04 19.52 45.37
C ARG A 1122 -10.72 18.97 44.81
N GLN A 1123 -10.67 17.72 44.39
CA GLN A 1123 -9.48 17.15 43.73
C GLN A 1123 -9.32 17.65 42.29
N GLN A 1124 -10.41 17.85 41.53
CA GLN A 1124 -10.32 18.50 40.23
C GLN A 1124 -9.79 19.93 40.36
N GLU A 1125 -10.27 20.67 41.36
CA GLU A 1125 -9.73 21.99 41.72
C GLU A 1125 -8.27 21.92 42.16
N VAL A 1126 -7.88 20.94 42.98
CA VAL A 1126 -6.49 20.79 43.43
C VAL A 1126 -5.58 20.36 42.29
N LEU A 1127 -6.03 19.57 41.31
CA LEU A 1127 -5.25 19.25 40.12
C LEU A 1127 -5.07 20.45 39.19
N ALA A 1128 -6.15 21.21 38.98
CA ALA A 1128 -6.06 22.46 38.23
C ALA A 1128 -5.10 23.44 38.91
N LYS A 1129 -5.20 23.58 40.25
CA LYS A 1129 -4.29 24.38 41.07
C LYS A 1129 -2.87 23.84 41.08
N PHE A 1130 -2.69 22.51 41.13
CA PHE A 1130 -1.39 21.87 41.07
C PHE A 1130 -0.70 22.20 39.75
N SER A 1131 -1.42 22.07 38.63
CA SER A 1131 -0.90 22.43 37.30
C SER A 1131 -0.54 23.92 37.22
N GLU A 1132 -1.42 24.81 37.69
CA GLU A 1132 -1.14 26.24 37.71
C GLU A 1132 0.06 26.58 38.61
N ASN A 1133 0.07 26.07 39.83
CA ASN A 1133 1.11 26.30 40.83
C ASN A 1133 2.43 25.72 40.38
N PHE A 1134 2.42 24.55 39.75
CA PHE A 1134 3.63 23.90 39.23
C PHE A 1134 4.20 24.63 38.01
N ASN A 1135 3.36 25.15 37.10
CA ASN A 1135 3.83 25.99 35.99
C ASN A 1135 4.40 27.33 36.49
N LYS A 1136 3.76 27.96 37.48
CA LYS A 1136 4.27 29.18 38.14
C LYS A 1136 5.59 28.92 38.86
N ALA A 1137 5.64 27.82 39.61
CA ALA A 1137 6.81 27.28 40.27
C ALA A 1137 7.98 27.12 39.29
N LEU A 1138 7.74 26.45 38.16
CA LEU A 1138 8.75 26.25 37.14
C LEU A 1138 9.26 27.59 36.59
N GLY A 1139 8.35 28.50 36.23
CA GLY A 1139 8.71 29.85 35.77
C GLY A 1139 9.60 30.57 36.79
N ALA A 1140 9.25 30.50 38.07
CA ALA A 1140 10.02 31.11 39.15
C ALA A 1140 11.40 30.45 39.36
N VAL A 1141 11.53 29.12 39.22
CA VAL A 1141 12.85 28.45 39.28
C VAL A 1141 13.69 28.84 38.07
N MET A 1142 13.11 28.77 36.87
CA MET A 1142 13.78 29.15 35.64
C MET A 1142 14.27 30.60 35.68
N GLU A 1143 13.49 31.50 36.27
CA GLU A 1143 13.88 32.90 36.47
C GLU A 1143 14.97 33.06 37.54
N LYS A 1144 14.90 32.31 38.63
CA LYS A 1144 15.81 32.48 39.78
C LYS A 1144 17.16 31.82 39.65
N VAL A 1145 17.18 30.55 39.23
CA VAL A 1145 18.40 29.75 39.21
C VAL A 1145 18.83 29.41 37.78
N GLY A 1146 18.06 29.84 36.79
CA GLY A 1146 18.26 29.46 35.40
C GLY A 1146 18.03 27.97 35.20
N PRO A 1147 18.20 27.48 33.96
CA PRO A 1147 18.12 26.06 33.72
C PRO A 1147 19.33 25.30 34.30
N GLU A 1148 20.48 25.95 34.50
CA GLU A 1148 21.62 25.33 35.17
C GLU A 1148 21.31 24.98 36.64
N GLY A 1149 20.53 25.80 37.33
CA GLY A 1149 20.07 25.47 38.68
C GLY A 1149 19.09 24.31 38.70
N VAL A 1150 18.21 24.18 37.69
CA VAL A 1150 17.33 23.02 37.53
C VAL A 1150 18.14 21.76 37.27
N TYR A 1151 19.19 21.85 36.45
CA TYR A 1151 20.17 20.78 36.26
C TYR A 1151 20.77 20.32 37.60
N GLN A 1152 21.27 21.24 38.42
CA GLN A 1152 21.86 20.93 39.73
C GLN A 1152 20.85 20.29 40.69
N ILE A 1153 19.58 20.71 40.64
CA ILE A 1153 18.51 20.05 41.41
C ILE A 1153 18.38 18.59 40.98
N ILE A 1154 18.24 18.35 39.67
CA ILE A 1154 18.08 17.01 39.10
C ILE A 1154 19.27 16.14 39.45
N GLU A 1155 20.49 16.64 39.26
CA GLU A 1155 21.73 15.94 39.59
C GLU A 1155 21.82 15.63 41.11
N SER A 1156 21.40 16.56 41.97
CA SER A 1156 21.39 16.33 43.43
C SER A 1156 20.40 15.25 43.86
N ILE A 1157 19.27 15.11 43.16
CA ILE A 1157 18.27 14.06 43.38
C ILE A 1157 18.85 12.71 42.97
N GLN A 1158 19.58 12.68 41.85
CA GLN A 1158 20.27 11.49 41.36
C GLN A 1158 21.38 11.02 42.30
N GLY A 1159 22.14 11.96 42.87
CA GLY A 1159 23.24 11.66 43.81
C GLY A 1159 22.76 11.07 45.14
N ARG A 1160 21.54 11.41 45.59
CA ARG A 1160 21.00 10.97 46.90
C ARG A 1160 20.25 9.64 46.87
N GLY A 1161 19.76 9.18 45.72
CA GLY A 1161 18.84 8.04 45.66
C GLY A 1161 19.48 6.68 45.37
N ASP A 1162 18.96 5.62 46.00
CA ASP A 1162 19.03 4.22 45.52
C ASP A 1162 18.10 3.97 44.31
N ASN A 1163 17.71 5.03 43.59
CA ASN A 1163 16.83 4.95 42.43
C ASN A 1163 17.61 4.34 41.24
N LYS A 1164 17.67 3.01 41.23
CA LYS A 1164 18.39 2.18 40.26
C LYS A 1164 17.99 2.47 38.82
N THR A 1165 16.77 2.95 38.59
CA THR A 1165 16.23 3.28 37.27
C THR A 1165 16.91 4.50 36.68
N ILE A 1166 16.90 5.62 37.38
CA ILE A 1166 17.53 6.86 36.91
C ILE A 1166 19.05 6.68 36.85
N LYS A 1167 19.65 6.02 37.85
CA LYS A 1167 21.08 5.63 37.82
C LYS A 1167 21.41 4.65 36.68
N GLY A 1168 20.52 3.74 36.33
CA GLY A 1168 20.69 2.75 35.27
C GLY A 1168 20.52 3.34 33.87
N ILE A 1169 19.64 4.32 33.72
CA ILE A 1169 19.45 5.09 32.49
C ILE A 1169 20.66 6.00 32.25
N LEU A 1170 21.16 6.68 33.29
CA LEU A 1170 22.37 7.50 33.18
C LEU A 1170 23.64 6.67 33.06
N LYS A 1171 23.73 5.48 33.70
CA LYS A 1171 24.85 4.57 33.42
C LYS A 1171 24.87 4.13 31.96
N ARG A 1172 23.71 3.97 31.30
CA ARG A 1172 23.64 3.68 29.86
C ARG A 1172 24.07 4.89 29.02
N SER A 1173 23.58 6.09 29.35
CA SER A 1173 23.95 7.34 28.66
C SER A 1173 25.42 7.73 28.85
N ASN A 1174 25.95 7.67 30.09
CA ASN A 1174 27.35 7.93 30.40
C ASN A 1174 28.28 6.84 29.87
N LYS A 1175 27.85 5.57 29.79
CA LYS A 1175 28.63 4.51 29.13
C LYS A 1175 28.75 4.80 27.63
N GLN A 1176 27.68 5.20 26.97
CA GLN A 1176 27.71 5.62 25.56
C GLN A 1176 28.56 6.88 25.32
N ALA A 1177 28.48 7.88 26.21
CA ALA A 1177 29.32 9.07 26.14
C ALA A 1177 30.80 8.73 26.35
N SER A 1178 31.11 7.88 27.34
CA SER A 1178 32.49 7.43 27.61
C SER A 1178 33.03 6.51 26.51
N GLU A 1179 32.20 5.68 25.88
CA GLU A 1179 32.59 4.84 24.74
C GLU A 1179 32.75 5.68 23.47
N LYS A 1180 31.96 6.75 23.28
CA LYS A 1180 32.11 7.70 22.19
C LYS A 1180 33.36 8.57 22.39
N GLU A 1181 33.61 9.09 23.60
CA GLU A 1181 34.85 9.78 23.94
C GLU A 1181 36.06 8.85 23.83
N GLN A 1182 35.98 7.59 24.28
CA GLN A 1182 37.06 6.62 24.07
C GLN A 1182 37.27 6.33 22.58
N LYS A 1183 36.22 6.20 21.77
CA LYS A 1183 36.33 6.02 20.32
C LYS A 1183 36.85 7.28 19.59
N GLU A 1184 36.56 8.47 20.10
CA GLU A 1184 37.06 9.74 19.56
C GLU A 1184 38.51 10.04 20.01
N LEU A 1185 38.88 9.70 21.25
CA LEU A 1185 40.27 9.70 21.73
C LEU A 1185 41.14 8.70 20.96
N VAL A 1186 40.59 7.51 20.64
CA VAL A 1186 41.25 6.52 19.77
C VAL A 1186 41.42 7.03 18.33
N LYS A 1187 40.59 7.99 17.89
CA LYS A 1187 40.74 8.67 16.60
C LYS A 1187 41.81 9.77 16.60
N PHE A 1188 42.27 10.22 17.77
CA PHE A 1188 43.28 11.29 17.89
C PHE A 1188 44.72 10.77 17.94
N ASP A 1189 44.91 9.45 18.06
CA ASP A 1189 46.23 8.80 18.10
C ASP A 1189 46.44 7.91 16.84
N TYR A 1190 46.52 8.58 15.68
CA TYR A 1190 46.61 7.91 14.37
C TYR A 1190 47.92 7.13 14.14
N GLU A 1191 48.97 7.41 14.93
CA GLU A 1191 50.26 6.70 14.85
C GLU A 1191 50.26 5.44 15.73
N GLY A 1192 49.57 5.46 16.87
CA GLY A 1192 49.34 4.27 17.69
C GLY A 1192 48.37 3.27 17.05
N LEU A 1193 47.35 3.76 16.34
CA LEU A 1193 46.32 2.93 15.72
C LEU A 1193 46.85 2.10 14.54
N THR A 1194 47.80 2.62 13.76
CA THR A 1194 48.41 1.88 12.64
C THR A 1194 49.30 0.74 13.16
N ALA A 1195 50.07 0.97 14.22
CA ALA A 1195 50.85 -0.08 14.88
C ALA A 1195 49.96 -1.13 15.55
N ALA A 1196 48.83 -0.73 16.15
CA ALA A 1196 47.86 -1.64 16.73
C ALA A 1196 47.12 -2.46 15.65
N GLN A 1197 46.73 -1.85 14.53
CA GLN A 1197 46.10 -2.55 13.40
C GLN A 1197 47.06 -3.54 12.73
N GLU A 1198 48.34 -3.21 12.58
CA GLU A 1198 49.34 -4.18 12.11
C GLU A 1198 49.54 -5.33 13.11
N THR A 1199 49.46 -5.05 14.40
CA THR A 1199 49.59 -6.07 15.45
C THR A 1199 48.36 -6.98 15.50
N VAL A 1200 47.16 -6.43 15.37
CA VAL A 1200 45.90 -7.19 15.28
C VAL A 1200 45.89 -8.04 14.01
N ALA A 1201 46.28 -7.51 12.86
CA ALA A 1201 46.39 -8.27 11.62
C ALA A 1201 47.44 -9.40 11.72
N LYS A 1202 48.52 -9.21 12.50
CA LYS A 1202 49.48 -10.28 12.82
C LYS A 1202 48.88 -11.34 13.75
N ILE A 1203 48.12 -10.93 14.76
CA ILE A 1203 47.43 -11.85 15.68
C ILE A 1203 46.39 -12.67 14.94
N GLU A 1204 45.56 -12.06 14.09
CA GLU A 1204 44.57 -12.77 13.29
C GLU A 1204 45.20 -13.78 12.33
N ARG A 1205 46.35 -13.43 11.70
CA ARG A 1205 47.12 -14.38 10.89
C ARG A 1205 47.68 -15.53 11.73
N LEU A 1206 48.13 -15.27 12.95
CA LEU A 1206 48.63 -16.28 13.87
C LEU A 1206 47.49 -17.18 14.38
N GLU A 1207 46.31 -16.64 14.67
CA GLU A 1207 45.13 -17.44 15.06
C GLU A 1207 44.63 -18.32 13.92
N LEU A 1208 44.65 -17.82 12.69
CA LEU A 1208 44.27 -18.59 11.50
C LEU A 1208 45.29 -19.70 11.22
N ALA A 1209 46.59 -19.42 11.41
CA ALA A 1209 47.65 -20.42 11.36
C ALA A 1209 47.52 -21.46 12.49
N LEU A 1210 47.21 -21.04 13.72
CA LEU A 1210 46.98 -21.93 14.87
C LEU A 1210 45.74 -22.82 14.69
N LYS A 1211 44.66 -22.30 14.10
CA LYS A 1211 43.48 -23.10 13.76
C LYS A 1211 43.79 -24.12 12.66
N ALA A 1212 44.55 -23.73 11.64
CA ALA A 1212 45.01 -24.64 10.60
C ALA A 1212 45.92 -25.74 11.18
N ALA A 1213 46.84 -25.37 12.08
CA ALA A 1213 47.70 -26.31 12.80
C ALA A 1213 46.87 -27.24 13.71
N GLY A 1214 45.87 -26.74 14.43
CA GLY A 1214 44.96 -27.55 15.24
C GLY A 1214 44.21 -28.60 14.43
N GLY A 1215 43.74 -28.25 13.23
CA GLY A 1215 43.12 -29.21 12.31
C GLY A 1215 44.07 -30.32 11.84
N LYS A 1216 45.34 -29.97 11.58
CA LYS A 1216 46.39 -30.95 11.24
C LYS A 1216 46.77 -31.83 12.43
N ILE A 1217 46.85 -31.28 13.64
CA ILE A 1217 47.10 -32.04 14.88
C ILE A 1217 45.98 -33.05 15.15
N ASP A 1218 44.72 -32.67 14.95
CA ASP A 1218 43.57 -33.58 15.10
C ASP A 1218 43.58 -34.70 14.04
N GLN A 1219 44.00 -34.39 12.81
CA GLN A 1219 44.20 -35.41 11.77
C GLN A 1219 45.33 -36.37 12.15
N ALA A 1220 46.48 -35.86 12.57
CA ALA A 1220 47.61 -36.66 13.03
C ALA A 1220 47.22 -37.54 14.24
N ALA A 1221 46.42 -37.03 15.18
CA ALA A 1221 45.91 -37.82 16.31
C ALA A 1221 45.00 -38.97 15.86
N LYS A 1222 44.12 -38.74 14.88
CA LYS A 1222 43.27 -39.80 14.30
C LYS A 1222 44.08 -40.85 13.54
N GLN A 1223 45.10 -40.44 12.80
CA GLN A 1223 46.00 -41.37 12.10
C GLN A 1223 46.83 -42.20 13.08
N ARG A 1224 47.27 -41.59 14.19
CA ARG A 1224 48.00 -42.29 15.27
C ARG A 1224 47.13 -43.35 15.93
N HIS A 1225 45.86 -43.04 16.21
CA HIS A 1225 44.94 -44.02 16.76
C HIS A 1225 44.66 -45.18 15.80
N LYS A 1226 44.53 -44.91 14.49
CA LYS A 1226 44.42 -45.96 13.46
C LYS A 1226 45.66 -46.84 13.40
N LYS A 1227 46.86 -46.25 13.51
CA LYS A 1227 48.11 -47.00 13.60
C LYS A 1227 48.10 -47.96 14.79
N GLU A 1228 47.76 -47.46 15.98
CA GLU A 1228 47.71 -48.26 17.22
C GLU A 1228 46.74 -49.44 17.10
N GLN A 1229 45.54 -49.21 16.54
CA GLN A 1229 44.57 -50.30 16.28
C GLN A 1229 45.11 -51.35 15.30
N MET A 1230 45.87 -50.91 14.29
CA MET A 1230 46.41 -51.79 13.27
C MET A 1230 47.62 -52.58 13.79
N ASP A 1231 48.45 -51.98 14.63
CA ASP A 1231 49.53 -52.65 15.37
C ASP A 1231 48.98 -53.72 16.33
N GLU A 1232 47.93 -53.39 17.07
CA GLU A 1232 47.26 -54.34 17.97
C GLU A 1232 46.67 -55.51 17.18
N LEU A 1233 46.01 -55.24 16.05
CA LEU A 1233 45.47 -56.27 15.18
C LEU A 1233 46.56 -57.20 14.64
N ILE A 1234 47.67 -56.65 14.13
CA ILE A 1234 48.81 -57.45 13.63
C ILE A 1234 49.39 -58.30 14.77
N THR A 1235 49.50 -57.74 15.98
CA THR A 1235 50.01 -58.45 17.15
C THR A 1235 49.12 -59.64 17.52
N ARG A 1236 47.80 -59.44 17.56
CA ARG A 1236 46.83 -60.51 17.87
C ARG A 1236 46.80 -61.60 16.79
N ILE A 1237 46.97 -61.22 15.53
CA ILE A 1237 47.12 -62.18 14.43
C ILE A 1237 48.38 -63.02 14.62
N LYS A 1238 49.53 -62.39 14.92
CA LYS A 1238 50.80 -63.11 15.15
C LYS A 1238 50.77 -64.02 16.39
N GLN A 1239 49.96 -63.67 17.38
CA GLN A 1239 49.74 -64.49 18.59
C GLN A 1239 48.75 -65.65 18.36
N GLY A 1240 48.17 -65.77 17.16
CA GLY A 1240 47.21 -66.83 16.82
C GLY A 1240 45.81 -66.62 17.39
N GLU A 1241 45.51 -65.43 17.92
CA GLU A 1241 44.20 -65.10 18.51
C GLU A 1241 43.13 -64.77 17.45
N ALA A 1242 43.55 -64.43 16.24
CA ALA A 1242 42.66 -64.19 15.10
C ALA A 1242 42.82 -65.33 14.07
N MET A 1243 41.82 -66.20 13.97
CA MET A 1243 41.84 -67.31 13.00
C MET A 1243 41.44 -66.84 11.59
N TYR A 1244 42.22 -67.29 10.59
CA TYR A 1244 42.04 -67.12 9.14
C TYR A 1244 42.45 -65.77 8.52
N ILE A 1245 43.72 -65.38 8.68
CA ILE A 1245 44.35 -64.35 7.84
C ILE A 1245 45.60 -64.96 7.20
N SER A 1246 45.69 -64.88 5.87
CA SER A 1246 46.83 -65.43 5.12
C SER A 1246 48.09 -64.58 5.30
N ASP A 1247 49.28 -65.18 5.19
CA ASP A 1247 50.56 -64.47 5.30
C ASP A 1247 50.67 -63.28 4.33
N GLN A 1248 50.02 -63.36 3.17
CA GLN A 1248 49.97 -62.28 2.18
C GLN A 1248 49.14 -61.08 2.67
N GLN A 1249 48.07 -61.33 3.43
CA GLN A 1249 47.27 -60.26 4.05
C GLN A 1249 48.01 -59.64 5.24
N ILE A 1250 48.78 -60.41 5.99
CA ILE A 1250 49.66 -59.90 7.06
C ILE A 1250 50.71 -58.95 6.46
N ALA A 1251 51.40 -59.37 5.39
CA ALA A 1251 52.38 -58.53 4.70
C ALA A 1251 51.77 -57.22 4.16
N MET A 1252 50.51 -57.27 3.70
CA MET A 1252 49.79 -56.09 3.20
C MET A 1252 49.43 -55.11 4.34
N LEU A 1253 49.02 -55.64 5.50
CA LEU A 1253 48.75 -54.84 6.70
C LEU A 1253 50.04 -54.20 7.24
N GLU A 1254 51.15 -54.94 7.26
CA GLU A 1254 52.47 -54.42 7.63
C GLU A 1254 53.00 -53.37 6.64
N GLY A 1255 52.64 -53.49 5.35
CA GLY A 1255 52.93 -52.47 4.33
C GLY A 1255 52.15 -51.17 4.59
N ARG A 1256 50.83 -51.28 4.81
CA ARG A 1256 49.97 -50.14 5.16
C ARG A 1256 50.37 -49.48 6.47
N LEU A 1257 50.85 -50.25 7.44
CA LEU A 1257 51.34 -49.73 8.72
C LEU A 1257 52.56 -48.83 8.48
N ARG A 1258 53.50 -49.27 7.63
CA ARG A 1258 54.67 -48.47 7.26
C ARG A 1258 54.32 -47.19 6.49
N GLU A 1259 53.32 -47.24 5.61
CA GLU A 1259 52.80 -46.04 4.95
C GLU A 1259 52.20 -45.06 5.97
N LEU A 1260 51.39 -45.56 6.91
CA LEU A 1260 50.84 -44.74 8.00
C LEU A 1260 51.94 -44.14 8.89
N GLU A 1261 53.02 -44.87 9.16
CA GLU A 1261 54.18 -44.37 9.89
C GLU A 1261 54.91 -43.24 9.15
N SER A 1262 55.06 -43.35 7.83
CA SER A 1262 55.65 -42.29 7.01
C SER A 1262 54.77 -41.03 7.02
N VAL A 1263 53.47 -41.20 6.79
CA VAL A 1263 52.50 -40.08 6.77
C VAL A 1263 52.42 -39.40 8.13
N LEU A 1264 52.45 -40.16 9.22
CA LEU A 1264 52.48 -39.61 10.57
C LEU A 1264 53.78 -38.87 10.88
N GLY A 1265 54.92 -39.25 10.29
CA GLY A 1265 56.16 -38.50 10.43
C GLY A 1265 56.07 -37.13 9.78
N ASP A 1266 55.64 -37.11 8.52
CA ASP A 1266 55.56 -35.89 7.70
C ASP A 1266 54.47 -34.93 8.22
N GLU A 1267 53.28 -35.42 8.58
CA GLU A 1267 52.18 -34.60 9.10
C GLU A 1267 52.49 -34.01 10.48
N PHE A 1268 53.30 -34.70 11.30
CA PHE A 1268 53.67 -34.23 12.63
C PHE A 1268 54.84 -33.24 12.58
N GLU A 1269 55.79 -33.39 11.65
CA GLU A 1269 56.81 -32.37 11.36
C GLU A 1269 56.22 -31.11 10.72
N GLU A 1270 55.17 -31.23 9.90
CA GLU A 1270 54.51 -30.06 9.28
C GLU A 1270 53.55 -29.33 10.24
N ALA A 1271 53.07 -30.02 11.28
CA ALA A 1271 52.20 -29.45 12.31
C ALA A 1271 52.97 -28.82 13.48
N ALA A 1272 54.21 -29.24 13.73
CA ALA A 1272 55.12 -28.70 14.75
C ALA A 1272 55.84 -27.44 14.25
#